data_AF-A0A9P6UBV3-F1
#
_entry.id   AF-A0A9P6UBV3-F1
#
_cell.length_a   1.000
_cell.length_b   1.000
_cell.length_c   1.000
_cell.angle_alpha   90.00
_cell.angle_beta   90.00
_cell.angle_gamma   90.00
#
_symmetry.space_group_name_H-M   'P 1'
#
loop_
_entity.id
_entity.type
_entity.pdbx_description
1 polymer ?
#
loop_
_entity_poly.entity_id
_entity_poly.type
_entity_poly.pdbx_seq_one_letter_code
_entity_poly.pdbx_strand_id
1 'polypeptide(L)'
;MGIFSLPSVSGGRHGRSEYGTKGFVMLAILVLSTPYLAQLCNASTVPLSSSLIEIDYHGIVPSHRHVHGVNRQQVGNQATKLDVSKYPPKDDIPDVHSAQVQAWVKELDWTKVPDIPVNKGLPDNRYFPVCSKDDAFNQKICHWSCGGCVRDDDILTCPTKGEWGITYDDGPSDVTRDLLKHLKEKQQTATFFLVGSRVLENPDVLKDQIAQGHHLALHTWSHQGLTTLTNEQIVAEVKWTEKVIQDVTGLKVKYIRPPFGDTDDRVRAILRQLGYKTVIWSLGWDSHDWKVMQNIAKVDEVLKDFTLALNNLEQVKSPGGSVGGPITLEHDMTAGSIDLAKKMLPMGEARGLKPMSIAKCIRDESPYQAGSAAGGNSGNSNNNSNNNNSPSLAKGNNAATSVDAKKPEPVGKSNGDSSQPTADEKAKVSAASPAPLSVRSVVSAADGRREKVHFDKITSRISKLCYGLNPDFVDPPRVSQKVVQGMYQGITTVELDNLAAETAAYMTTTHPDYATLAARIAVSNLHKESKKLFSQVMEDLYNHIHPKLNRHVPLISEETYEIVKENADRLNSAIIYDRDYSYTFFAFKTLEKSYLLRINDIVVERPQHMIMRVAIGIHGRDVDAAIETYNLMSEKYFTHATPTLFNAGTPRPQMSSCFLVQMTDDSIEGIYDTLKTCSLISKSAGGVGVSFQKIRASGSYIAGTNGHSNGIVPMLRVFNDTARFVNQGGGKRNGSFAMYLEPWHDDVFEFLDLRKNTGHEELRARDLFLGLWIPDLFMRRVEENGDWHLLCPGECPGLEDVYGQEFEDLYFKYVNAGKARRTIKAQKLWFAMVDAQIETGMPYMLYKDACNAKSNQKNLGTIKCSNLCTEIIEYTAPDEVAVCNLASIALPKFVNTATKTFDFKELHRIVKVVTKNLNKVIDRNYYPVPQAEKSNLRHRPIGLGVQGLADAFIMLRYPFDSPQARQLNKDIFETLYHAALESSCEIAAIDGPYETYQGSPVSQGVLQYDMWNVKPSDRWDWDDLKTKIATHGIRNSLLVAPMPTASTSQILGNNECFEPYTSNIYQRRVMSGEFQIVNHHLLKDLTELGVWNETMKNQIIAASGSIQTLPVSEELKQLYRTIWEIPQRALIDMAADRAAYIDQSQSLNVFLSDPNASKITSMHFYGWKKGLKTGMYYLRSRPAVDAIKFTVDQQALAESLKTQALVAKAVKQQQNYKPGSDRKDGDQSPDLLESPKLDPEEEKAALDRLMCSLENRDACVMCSG
;
A
#
# COMPACT_ATOMS: atom_id res chain seq x y z
N MET A 1 -60.28 -9.23 -4.41
CA MET A 1 -61.75 -9.42 -4.40
C MET A 1 -62.03 -10.91 -4.43
N GLY A 2 -63.04 -11.42 -3.70
CA GLY A 2 -63.29 -12.88 -3.49
C GLY A 2 -62.30 -13.50 -2.48
N ILE A 3 -62.64 -14.19 -1.37
CA ILE A 3 -63.87 -14.78 -0.75
C ILE A 3 -64.18 -16.25 -1.13
N PHE A 4 -64.52 -17.06 -0.09
CA PHE A 4 -64.94 -18.49 -0.01
C PHE A 4 -63.82 -19.58 0.04
N SER A 5 -63.91 -20.66 0.85
CA SER A 5 -64.61 -20.88 2.15
C SER A 5 -64.15 -22.16 2.91
N LEU A 6 -64.53 -22.27 4.20
CA LEU A 6 -64.25 -23.32 5.23
C LEU A 6 -65.26 -24.51 5.21
N PRO A 7 -65.25 -25.56 6.09
CA PRO A 7 -64.70 -25.76 7.47
C PRO A 7 -63.78 -27.03 7.61
N SER A 8 -63.56 -27.81 8.70
CA SER A 8 -64.15 -28.06 10.05
C SER A 8 -63.18 -28.96 10.91
N VAL A 9 -63.26 -29.26 12.23
CA VAL A 9 -63.95 -28.76 13.46
C VAL A 9 -63.38 -29.52 14.70
N SER A 10 -63.26 -28.87 15.89
CA SER A 10 -62.95 -29.45 17.25
C SER A 10 -61.60 -30.21 17.47
N GLY A 11 -60.98 -30.35 18.65
CA GLY A 11 -61.31 -29.98 20.06
C GLY A 11 -61.43 -31.23 20.97
N GLY A 12 -61.00 -31.31 22.24
CA GLY A 12 -60.13 -30.45 23.08
C GLY A 12 -60.18 -30.82 24.61
N ARG A 13 -59.08 -30.55 25.35
CA ARG A 13 -58.90 -30.50 26.84
C ARG A 13 -58.54 -31.77 27.69
N HIS A 14 -57.41 -31.62 28.41
CA HIS A 14 -57.10 -31.96 29.84
C HIS A 14 -56.90 -33.41 30.35
N GLY A 15 -55.77 -33.65 31.04
CA GLY A 15 -55.76 -34.53 32.24
C GLY A 15 -54.45 -35.22 32.74
N ARG A 16 -53.56 -34.49 33.45
CA ARG A 16 -52.55 -34.98 34.44
C ARG A 16 -51.28 -35.78 33.99
N SER A 17 -50.25 -35.59 34.85
CA SER A 17 -48.93 -36.22 35.12
C SER A 17 -48.64 -37.67 34.64
N GLU A 18 -47.39 -38.13 34.45
CA GLU A 18 -46.06 -37.63 34.89
C GLU A 18 -44.89 -38.22 34.05
N TYR A 19 -43.69 -37.60 34.06
CA TYR A 19 -42.35 -38.03 33.55
C TYR A 19 -42.24 -38.75 32.16
N GLY A 20 -41.26 -38.50 31.27
CA GLY A 20 -40.13 -37.58 31.21
C GLY A 20 -39.52 -37.65 29.77
N THR A 21 -38.94 -36.57 29.26
CA THR A 21 -39.03 -36.29 27.80
C THR A 21 -37.93 -36.88 26.89
N LYS A 22 -38.37 -37.45 25.75
CA LYS A 22 -37.60 -37.80 24.53
C LYS A 22 -37.42 -36.55 23.64
N GLY A 23 -36.68 -36.49 22.54
CA GLY A 23 -35.80 -37.47 21.87
C GLY A 23 -36.02 -37.51 20.33
N PHE A 24 -34.92 -37.39 19.56
CA PHE A 24 -34.71 -37.78 18.15
C PHE A 24 -35.57 -37.21 16.98
N VAL A 25 -34.88 -36.44 16.11
CA VAL A 25 -34.81 -36.54 14.62
C VAL A 25 -35.98 -36.07 13.70
N MET A 26 -35.60 -35.25 12.70
CA MET A 26 -36.35 -34.76 11.51
C MET A 26 -37.64 -33.95 11.80
N LEU A 27 -37.96 -32.86 11.11
CA LEU A 27 -37.78 -32.56 9.67
C LEU A 27 -37.43 -31.07 9.43
N ALA A 28 -37.47 -30.60 8.16
CA ALA A 28 -37.29 -29.20 7.79
C ALA A 28 -38.50 -28.31 8.11
N ILE A 29 -38.32 -26.98 8.06
CA ILE A 29 -39.33 -26.00 7.65
C ILE A 29 -38.65 -24.68 7.25
N LEU A 30 -39.22 -23.97 6.27
CA LEU A 30 -38.77 -22.68 5.76
C LEU A 30 -39.79 -21.59 6.13
N VAL A 31 -39.34 -20.33 6.11
CA VAL A 31 -40.11 -19.10 6.35
C VAL A 31 -41.51 -19.11 5.72
N LEU A 32 -42.53 -18.71 6.49
CA LEU A 32 -43.69 -17.96 5.97
C LEU A 32 -44.27 -17.04 7.07
N SER A 33 -45.08 -16.07 6.67
CA SER A 33 -45.44 -14.87 7.45
C SER A 33 -46.94 -14.51 7.33
N THR A 34 -47.31 -13.27 7.69
CA THR A 34 -48.61 -12.60 7.43
C THR A 34 -49.72 -12.86 8.50
N PRO A 35 -50.90 -12.16 8.49
CA PRO A 35 -51.17 -11.16 9.54
C PRO A 35 -52.63 -11.18 10.09
N TYR A 36 -53.04 -10.17 10.87
CA TYR A 36 -54.40 -9.54 10.92
C TYR A 36 -54.39 -8.49 12.07
N LEU A 37 -55.17 -7.39 12.17
CA LEU A 37 -55.68 -6.34 11.28
C LEU A 37 -56.58 -5.41 12.18
N ALA A 38 -56.31 -4.09 12.18
CA ALA A 38 -57.23 -2.98 12.47
C ALA A 38 -57.76 -2.63 13.90
N GLN A 39 -57.97 -1.29 14.08
CA GLN A 39 -59.01 -0.59 14.88
C GLN A 39 -58.93 -0.66 16.43
N LEU A 40 -58.96 0.43 17.23
CA LEU A 40 -59.57 1.78 17.09
C LEU A 40 -58.90 2.90 17.95
N CYS A 41 -59.11 4.15 17.52
CA CYS A 41 -59.26 5.43 18.26
C CYS A 41 -58.55 5.79 19.60
N ASN A 42 -57.78 6.89 19.52
CA ASN A 42 -57.79 8.10 20.38
C ASN A 42 -57.24 8.12 21.84
N ALA A 43 -56.83 9.36 22.19
CA ALA A 43 -56.80 10.01 23.52
C ALA A 43 -55.56 9.86 24.46
N SER A 44 -54.76 10.93 24.46
CA SER A 44 -54.46 11.76 25.65
C SER A 44 -53.46 11.31 26.75
N THR A 45 -52.19 11.75 26.56
CA THR A 45 -51.40 12.64 27.45
C THR A 45 -51.03 12.28 28.92
N VAL A 46 -49.83 12.75 29.32
CA VAL A 46 -49.25 12.95 30.69
C VAL A 46 -48.85 11.68 31.51
N PRO A 47 -47.87 11.74 32.45
CA PRO A 47 -46.75 10.79 32.43
C PRO A 47 -46.26 10.30 33.82
N LEU A 48 -44.97 9.91 33.89
CA LEU A 48 -44.02 9.87 35.04
C LEU A 48 -43.60 8.52 35.66
N SER A 49 -42.27 8.48 35.85
CA SER A 49 -41.45 7.81 36.88
C SER A 49 -41.33 6.28 36.94
N SER A 50 -40.29 5.87 37.65
CA SER A 50 -39.72 4.52 37.68
C SER A 50 -39.48 4.05 39.13
N SER A 51 -39.48 2.74 39.33
CA SER A 51 -38.93 2.08 40.53
C SER A 51 -38.57 0.63 40.21
N LEU A 52 -37.48 0.14 40.80
CA LEU A 52 -37.01 -1.25 40.72
C LEU A 52 -37.46 -2.04 41.95
N ILE A 53 -37.33 -3.38 41.90
CA ILE A 53 -36.85 -4.20 43.02
C ILE A 53 -36.33 -5.55 42.48
N GLU A 54 -35.32 -6.10 43.14
CA GLU A 54 -34.56 -7.29 42.76
C GLU A 54 -35.02 -8.54 43.52
N ILE A 55 -34.39 -9.70 43.27
CA ILE A 55 -34.04 -10.71 44.28
C ILE A 55 -32.87 -11.58 43.76
N ASP A 56 -32.02 -12.06 44.68
CA ASP A 56 -30.64 -12.55 44.48
C ASP A 56 -30.43 -13.96 45.08
N TYR A 57 -29.32 -14.66 44.76
CA TYR A 57 -28.65 -15.60 45.69
C TYR A 57 -27.19 -15.97 45.31
N HIS A 58 -26.33 -16.10 46.33
CA HIS A 58 -24.85 -16.22 46.31
C HIS A 58 -24.29 -17.56 45.79
N GLY A 59 -22.99 -17.78 45.51
CA GLY A 59 -21.72 -17.01 45.63
C GLY A 59 -20.58 -17.84 44.98
N ILE A 60 -19.27 -17.91 45.31
CA ILE A 60 -18.25 -17.30 46.22
C ILE A 60 -16.89 -17.59 45.50
N VAL A 61 -15.85 -16.76 45.26
CA VAL A 61 -15.18 -15.58 45.88
C VAL A 61 -14.11 -15.96 46.94
N PRO A 62 -12.79 -16.06 46.59
CA PRO A 62 -11.95 -14.84 46.46
C PRO A 62 -10.85 -14.90 45.37
N SER A 63 -10.12 -13.83 44.99
CA SER A 63 -10.30 -12.35 44.97
C SER A 63 -9.01 -11.75 44.34
N HIS A 64 -8.74 -10.47 44.05
CA HIS A 64 -9.35 -9.11 44.09
C HIS A 64 -8.80 -8.36 42.84
N ARG A 65 -9.31 -7.22 42.33
CA ARG A 65 -10.51 -6.39 42.57
C ARG A 65 -10.82 -5.63 41.26
N HIS A 66 -12.10 -5.41 40.97
CA HIS A 66 -12.58 -4.46 39.95
C HIS A 66 -13.79 -3.71 40.54
N VAL A 67 -14.05 -2.50 40.03
CA VAL A 67 -15.30 -1.75 40.26
C VAL A 67 -15.66 -1.06 38.94
N HIS A 68 -16.93 -1.11 38.56
CA HIS A 68 -17.48 -0.50 37.34
C HIS A 68 -18.62 0.47 37.69
N GLY A 69 -18.90 1.42 36.79
CA GLY A 69 -20.25 1.96 36.60
C GLY A 69 -20.52 3.38 37.11
N VAL A 70 -20.45 4.36 36.20
CA VAL A 70 -21.19 5.64 36.28
C VAL A 70 -21.72 5.96 34.87
N ASN A 71 -22.89 6.63 34.80
CA ASN A 71 -23.66 6.85 33.57
C ASN A 71 -22.90 7.58 32.43
N ARG A 72 -23.13 7.16 31.19
CA ARG A 72 -22.86 7.95 29.98
C ARG A 72 -24.10 8.76 29.55
N GLN A 73 -24.37 9.86 30.26
CA GLN A 73 -25.13 10.98 29.70
C GLN A 73 -24.43 12.29 30.08
N GLN A 74 -24.43 13.26 29.16
CA GLN A 74 -23.86 14.60 29.32
C GLN A 74 -22.37 14.67 29.75
N VAL A 75 -21.47 14.26 28.84
CA VAL A 75 -20.21 15.01 28.65
C VAL A 75 -20.38 15.82 27.37
N GLY A 76 -20.40 17.15 27.48
CA GLY A 76 -20.62 18.03 26.35
C GLY A 76 -19.35 18.16 25.50
N ASN A 77 -19.41 17.78 24.22
CA ASN A 77 -18.35 18.05 23.25
C ASN A 77 -18.35 19.55 22.87
N GLN A 78 -17.88 20.41 23.77
CA GLN A 78 -17.48 21.76 23.43
C GLN A 78 -15.98 21.76 23.12
N ALA A 79 -15.65 21.57 21.84
CA ALA A 79 -14.33 21.91 21.34
C ALA A 79 -14.16 23.44 21.43
N THR A 80 -13.40 23.91 22.41
CA THR A 80 -12.94 25.30 22.49
C THR A 80 -12.01 25.59 21.31
N LYS A 81 -12.60 26.02 20.20
CA LYS A 81 -11.87 26.58 19.06
C LYS A 81 -11.04 27.76 19.57
N LEU A 82 -9.72 27.68 19.41
CA LEU A 82 -8.86 28.84 19.61
C LEU A 82 -9.27 29.92 18.63
N ASP A 83 -9.40 31.15 19.13
CA ASP A 83 -9.60 32.31 18.26
C ASP A 83 -8.24 32.76 17.72
N VAL A 84 -7.89 32.28 16.53
CA VAL A 84 -6.62 32.54 15.85
C VAL A 84 -6.33 34.03 15.72
N SER A 85 -7.35 34.90 15.62
CA SER A 85 -7.14 36.35 15.53
C SER A 85 -6.68 37.01 16.84
N LYS A 86 -6.57 36.27 17.94
CA LYS A 86 -6.05 36.76 19.24
C LYS A 86 -4.56 36.47 19.45
N TYR A 87 -3.88 35.91 18.46
CA TYR A 87 -2.46 35.55 18.50
C TYR A 87 -1.66 36.31 17.43
N PRO A 88 -0.32 36.39 17.55
CA PRO A 88 0.53 36.92 16.50
C PRO A 88 0.43 36.09 15.20
N PRO A 89 0.88 36.63 14.05
CA PRO A 89 0.96 35.85 12.81
C PRO A 89 1.87 34.63 12.95
N LYS A 90 1.67 33.64 12.06
CA LYS A 90 2.50 32.44 12.01
C LYS A 90 3.92 32.79 11.58
N ASP A 91 4.90 32.26 12.33
CA ASP A 91 6.34 32.32 12.02
C ASP A 91 6.93 33.74 11.88
N ASP A 92 6.20 34.77 12.34
CA ASP A 92 6.64 36.17 12.48
C ASP A 92 6.95 36.51 13.95
N ILE A 93 7.94 37.38 14.19
CA ILE A 93 8.27 37.90 15.53
C ILE A 93 7.07 38.68 16.10
N PRO A 94 6.53 38.33 17.28
CA PRO A 94 5.38 39.02 17.85
C PRO A 94 5.62 40.51 18.15
N ASP A 95 4.59 41.34 17.93
CA ASP A 95 4.66 42.78 18.16
C ASP A 95 4.95 43.13 19.63
N VAL A 96 6.12 43.73 19.86
CA VAL A 96 6.58 44.20 21.17
C VAL A 96 5.85 45.44 21.67
N HIS A 97 5.16 46.18 20.79
CA HIS A 97 4.35 47.34 21.16
C HIS A 97 2.93 46.96 21.62
N SER A 98 2.51 45.73 21.40
CA SER A 98 1.23 45.20 21.87
C SER A 98 1.10 45.35 23.39
N ALA A 99 -0.09 45.73 23.87
CA ALA A 99 -0.35 45.96 25.29
C ALA A 99 -0.07 44.72 26.17
N GLN A 100 -0.20 43.52 25.57
CA GLN A 100 0.11 42.23 26.19
C GLN A 100 1.62 42.08 26.46
N VAL A 101 2.48 42.33 25.47
CA VAL A 101 3.93 42.25 25.63
C VAL A 101 4.43 43.39 26.52
N GLN A 102 3.87 44.60 26.37
CA GLN A 102 4.15 45.74 27.24
C GLN A 102 3.70 45.57 28.70
N ALA A 103 2.90 44.56 29.01
CA ALA A 103 2.63 44.13 30.39
C ALA A 103 3.75 43.17 30.85
N TRP A 104 4.01 42.09 30.09
CA TRP A 104 5.04 41.11 30.42
C TRP A 104 6.44 41.70 30.56
N VAL A 105 6.84 42.64 29.70
CA VAL A 105 8.14 43.35 29.77
C VAL A 105 8.33 44.15 31.07
N LYS A 106 7.25 44.49 31.78
CA LYS A 106 7.29 45.16 33.09
C LYS A 106 7.36 44.19 34.28
N GLU A 107 7.25 42.89 34.05
CA GLU A 107 7.40 41.85 35.08
C GLU A 107 8.88 41.53 35.37
N LEU A 108 9.82 41.91 34.49
CA LEU A 108 11.25 41.61 34.61
C LEU A 108 12.04 42.73 35.30
N ASP A 109 13.04 42.33 36.08
CA ASP A 109 14.06 43.22 36.60
C ASP A 109 15.23 43.30 35.62
N TRP A 110 15.23 44.35 34.81
CA TRP A 110 16.27 44.62 33.81
C TRP A 110 17.65 44.89 34.42
N THR A 111 17.76 45.22 35.72
CA THR A 111 19.07 45.37 36.39
C THR A 111 19.80 44.04 36.60
N LYS A 112 19.10 42.91 36.46
CA LYS A 112 19.65 41.55 36.53
C LYS A 112 19.98 40.94 35.16
N VAL A 113 19.73 41.66 34.06
CA VAL A 113 20.06 41.21 32.69
C VAL A 113 21.40 41.83 32.28
N PRO A 114 22.42 41.03 31.93
CA PRO A 114 23.68 41.54 31.41
C PRO A 114 23.50 42.39 30.15
N ASP A 115 24.17 43.54 30.10
CA ASP A 115 24.23 44.42 28.92
C ASP A 115 25.18 43.80 27.88
N ILE A 116 24.65 42.85 27.12
CA ILE A 116 25.32 42.16 26.01
C ILE A 116 24.63 42.62 24.71
N PRO A 117 25.38 43.13 23.71
CA PRO A 117 24.80 43.55 22.44
C PRO A 117 24.03 42.44 21.71
N VAL A 118 22.98 42.83 20.98
CA VAL A 118 22.23 41.91 20.11
C VAL A 118 23.10 41.49 18.92
N ASN A 119 23.15 40.19 18.65
CA ASN A 119 23.92 39.63 17.54
C ASN A 119 23.34 40.01 16.18
N LYS A 120 24.21 40.10 15.17
CA LYS A 120 23.78 40.18 13.77
C LYS A 120 23.48 38.78 13.26
N GLY A 121 22.36 38.60 12.56
CA GLY A 121 22.08 37.36 11.81
C GLY A 121 22.94 37.23 10.56
N LEU A 122 23.12 36.00 10.05
CA LEU A 122 23.86 35.74 8.81
C LEU A 122 23.19 36.41 7.59
N PRO A 123 23.96 36.86 6.58
CA PRO A 123 23.40 37.55 5.41
C PRO A 123 22.32 36.75 4.67
N ASP A 124 22.59 35.46 4.44
CA ASP A 124 21.72 34.56 3.67
C ASP A 124 20.72 33.79 4.56
N ASN A 125 20.87 33.84 5.89
CA ASN A 125 19.95 33.27 6.86
C ASN A 125 19.92 34.12 8.14
N ARG A 126 19.06 35.13 8.15
CA ARG A 126 18.98 36.14 9.23
C ARG A 126 18.60 35.57 10.60
N TYR A 127 18.14 34.32 10.67
CA TYR A 127 17.66 33.66 11.89
C TYR A 127 18.76 33.06 12.77
N PHE A 128 20.00 33.00 12.26
CA PHE A 128 21.15 32.37 12.92
C PHE A 128 22.29 33.39 13.13
N PRO A 129 22.93 33.46 14.32
CA PRO A 129 23.90 34.51 14.66
C PRO A 129 25.24 34.39 13.90
N VAL A 130 25.84 35.54 13.58
CA VAL A 130 27.21 35.63 13.06
C VAL A 130 28.21 35.56 14.21
N CYS A 131 28.72 34.36 14.46
CA CYS A 131 29.77 34.12 15.45
C CYS A 131 31.13 34.70 15.02
N SER A 132 31.70 35.63 15.80
CA SER A 132 33.12 35.98 15.65
C SER A 132 34.03 34.95 16.32
N LYS A 133 35.32 34.96 15.97
CA LYS A 133 36.32 34.08 16.61
C LYS A 133 36.61 34.46 18.06
N ASP A 134 36.34 35.70 18.44
CA ASP A 134 36.60 36.21 19.80
C ASP A 134 35.46 35.82 20.75
N ASP A 135 34.21 35.82 20.26
CA ASP A 135 33.02 35.43 21.04
C ASP A 135 33.03 33.94 21.40
N ALA A 136 33.57 33.09 20.52
CA ALA A 136 33.69 31.64 20.70
C ALA A 136 34.43 31.20 21.98
N PHE A 137 35.25 32.08 22.57
CA PHE A 137 35.99 31.81 23.80
C PHE A 137 35.71 32.84 24.92
N ASN A 138 34.76 33.76 24.71
CA ASN A 138 34.46 34.82 25.66
C ASN A 138 33.58 34.33 26.82
N GLN A 139 34.23 33.85 27.89
CA GLN A 139 33.57 33.37 29.12
C GLN A 139 32.67 34.41 29.82
N LYS A 140 32.75 35.70 29.47
CA LYS A 140 31.88 36.77 30.01
C LYS A 140 30.55 36.91 29.26
N ILE A 141 30.44 36.34 28.06
CA ILE A 141 29.20 36.28 27.26
C ILE A 141 28.62 34.86 27.30
N CYS A 142 29.49 33.85 27.30
CA CYS A 142 29.17 32.42 27.31
C CYS A 142 28.11 32.01 26.28
N HIS A 143 28.41 32.33 25.03
CA HIS A 143 27.57 31.99 23.90
C HIS A 143 27.64 30.48 23.60
N TRP A 144 26.50 29.80 23.55
CA TRP A 144 26.47 28.38 23.23
C TRP A 144 26.75 28.13 21.73
N SER A 145 25.93 28.64 20.82
CA SER A 145 26.08 28.34 19.37
C SER A 145 27.39 28.81 18.74
N CYS A 146 28.13 29.74 19.36
CA CYS A 146 29.44 30.19 18.89
C CYS A 146 30.65 29.50 19.54
N GLY A 147 30.51 28.93 20.75
CA GLY A 147 31.65 28.45 21.54
C GLY A 147 31.40 27.17 22.34
N GLY A 148 30.22 26.57 22.24
CA GLY A 148 29.76 25.48 23.09
C GLY A 148 29.66 25.85 24.58
N CYS A 149 29.64 27.15 24.92
CA CYS A 149 29.73 27.58 26.32
C CYS A 149 28.42 27.35 27.08
N VAL A 150 28.54 26.75 28.26
CA VAL A 150 27.44 26.31 29.13
C VAL A 150 27.55 26.92 30.52
N ARG A 151 26.44 26.93 31.25
CA ARG A 151 26.33 27.26 32.67
C ARG A 151 25.83 26.06 33.47
N ASP A 152 26.08 26.05 34.77
CA ASP A 152 25.77 24.90 35.66
C ASP A 152 24.27 24.59 35.75
N ASP A 153 23.41 25.52 35.34
CA ASP A 153 21.95 25.37 35.25
C ASP A 153 21.41 24.98 33.86
N ASP A 154 22.27 24.89 32.83
CA ASP A 154 21.91 24.32 31.53
C ASP A 154 21.82 22.78 31.61
N ILE A 155 20.73 22.21 31.10
CA ILE A 155 20.53 20.75 31.07
C ILE A 155 21.05 20.20 29.73
N LEU A 156 22.18 19.46 29.76
CA LEU A 156 22.85 18.91 28.57
C LEU A 156 22.93 17.38 28.50
N THR A 157 22.67 16.68 29.61
CA THR A 157 22.80 15.21 29.73
C THR A 157 21.80 14.64 30.73
N CYS A 158 21.48 13.36 30.59
CA CYS A 158 20.84 12.57 31.64
C CYS A 158 21.87 12.31 32.75
N PRO A 159 21.52 12.45 34.05
CA PRO A 159 22.42 12.14 35.16
C PRO A 159 22.90 10.67 35.20
N THR A 160 22.12 9.75 34.65
CA THR A 160 22.39 8.31 34.65
C THR A 160 23.02 7.84 33.33
N LYS A 161 24.19 7.18 33.39
CA LYS A 161 24.76 6.50 32.22
C LYS A 161 23.80 5.44 31.66
N GLY A 162 23.54 5.49 30.36
CA GLY A 162 22.64 4.56 29.66
C GLY A 162 21.15 4.95 29.66
N GLU A 163 20.77 6.05 30.31
CA GLU A 163 19.49 6.71 30.03
C GLU A 163 19.64 7.62 28.80
N TRP A 164 18.56 7.83 28.04
CA TRP A 164 18.59 8.65 26.84
C TRP A 164 17.37 9.57 26.81
N GLY A 165 17.63 10.88 26.88
CA GLY A 165 16.61 11.92 26.76
C GLY A 165 16.29 12.13 25.29
N ILE A 166 15.27 11.44 24.77
CA ILE A 166 14.79 11.65 23.39
C ILE A 166 13.95 12.93 23.34
N THR A 167 14.26 13.79 22.38
CA THR A 167 13.57 15.07 22.18
C THR A 167 13.27 15.31 20.72
N TYR A 168 12.13 15.94 20.48
CA TYR A 168 11.67 16.32 19.14
C TYR A 168 11.36 17.80 19.13
N ASP A 169 11.96 18.50 18.18
CA ASP A 169 11.96 19.95 18.05
C ASP A 169 11.17 20.37 16.81
N ASP A 170 10.89 21.67 16.72
CA ASP A 170 10.05 22.33 15.71
C ASP A 170 8.55 21.92 15.68
N GLY A 171 8.12 20.82 16.29
CA GLY A 171 6.70 20.41 16.33
C GLY A 171 5.75 21.37 17.09
N PRO A 172 4.44 21.10 17.14
CA PRO A 172 3.75 19.93 16.57
C PRO A 172 3.30 20.14 15.12
N SER A 173 3.38 19.08 14.31
CA SER A 173 2.96 19.04 12.91
C SER A 173 1.88 17.97 12.66
N ASP A 174 1.31 17.92 11.44
CA ASP A 174 0.42 16.84 11.01
C ASP A 174 1.06 15.45 11.18
N VAL A 175 2.35 15.34 10.84
CA VAL A 175 3.07 14.06 10.80
C VAL A 175 3.55 13.59 12.18
N THR A 176 3.66 14.49 13.18
CA THR A 176 3.96 14.16 14.59
C THR A 176 3.12 12.98 15.10
N ARG A 177 1.87 12.84 14.63
CA ARG A 177 0.94 11.75 14.98
C ARG A 177 1.52 10.34 14.72
N ASP A 178 2.32 10.16 13.67
CA ASP A 178 2.97 8.88 13.36
C ASP A 178 4.14 8.56 14.29
N LEU A 179 4.84 9.59 14.79
CA LEU A 179 5.88 9.44 15.80
C LEU A 179 5.28 9.09 17.17
N LEU A 180 4.21 9.78 17.57
CA LEU A 180 3.47 9.47 18.80
C LEU A 180 2.96 8.03 18.81
N LYS A 181 2.39 7.57 17.68
CA LYS A 181 1.96 6.19 17.49
C LYS A 181 3.12 5.20 17.70
N HIS A 182 4.29 5.46 17.10
CA HIS A 182 5.46 4.60 17.26
C HIS A 182 5.97 4.54 18.70
N LEU A 183 6.10 5.70 19.37
CA LEU A 183 6.53 5.78 20.77
C LEU A 183 5.53 5.05 21.69
N LYS A 184 4.23 5.16 21.44
CA LYS A 184 3.17 4.44 22.16
C LYS A 184 3.20 2.93 21.94
N GLU A 185 3.42 2.47 20.70
CA GLU A 185 3.65 1.04 20.40
C GLU A 185 4.87 0.48 21.16
N LYS A 186 5.86 1.33 21.43
CA LYS A 186 7.07 1.02 22.21
C LYS A 186 6.96 1.27 23.72
N GLN A 187 5.86 1.85 24.21
CA GLN A 187 5.69 2.32 25.60
C GLN A 187 6.78 3.33 26.06
N GLN A 188 7.32 4.10 25.12
CA GLN A 188 8.33 5.13 25.33
C GLN A 188 7.68 6.51 25.50
N THR A 189 8.33 7.39 26.27
CA THR A 189 7.95 8.82 26.38
C THR A 189 9.11 9.69 25.91
N ALA A 190 8.81 10.91 25.45
CA ALA A 190 9.77 11.85 24.87
C ALA A 190 9.48 13.28 25.37
N THR A 191 10.39 14.22 25.10
CA THR A 191 10.10 15.66 25.22
C THR A 191 9.82 16.25 23.85
N PHE A 192 8.74 17.02 23.71
CA PHE A 192 8.51 17.86 22.53
C PHE A 192 8.82 19.31 22.86
N PHE A 193 9.69 19.95 22.07
CA PHE A 193 10.01 21.37 22.14
C PHE A 193 9.16 22.11 21.10
N LEU A 194 8.13 22.81 21.60
CA LEU A 194 6.99 23.25 20.81
C LEU A 194 7.15 24.69 20.30
N VAL A 195 6.93 24.89 19.00
CA VAL A 195 6.87 26.22 18.38
C VAL A 195 5.44 26.76 18.45
N GLY A 196 5.27 27.98 18.98
CA GLY A 196 3.96 28.55 19.33
C GLY A 196 3.01 28.72 18.15
N SER A 197 3.52 29.17 16.99
CA SER A 197 2.75 29.27 15.76
C SER A 197 2.14 27.92 15.32
N ARG A 198 2.86 26.82 15.53
CA ARG A 198 2.46 25.46 15.10
C ARG A 198 1.57 24.76 16.12
N VAL A 199 1.68 25.12 17.40
CA VAL A 199 0.67 24.78 18.42
C VAL A 199 -0.69 25.39 18.10
N LEU A 200 -0.71 26.61 17.53
CA LEU A 200 -1.96 27.27 17.11
C LEU A 200 -2.63 26.57 15.92
N GLU A 201 -1.84 26.00 14.99
CA GLU A 201 -2.33 25.18 13.87
C GLU A 201 -2.73 23.77 14.30
N ASN A 202 -1.95 23.13 15.17
CA ASN A 202 -2.07 21.71 15.55
C ASN A 202 -2.43 21.48 17.04
N PRO A 203 -3.43 22.17 17.62
CA PRO A 203 -3.70 22.11 19.07
C PRO A 203 -4.20 20.72 19.52
N ASP A 204 -4.77 19.92 18.63
CA ASP A 204 -5.19 18.55 18.94
C ASP A 204 -4.01 17.56 18.95
N VAL A 205 -2.95 17.81 18.18
CA VAL A 205 -1.69 17.04 18.27
C VAL A 205 -1.04 17.25 19.64
N LEU A 206 -1.07 18.49 20.15
CA LEU A 206 -0.58 18.82 21.48
C LEU A 206 -1.38 18.13 22.61
N LYS A 207 -2.71 18.02 22.46
CA LYS A 207 -3.54 17.23 23.38
C LYS A 207 -3.18 15.74 23.35
N ASP A 208 -2.91 15.19 22.16
CA ASP A 208 -2.47 13.80 22.00
C ASP A 208 -1.07 13.53 22.58
N GLN A 209 -0.15 14.50 22.54
CA GLN A 209 1.14 14.43 23.24
C GLN A 209 0.94 14.28 24.76
N ILE A 210 0.05 15.07 25.37
CA ILE A 210 -0.28 14.96 26.81
C ILE A 210 -0.99 13.64 27.11
N ALA A 211 -1.99 13.26 26.32
CA ALA A 211 -2.81 12.06 26.55
C ALA A 211 -2.00 10.75 26.48
N GLN A 212 -0.81 10.78 25.88
CA GLN A 212 0.13 9.66 25.80
C GLN A 212 1.30 9.76 26.79
N GLY A 213 1.32 10.79 27.65
CA GLY A 213 2.32 10.95 28.71
C GLY A 213 3.67 11.50 28.27
N HIS A 214 3.72 12.18 27.12
CA HIS A 214 4.93 12.90 26.70
C HIS A 214 5.10 14.20 27.50
N HIS A 215 6.33 14.68 27.55
CA HIS A 215 6.73 15.89 28.24
C HIS A 215 6.71 17.08 27.26
N LEU A 216 6.20 18.23 27.69
CA LEU A 216 6.14 19.43 26.86
C LEU A 216 7.14 20.49 27.32
N ALA A 217 7.83 21.11 26.36
CA ALA A 217 8.78 22.20 26.57
C ALA A 217 8.63 23.25 25.46
N LEU A 218 9.26 24.42 25.64
CA LEU A 218 9.07 25.60 24.79
C LEU A 218 10.17 25.75 23.73
N HIS A 219 9.81 26.18 22.51
CA HIS A 219 10.72 26.43 21.38
C HIS A 219 10.42 27.74 20.63
N THR A 220 9.91 28.73 21.37
CA THR A 220 9.56 30.09 20.92
C THR A 220 8.43 30.17 19.89
N TRP A 221 8.07 31.37 19.44
CA TRP A 221 6.89 31.59 18.59
C TRP A 221 7.22 31.47 17.11
N SER A 222 8.34 32.07 16.68
CA SER A 222 8.76 32.18 15.28
C SER A 222 10.12 31.53 14.97
N HIS A 223 10.59 30.65 15.86
CA HIS A 223 11.81 29.85 15.70
C HIS A 223 13.07 30.69 15.37
N GLN A 224 13.21 31.84 16.04
CA GLN A 224 14.33 32.76 15.87
C GLN A 224 15.47 32.47 16.87
N GLY A 225 16.72 32.64 16.43
CA GLY A 225 17.85 32.66 17.36
C GLY A 225 17.73 33.81 18.37
N LEU A 226 17.62 33.49 19.66
CA LEU A 226 17.32 34.46 20.72
C LEU A 226 18.43 35.50 20.92
N THR A 227 19.69 35.24 20.55
CA THR A 227 20.75 36.26 20.66
C THR A 227 20.65 37.33 19.59
N THR A 228 19.96 37.06 18.47
CA THR A 228 19.68 38.03 17.40
C THR A 228 18.47 38.95 17.68
N LEU A 229 17.77 38.73 18.80
CA LEU A 229 16.59 39.48 19.22
C LEU A 229 16.87 40.49 20.34
N THR A 230 16.07 41.57 20.41
CA THR A 230 16.04 42.47 21.57
C THR A 230 15.43 41.79 22.80
N ASN A 231 15.65 42.38 23.97
CA ASN A 231 15.16 41.84 25.23
C ASN A 231 13.62 41.70 25.26
N GLU A 232 12.91 42.65 24.67
CA GLU A 232 11.45 42.69 24.56
C GLU A 232 10.93 41.63 23.58
N GLN A 233 11.65 41.42 22.48
CA GLN A 233 11.34 40.37 21.49
C GLN A 233 11.51 38.96 22.09
N ILE A 234 12.57 38.72 22.88
CA ILE A 234 12.76 37.45 23.60
C ILE A 234 11.59 37.19 24.57
N VAL A 235 11.14 38.22 25.31
CA VAL A 235 9.96 38.11 26.19
C VAL A 235 8.70 37.80 25.39
N ALA A 236 8.50 38.44 24.23
CA ALA A 236 7.33 38.23 23.37
C ALA A 236 7.27 36.80 22.80
N GLU A 237 8.38 36.34 22.20
CA GLU A 237 8.60 34.99 21.67
C GLU A 237 8.26 33.89 22.68
N VAL A 238 8.77 34.03 23.91
CA VAL A 238 8.53 33.06 24.99
C VAL A 238 7.09 33.16 25.50
N LYS A 239 6.58 34.37 25.76
CA LYS A 239 5.27 34.54 26.42
C LYS A 239 4.07 34.23 25.53
N TRP A 240 4.13 34.49 24.22
CA TRP A 240 3.07 34.06 23.32
C TRP A 240 3.00 32.53 23.17
N THR A 241 4.16 31.87 23.22
CA THR A 241 4.26 30.40 23.18
C THR A 241 3.81 29.77 24.50
N GLU A 242 4.21 30.35 25.65
CA GLU A 242 3.66 30.05 26.98
C GLU A 242 2.13 30.13 26.97
N LYS A 243 1.58 31.21 26.41
CA LYS A 243 0.14 31.46 26.35
C LYS A 243 -0.61 30.45 25.50
N VAL A 244 -0.18 30.16 24.27
CA VAL A 244 -0.93 29.22 23.41
C VAL A 244 -0.88 27.79 23.94
N ILE A 245 0.25 27.36 24.52
CA ILE A 245 0.34 26.06 25.20
C ILE A 245 -0.61 26.04 26.40
N GLN A 246 -0.63 27.09 27.23
CA GLN A 246 -1.52 27.16 28.39
C GLN A 246 -3.01 27.21 28.00
N ASP A 247 -3.39 27.96 26.97
CA ASP A 247 -4.78 28.06 26.49
C ASP A 247 -5.29 26.74 25.86
N VAL A 248 -4.40 25.91 25.32
CA VAL A 248 -4.74 24.56 24.79
C VAL A 248 -4.78 23.48 25.87
N THR A 249 -3.92 23.58 26.89
CA THR A 249 -3.59 22.43 27.77
C THR A 249 -3.84 22.65 29.26
N GLY A 250 -3.96 23.91 29.71
CA GLY A 250 -3.94 24.29 31.12
C GLY A 250 -2.56 24.21 31.81
N LEU A 251 -1.51 23.81 31.08
CA LEU A 251 -0.16 23.61 31.61
C LEU A 251 0.75 24.80 31.29
N LYS A 252 1.57 25.21 32.27
CA LYS A 252 2.66 26.18 32.07
C LYS A 252 4.00 25.45 32.08
N VAL A 253 4.72 25.41 30.95
CA VAL A 253 5.93 24.58 30.81
C VAL A 253 7.16 25.18 31.53
N LYS A 254 8.05 24.31 32.01
CA LYS A 254 9.19 24.66 32.89
C LYS A 254 10.54 24.71 32.16
N TYR A 255 10.59 24.19 30.94
CA TYR A 255 11.82 24.03 30.15
C TYR A 255 11.68 24.72 28.80
N ILE A 256 12.80 25.24 28.32
CA ILE A 256 12.95 25.82 26.99
C ILE A 256 14.21 25.27 26.35
N ARG A 257 14.16 25.03 25.03
CA ARG A 257 15.35 24.96 24.20
C ARG A 257 15.29 26.15 23.25
N PRO A 258 16.26 27.08 23.29
CA PRO A 258 16.35 28.13 22.28
C PRO A 258 16.52 27.52 20.88
N PRO A 259 15.85 28.06 19.84
CA PRO A 259 16.09 27.71 18.44
C PRO A 259 17.58 27.69 18.12
N PHE A 260 18.05 26.67 17.39
CA PHE A 260 19.46 26.46 17.07
C PHE A 260 20.42 26.37 18.29
N GLY A 261 19.88 26.18 19.50
CA GLY A 261 20.62 26.28 20.77
C GLY A 261 21.08 27.71 21.11
N ASP A 262 20.54 28.72 20.43
CA ASP A 262 21.07 30.09 20.45
C ASP A 262 20.81 30.81 21.79
N THR A 263 21.84 30.84 22.63
CA THR A 263 21.82 31.53 23.93
C THR A 263 23.20 32.03 24.34
N ASP A 264 23.21 33.16 25.02
CA ASP A 264 24.31 33.77 25.78
C ASP A 264 23.89 33.90 27.28
N ASP A 265 24.61 34.65 28.10
CA ASP A 265 24.19 34.95 29.48
C ASP A 265 23.01 35.94 29.59
N ARG A 266 22.74 36.77 28.56
CA ARG A 266 21.62 37.72 28.51
C ARG A 266 20.30 36.98 28.32
N VAL A 267 20.24 36.10 27.31
CA VAL A 267 19.13 35.17 27.05
C VAL A 267 18.89 34.30 28.28
N ARG A 268 19.92 33.68 28.87
CA ARG A 268 19.76 32.91 30.13
C ARG A 268 19.21 33.77 31.28
N ALA A 269 19.68 35.01 31.46
CA ALA A 269 19.18 35.89 32.52
C ALA A 269 17.68 36.23 32.34
N ILE A 270 17.23 36.45 31.10
CA ILE A 270 15.81 36.67 30.78
C ILE A 270 14.99 35.40 31.06
N LEU A 271 15.43 34.25 30.53
CA LEU A 271 14.73 32.96 30.67
C LEU A 271 14.59 32.52 32.14
N ARG A 272 15.64 32.71 32.96
CA ARG A 272 15.58 32.48 34.41
C ARG A 272 14.52 33.34 35.11
N GLN A 273 14.41 34.62 34.75
CA GLN A 273 13.38 35.52 35.30
C GLN A 273 11.97 35.15 34.86
N LEU A 274 11.80 34.62 33.64
CA LEU A 274 10.52 34.08 33.15
C LEU A 274 10.15 32.71 33.77
N GLY A 275 11.05 32.10 34.56
CA GLY A 275 10.83 30.83 35.27
C GLY A 275 11.26 29.57 34.51
N TYR A 276 12.06 29.70 33.45
CA TYR A 276 12.45 28.60 32.56
C TYR A 276 13.85 28.05 32.87
N LYS A 277 14.03 26.75 32.66
CA LYS A 277 15.33 26.08 32.58
C LYS A 277 15.73 25.82 31.13
N THR A 278 16.94 26.22 30.75
CA THR A 278 17.51 25.96 29.43
C THR A 278 17.88 24.49 29.27
N VAL A 279 17.50 23.89 28.14
CA VAL A 279 17.88 22.52 27.76
C VAL A 279 18.56 22.55 26.41
N ILE A 280 19.73 21.91 26.32
CA ILE A 280 20.53 21.78 25.11
C ILE A 280 20.79 20.28 24.87
N TRP A 281 21.08 19.87 23.64
CA TRP A 281 21.48 18.49 23.36
C TRP A 281 22.93 18.22 23.78
N SER A 282 23.29 16.95 23.95
CA SER A 282 24.67 16.59 24.28
C SER A 282 25.60 16.89 23.09
N LEU A 283 26.84 17.34 23.37
CA LEU A 283 27.80 17.65 22.31
C LEU A 283 28.06 16.43 21.42
N GLY A 284 27.82 16.56 20.11
CA GLY A 284 27.88 15.45 19.15
C GLY A 284 26.61 14.58 19.05
N TRP A 285 25.49 15.01 19.64
CA TRP A 285 24.19 14.33 19.59
C TRP A 285 23.09 15.18 18.92
N ASP A 286 23.48 16.08 18.00
CA ASP A 286 22.60 16.43 16.89
C ASP A 286 22.46 15.17 16.02
N SER A 287 21.21 14.73 15.80
CA SER A 287 20.95 13.60 14.90
C SER A 287 21.27 13.94 13.44
N HIS A 288 21.24 15.24 13.10
CA HIS A 288 21.33 15.81 11.76
C HIS A 288 20.20 15.41 10.79
N ASP A 289 19.06 14.95 11.29
CA ASP A 289 17.87 14.64 10.49
C ASP A 289 17.34 15.85 9.69
N TRP A 290 17.54 17.07 10.20
CA TRP A 290 17.30 18.33 9.49
C TRP A 290 18.05 18.42 8.15
N LYS A 291 19.23 17.78 8.00
CA LYS A 291 19.94 17.73 6.72
C LYS A 291 19.18 16.92 5.67
N VAL A 292 18.38 15.93 6.07
CA VAL A 292 17.49 15.18 5.16
C VAL A 292 16.22 16.01 4.86
N MET A 293 15.69 16.75 5.84
CA MET A 293 14.58 17.70 5.62
C MET A 293 14.93 18.76 4.57
N GLN A 294 16.18 19.26 4.59
CA GLN A 294 16.68 20.26 3.63
C GLN A 294 17.30 19.63 2.36
N ASN A 295 17.26 18.29 2.20
CA ASN A 295 17.85 17.56 1.07
C ASN A 295 19.37 17.81 0.88
N ILE A 296 20.08 18.11 1.97
CA ILE A 296 21.53 18.38 2.04
C ILE A 296 22.34 17.08 2.24
N ALA A 297 21.79 16.11 2.99
CA ALA A 297 22.42 14.81 3.25
C ALA A 297 21.44 13.66 3.03
N LYS A 298 21.96 12.44 2.85
CA LYS A 298 21.16 11.22 2.72
C LYS A 298 20.86 10.59 4.08
N VAL A 299 19.77 9.81 4.11
CA VAL A 299 19.37 8.98 5.26
C VAL A 299 20.54 8.14 5.81
N ASP A 300 21.33 7.51 4.95
CA ASP A 300 22.45 6.65 5.38
C ASP A 300 23.64 7.44 5.95
N GLU A 301 23.82 8.70 5.53
CA GLU A 301 24.85 9.59 6.07
C GLU A 301 24.46 10.06 7.48
N VAL A 302 23.19 10.43 7.66
CA VAL A 302 22.61 10.81 8.96
C VAL A 302 22.61 9.62 9.95
N LEU A 303 22.26 8.41 9.50
CA LEU A 303 22.36 7.19 10.33
C LEU A 303 23.81 6.80 10.64
N LYS A 304 24.78 7.15 9.77
CA LYS A 304 26.21 6.98 10.03
C LYS A 304 26.72 7.98 11.08
N ASP A 305 26.31 9.24 11.01
CA ASP A 305 26.61 10.26 12.03
C ASP A 305 26.06 9.83 13.41
N PHE A 306 24.80 9.36 13.46
CA PHE A 306 24.21 8.80 14.68
C PHE A 306 24.94 7.52 15.16
N THR A 307 25.41 6.67 14.24
CA THR A 307 26.25 5.50 14.59
C THR A 307 27.60 5.91 15.19
N LEU A 308 28.19 7.02 14.74
CA LEU A 308 29.42 7.59 15.32
C LEU A 308 29.16 8.15 16.72
N ALA A 309 28.04 8.84 16.96
CA ALA A 309 27.62 9.26 18.30
C ALA A 309 27.44 8.05 19.24
N LEU A 310 26.74 7.00 18.80
CA LEU A 310 26.56 5.73 19.52
C LEU A 310 27.88 4.98 19.82
N ASN A 311 28.94 5.21 19.04
CA ASN A 311 30.28 4.66 19.32
C ASN A 311 31.04 5.48 20.37
N ASN A 312 30.71 6.77 20.53
CA ASN A 312 31.39 7.72 21.42
C ASN A 312 30.64 7.95 22.75
N LEU A 313 29.74 7.03 23.14
CA LEU A 313 28.89 7.14 24.35
C LEU A 313 29.64 7.46 25.65
N GLU A 314 30.91 7.04 25.80
CA GLU A 314 31.69 7.30 27.01
C GLU A 314 32.25 8.73 27.10
N GLN A 315 32.12 9.52 26.02
CA GLN A 315 32.50 10.93 25.97
C GLN A 315 31.37 11.86 26.44
N VAL A 316 30.14 11.34 26.62
CA VAL A 316 28.97 12.09 27.10
C VAL A 316 29.13 12.41 28.59
N LYS A 317 29.56 13.64 28.89
CA LYS A 317 29.79 14.11 30.26
C LYS A 317 28.80 15.21 30.65
N SER A 318 28.37 15.20 31.90
CA SER A 318 27.66 16.31 32.52
C SER A 318 28.58 17.52 32.73
N PRO A 319 28.06 18.73 33.01
CA PRO A 319 28.88 19.87 33.43
C PRO A 319 29.76 19.57 34.66
N GLY A 320 29.31 18.70 35.56
CA GLY A 320 30.08 18.18 36.70
C GLY A 320 31.13 17.11 36.34
N GLY A 321 31.37 16.83 35.07
CA GLY A 321 32.42 15.91 34.58
C GLY A 321 32.10 14.41 34.66
N SER A 322 30.98 14.01 35.26
CA SER A 322 30.53 12.61 35.34
C SER A 322 30.00 12.11 33.99
N VAL A 323 30.29 10.86 33.62
CA VAL A 323 29.74 10.23 32.41
C VAL A 323 28.24 9.99 32.59
N GLY A 324 27.43 10.71 31.81
CA GLY A 324 25.97 10.67 31.86
C GLY A 324 25.36 9.85 30.72
N GLY A 325 24.08 10.10 30.46
CA GLY A 325 23.36 9.62 29.29
C GLY A 325 23.07 10.77 28.30
N PRO A 326 22.96 10.49 26.99
CA PRO A 326 22.76 11.54 25.98
C PRO A 326 21.37 12.20 26.06
N ILE A 327 21.29 13.45 25.64
CA ILE A 327 20.07 14.13 25.20
C ILE A 327 20.25 14.41 23.71
N THR A 328 19.32 13.98 22.86
CA THR A 328 19.39 14.19 21.41
C THR A 328 18.75 15.51 20.97
N LEU A 329 19.03 15.89 19.72
CA LEU A 329 18.24 16.80 18.89
C LEU A 329 17.76 16.01 17.66
N GLU A 330 16.44 15.87 17.52
CA GLU A 330 15.70 15.27 16.40
C GLU A 330 14.48 16.20 16.14
N HIS A 331 13.83 16.13 14.97
CA HIS A 331 12.75 17.08 14.59
C HIS A 331 11.47 16.34 14.12
N ASP A 332 10.29 16.69 14.61
CA ASP A 332 9.01 16.03 14.23
C ASP A 332 8.21 16.77 13.14
N MET A 333 8.91 17.42 12.22
CA MET A 333 8.33 18.26 11.15
C MET A 333 8.03 17.54 9.82
N THR A 334 8.67 16.40 9.53
CA THR A 334 8.52 15.73 8.22
C THR A 334 8.41 14.21 8.36
N ALA A 335 7.81 13.57 7.36
CA ALA A 335 7.83 12.11 7.26
C ALA A 335 9.28 11.55 7.22
N GLY A 336 10.23 12.29 6.64
CA GLY A 336 11.63 11.88 6.53
C GLY A 336 12.37 11.88 7.87
N SER A 337 12.20 12.90 8.70
CA SER A 337 12.78 12.97 10.04
C SER A 337 12.12 11.98 10.99
N ILE A 338 10.80 11.80 10.90
CA ILE A 338 10.08 10.78 11.67
C ILE A 338 10.48 9.34 11.26
N ASP A 339 10.74 9.07 9.98
CA ASP A 339 11.27 7.79 9.51
C ASP A 339 12.78 7.60 9.81
N LEU A 340 13.50 8.66 10.19
CA LEU A 340 14.83 8.55 10.80
C LEU A 340 14.71 8.22 12.30
N ALA A 341 13.85 8.90 13.06
CA ALA A 341 13.60 8.61 14.47
C ALA A 341 13.19 7.13 14.69
N LYS A 342 12.26 6.60 13.87
CA LYS A 342 11.85 5.18 13.87
C LYS A 342 13.01 4.18 13.62
N LYS A 343 14.15 4.63 13.08
CA LYS A 343 15.38 3.82 12.85
C LYS A 343 16.43 4.07 13.95
N MET A 344 16.57 5.32 14.40
CA MET A 344 17.51 5.71 15.46
C MET A 344 17.14 5.10 16.81
N LEU A 345 15.85 5.10 17.18
CA LEU A 345 15.34 4.50 18.42
C LEU A 345 15.85 3.05 18.63
N PRO A 346 15.59 2.07 17.74
CA PRO A 346 16.10 0.72 17.91
C PRO A 346 17.63 0.60 17.81
N MET A 347 18.32 1.51 17.11
CA MET A 347 19.80 1.55 17.09
C MET A 347 20.37 1.96 18.46
N GLY A 348 19.73 2.91 19.15
CA GLY A 348 20.08 3.29 20.52
C GLY A 348 19.74 2.18 21.53
N GLU A 349 18.54 1.60 21.44
CA GLU A 349 18.12 0.45 22.27
C GLU A 349 19.11 -0.73 22.14
N ALA A 350 19.57 -1.04 20.92
CA ALA A 350 20.56 -2.08 20.66
C ALA A 350 21.97 -1.78 21.21
N ARG A 351 22.26 -0.53 21.61
CA ARG A 351 23.47 -0.13 22.34
C ARG A 351 23.24 0.01 23.85
N GLY A 352 22.07 -0.40 24.35
CA GLY A 352 21.72 -0.38 25.77
C GLY A 352 21.21 0.97 26.28
N LEU A 353 20.89 1.92 25.39
CA LEU A 353 20.23 3.16 25.77
C LEU A 353 18.76 2.93 26.12
N LYS A 354 18.27 3.67 27.11
CA LYS A 354 16.87 3.64 27.56
C LYS A 354 16.18 4.97 27.19
N PRO A 355 15.47 5.06 26.06
CA PRO A 355 14.77 6.28 25.64
C PRO A 355 13.67 6.67 26.63
N MET A 356 13.65 7.95 27.00
CA MET A 356 12.67 8.57 27.90
C MET A 356 12.62 10.09 27.73
N SER A 357 11.59 10.73 28.31
CA SER A 357 11.51 12.19 28.37
C SER A 357 12.54 12.81 29.33
N ILE A 358 12.86 14.10 29.12
CA ILE A 358 13.87 14.83 29.92
C ILE A 358 13.46 14.90 31.39
N ALA A 359 12.19 15.24 31.68
CA ALA A 359 11.65 15.22 33.04
C ALA A 359 11.92 13.89 33.77
N LYS A 360 11.75 12.76 33.05
CA LYS A 360 11.98 11.42 33.57
C LYS A 360 13.47 11.10 33.73
N CYS A 361 14.35 11.53 32.81
CA CYS A 361 15.79 11.29 32.95
C CYS A 361 16.42 12.12 34.09
N ILE A 362 16.03 13.39 34.26
CA ILE A 362 16.54 14.25 35.35
C ILE A 362 15.81 14.07 36.69
N ARG A 363 14.78 13.20 36.74
CA ARG A 363 13.95 12.90 37.92
C ARG A 363 13.19 14.12 38.47
N ASP A 364 12.68 14.98 37.59
CA ASP A 364 11.84 16.11 37.98
C ASP A 364 10.36 15.69 38.02
N GLU A 365 9.87 15.40 39.23
CA GLU A 365 8.48 14.97 39.49
C GLU A 365 7.44 16.09 39.32
N SER A 366 7.86 17.33 39.01
CA SER A 366 6.98 18.45 38.73
C SER A 366 7.50 19.27 37.54
N PRO A 367 7.43 18.75 36.31
CA PRO A 367 8.02 19.36 35.11
C PRO A 367 7.23 20.55 34.54
N TYR A 368 6.21 21.03 35.25
CA TYR A 368 5.40 22.20 34.91
C TYR A 368 5.50 23.24 36.04
N GLN A 369 5.31 24.51 35.71
CA GLN A 369 5.36 25.59 36.69
C GLN A 369 4.14 25.57 37.62
N ALA A 370 4.34 26.06 38.85
CA ALA A 370 3.29 26.12 39.87
C ALA A 370 2.10 26.99 39.40
N GLY A 371 0.88 26.58 39.76
CA GLY A 371 -0.37 27.17 39.27
C GLY A 371 -0.98 26.47 38.05
N SER A 372 -0.28 25.50 37.44
CA SER A 372 -0.86 24.63 36.39
C SER A 372 -2.00 23.79 36.94
N ALA A 373 -3.24 24.06 36.51
CA ALA A 373 -4.43 23.37 37.00
C ALA A 373 -4.72 22.10 36.20
N ALA A 374 -4.15 20.97 36.62
CA ALA A 374 -4.62 19.67 36.16
C ALA A 374 -6.11 19.48 36.55
N GLY A 375 -6.96 19.11 35.59
CA GLY A 375 -8.43 19.18 35.68
C GLY A 375 -9.11 18.17 36.63
N GLY A 376 -8.75 18.17 37.91
CA GLY A 376 -9.46 17.45 38.97
C GLY A 376 -10.42 18.38 39.72
N ASN A 377 -11.66 18.51 39.23
CA ASN A 377 -12.62 19.46 39.79
C ASN A 377 -13.33 18.91 41.05
N SER A 378 -12.76 19.13 42.23
CA SER A 378 -13.44 18.89 43.50
C SER A 378 -14.52 19.95 43.74
N GLY A 379 -15.79 19.53 43.73
CA GLY A 379 -16.91 20.42 44.02
C GLY A 379 -16.82 21.00 45.43
N ASN A 380 -16.63 22.32 45.54
CA ASN A 380 -16.55 23.00 46.83
C ASN A 380 -17.89 22.95 47.58
N SER A 381 -17.96 22.15 48.64
CA SER A 381 -19.10 22.12 49.55
C SER A 381 -19.01 23.29 50.54
N ASN A 382 -19.59 24.43 50.17
CA ASN A 382 -19.77 25.54 51.10
C ASN A 382 -20.57 25.10 52.33
N ASN A 383 -19.92 25.06 53.49
CA ASN A 383 -20.59 25.00 54.79
C ASN A 383 -19.97 26.04 55.73
N ASN A 384 -20.79 26.97 56.21
CA ASN A 384 -20.36 28.06 57.08
C ASN A 384 -20.11 27.58 58.51
N SER A 385 -18.95 27.94 59.08
CA SER A 385 -18.84 28.17 60.53
C SER A 385 -17.65 29.07 60.87
N ASN A 386 -17.90 30.19 61.54
CA ASN A 386 -16.87 31.08 62.06
C ASN A 386 -16.11 30.43 63.22
N ASN A 387 -14.78 30.61 63.32
CA ASN A 387 -14.17 31.50 64.33
C ASN A 387 -12.64 31.37 64.47
N ASN A 388 -11.99 32.54 64.53
CA ASN A 388 -10.87 32.98 65.38
C ASN A 388 -9.88 32.01 66.07
N ASN A 389 -8.64 32.53 66.17
CA ASN A 389 -7.56 32.28 67.14
C ASN A 389 -6.48 31.22 66.83
N SER A 390 -5.26 31.75 66.62
CA SER A 390 -3.93 31.17 66.88
C SER A 390 -3.67 31.02 68.41
N PRO A 391 -2.48 30.57 68.90
CA PRO A 391 -1.30 30.02 68.21
C PRO A 391 -0.66 28.74 68.87
N SER A 392 0.35 28.17 68.19
CA SER A 392 1.62 27.52 68.65
C SER A 392 1.76 26.64 69.94
N LEU A 393 2.94 25.98 70.04
CA LEU A 393 3.51 25.12 71.13
C LEU A 393 3.27 23.59 71.00
N ALA A 394 4.15 22.67 71.46
CA ALA A 394 5.62 22.70 71.72
C ALA A 394 6.21 21.28 72.00
N LYS A 395 7.53 21.13 71.77
CA LYS A 395 8.56 20.26 72.45
C LYS A 395 8.23 18.85 73.00
N GLY A 396 9.18 17.91 72.79
CA GLY A 396 9.37 16.66 73.55
C GLY A 396 10.81 16.10 73.39
N ASN A 397 11.37 15.40 74.40
CA ASN A 397 12.80 15.05 74.51
C ASN A 397 13.05 13.62 75.09
N ASN A 398 14.22 13.02 74.75
CA ASN A 398 14.99 12.00 75.51
C ASN A 398 14.40 10.57 75.73
N ALA A 399 15.14 9.50 76.08
CA ALA A 399 16.55 9.09 75.80
C ALA A 399 16.87 7.61 76.23
N ALA A 400 17.74 6.93 75.43
CA ALA A 400 18.84 5.98 75.75
C ALA A 400 18.77 4.76 76.73
N THR A 401 19.25 3.57 76.28
CA THR A 401 20.19 2.57 76.93
C THR A 401 20.33 1.30 76.03
N SER A 402 21.51 0.98 75.45
CA SER A 402 22.55 -0.07 75.81
C SER A 402 22.15 -1.55 75.57
N VAL A 403 22.98 -2.62 75.46
CA VAL A 403 24.40 -2.97 75.81
C VAL A 403 25.04 -3.92 74.72
N ASP A 404 26.29 -4.40 74.90
CA ASP A 404 27.23 -4.97 73.90
C ASP A 404 27.34 -6.49 73.62
N ALA A 405 27.91 -6.81 72.43
CA ALA A 405 28.84 -7.94 72.12
C ALA A 405 29.46 -7.79 70.70
N LYS A 406 30.68 -8.24 70.31
CA LYS A 406 31.99 -8.51 70.97
C LYS A 406 33.12 -8.59 69.89
N LYS A 407 34.36 -9.04 70.19
CA LYS A 407 35.55 -9.10 69.29
C LYS A 407 36.38 -10.39 69.48
N PRO A 408 37.29 -10.81 68.56
CA PRO A 408 38.74 -10.77 68.86
C PRO A 408 39.72 -10.57 67.65
N GLU A 409 41.03 -10.58 67.93
CA GLU A 409 42.22 -10.46 67.04
C GLU A 409 43.34 -11.45 67.55
N PRO A 410 44.66 -11.35 67.21
CA PRO A 410 45.35 -11.64 65.93
C PRO A 410 46.58 -12.61 66.08
N VAL A 411 47.48 -12.63 65.06
CA VAL A 411 48.97 -12.84 65.08
C VAL A 411 49.54 -13.98 64.19
N GLY A 412 50.46 -13.63 63.25
CA GLY A 412 51.76 -14.35 63.11
C GLY A 412 52.31 -14.77 61.72
N LYS A 413 53.34 -14.03 61.21
CA LYS A 413 54.49 -14.48 60.36
C LYS A 413 54.19 -14.99 58.92
N SER A 414 55.11 -15.02 57.92
CA SER A 414 56.51 -14.57 57.75
C SER A 414 56.88 -14.33 56.25
N ASN A 415 58.09 -13.79 56.00
CA ASN A 415 58.63 -13.26 54.71
C ASN A 415 58.91 -14.27 53.58
N GLY A 416 59.03 -13.74 52.34
CA GLY A 416 59.96 -14.20 51.28
C GLY A 416 59.41 -14.10 49.84
N ASP A 417 60.14 -13.64 48.81
CA ASP A 417 61.41 -12.88 48.75
C ASP A 417 61.61 -12.17 47.38
N SER A 418 62.72 -11.42 47.24
CA SER A 418 63.52 -10.94 46.06
C SER A 418 63.24 -11.47 44.63
N SER A 419 63.68 -10.85 43.51
CA SER A 419 64.24 -9.52 43.13
C SER A 419 64.30 -9.35 41.59
N GLN A 420 64.89 -8.26 41.06
CA GLN A 420 65.13 -8.02 39.62
C GLN A 420 66.32 -8.80 39.04
N PRO A 421 66.33 -9.06 37.72
CA PRO A 421 67.40 -8.51 36.85
C PRO A 421 66.83 -7.76 35.61
N THR A 422 67.16 -6.49 35.36
CA THR A 422 68.25 -5.93 34.50
C THR A 422 68.00 -5.94 32.98
N ALA A 423 68.70 -5.07 32.24
CA ALA A 423 68.39 -4.68 30.87
C ALA A 423 69.34 -5.27 29.79
N ASP A 424 68.98 -5.02 28.53
CA ASP A 424 69.77 -5.06 27.28
C ASP A 424 70.56 -6.34 26.91
N GLU A 425 70.19 -6.96 25.79
CA GLU A 425 70.94 -6.71 24.52
C GLU A 425 70.18 -7.12 23.25
N LYS A 426 70.72 -6.70 22.10
CA LYS A 426 70.09 -6.74 20.76
C LYS A 426 70.09 -8.16 20.14
N ALA A 427 69.10 -8.47 19.28
CA ALA A 427 69.34 -8.79 17.86
C ALA A 427 68.10 -9.07 16.99
N LYS A 428 68.08 -8.44 15.79
CA LYS A 428 67.59 -8.90 14.47
C LYS A 428 66.38 -9.88 14.37
N VAL A 429 65.26 -9.30 13.95
CA VAL A 429 64.45 -9.67 12.76
C VAL A 429 64.54 -11.13 12.23
N SER A 430 63.42 -11.83 12.30
CA SER A 430 62.97 -12.75 11.23
C SER A 430 61.43 -12.66 11.10
N ALA A 431 60.88 -12.98 9.93
CA ALA A 431 59.46 -12.76 9.63
C ALA A 431 58.57 -13.95 10.05
N ALA A 432 57.37 -13.65 10.55
CA ALA A 432 56.33 -14.63 10.84
C ALA A 432 55.05 -14.33 10.03
N SER A 433 54.41 -15.37 9.51
CA SER A 433 53.23 -15.29 8.63
C SER A 433 51.94 -14.85 9.37
N PRO A 434 50.92 -14.33 8.65
CA PRO A 434 49.62 -14.02 9.25
C PRO A 434 48.94 -15.27 9.84
N ALA A 435 48.18 -15.06 10.92
CA ALA A 435 47.47 -16.12 11.64
C ALA A 435 46.33 -16.76 10.79
N PRO A 436 46.02 -18.05 11.00
CA PRO A 436 44.99 -18.74 10.22
C PRO A 436 43.57 -18.26 10.55
N LEU A 437 42.72 -18.25 9.52
CA LEU A 437 41.27 -18.00 9.64
C LEU A 437 40.62 -18.98 10.63
N SER A 438 39.79 -18.46 11.53
CA SER A 438 39.02 -19.29 12.47
C SER A 438 37.99 -20.15 11.74
N VAL A 439 37.94 -21.44 12.07
CA VAL A 439 37.11 -22.43 11.38
C VAL A 439 35.64 -22.23 11.77
N ARG A 440 34.87 -21.58 10.89
CA ARG A 440 33.41 -21.43 11.04
C ARG A 440 32.71 -22.79 10.91
N SER A 441 31.59 -22.97 11.62
CA SER A 441 30.79 -24.19 11.64
C SER A 441 29.29 -23.93 11.42
N VAL A 442 28.65 -24.78 10.63
CA VAL A 442 27.21 -24.81 10.35
C VAL A 442 26.52 -25.77 11.32
N VAL A 443 25.29 -25.48 11.71
CA VAL A 443 24.40 -26.42 12.41
C VAL A 443 23.45 -27.07 11.40
N SER A 444 23.42 -28.40 11.36
CA SER A 444 22.41 -29.16 10.64
C SER A 444 21.04 -28.94 11.28
N ALA A 445 20.07 -28.39 10.53
CA ALA A 445 18.73 -28.13 11.04
C ALA A 445 17.95 -29.41 11.41
N ALA A 446 18.25 -30.53 10.75
CA ALA A 446 17.50 -31.78 10.87
C ALA A 446 17.94 -32.68 12.04
N ASP A 447 19.20 -32.60 12.48
CA ASP A 447 19.75 -33.46 13.54
C ASP A 447 20.67 -32.73 14.56
N GLY A 448 20.75 -31.40 14.48
CA GLY A 448 21.52 -30.55 15.39
C GLY A 448 23.04 -30.70 15.31
N ARG A 449 23.57 -31.57 14.42
CA ARG A 449 25.01 -31.82 14.31
C ARG A 449 25.74 -30.59 13.78
N ARG A 450 26.95 -30.34 14.31
CA ARG A 450 27.82 -29.26 13.86
C ARG A 450 28.80 -29.78 12.81
N GLU A 451 28.72 -29.24 11.60
CA GLU A 451 29.69 -29.48 10.53
C GLU A 451 30.65 -28.30 10.39
N LYS A 452 31.88 -28.54 9.94
CA LYS A 452 32.79 -27.47 9.51
C LYS A 452 32.30 -26.88 8.19
N VAL A 453 32.46 -25.58 7.99
CA VAL A 453 32.17 -24.95 6.70
C VAL A 453 33.26 -25.38 5.70
N HIS A 454 32.84 -26.10 4.66
CA HIS A 454 33.68 -26.44 3.52
C HIS A 454 33.22 -25.68 2.29
N PHE A 455 34.05 -24.78 1.77
CA PHE A 455 33.77 -24.00 0.56
C PHE A 455 33.34 -24.90 -0.60
N ASP A 456 34.10 -25.96 -0.84
CA ASP A 456 33.86 -26.91 -1.95
C ASP A 456 32.52 -27.66 -1.81
N LYS A 457 32.03 -27.87 -0.58
CA LYS A 457 30.73 -28.50 -0.31
C LYS A 457 29.57 -27.56 -0.67
N ILE A 458 29.73 -26.27 -0.45
CA ILE A 458 28.78 -25.22 -0.90
C ILE A 458 28.83 -25.10 -2.42
N THR A 459 30.03 -24.90 -2.99
CA THR A 459 30.25 -24.73 -4.43
C THR A 459 29.77 -25.94 -5.23
N SER A 460 30.07 -27.17 -4.80
CA SER A 460 29.61 -28.41 -5.45
C SER A 460 28.08 -28.51 -5.46
N ARG A 461 27.41 -28.04 -4.40
CA ARG A 461 25.94 -28.02 -4.36
C ARG A 461 25.34 -26.98 -5.30
N ILE A 462 25.87 -25.76 -5.31
CA ILE A 462 25.37 -24.71 -6.22
C ILE A 462 25.61 -25.12 -7.68
N SER A 463 26.79 -25.67 -8.00
CA SER A 463 27.12 -26.16 -9.35
C SER A 463 26.16 -27.25 -9.86
N LYS A 464 25.69 -28.14 -8.98
CA LYS A 464 24.67 -29.18 -9.33
C LYS A 464 23.32 -28.59 -9.71
N LEU A 465 23.02 -27.33 -9.35
CA LEU A 465 21.80 -26.62 -9.70
C LEU A 465 21.94 -25.75 -10.96
N CYS A 466 23.14 -25.66 -11.55
CA CYS A 466 23.42 -24.86 -12.75
C CYS A 466 23.19 -25.59 -14.08
N TYR A 467 22.52 -26.75 -14.09
CA TYR A 467 22.25 -27.51 -15.32
C TYR A 467 21.49 -26.67 -16.36
N GLY A 468 22.03 -26.58 -17.58
CA GLY A 468 21.43 -25.78 -18.66
C GLY A 468 21.38 -24.26 -18.42
N LEU A 469 22.14 -23.73 -17.45
CA LEU A 469 22.42 -22.29 -17.33
C LEU A 469 23.70 -21.97 -18.09
N ASN A 470 23.87 -20.72 -18.55
CA ASN A 470 25.05 -20.33 -19.31
C ASN A 470 26.31 -20.28 -18.42
N PRO A 471 27.33 -21.14 -18.65
CA PRO A 471 28.54 -21.21 -17.84
C PRO A 471 29.46 -19.99 -17.99
N ASP A 472 29.34 -19.23 -19.07
CA ASP A 472 30.18 -18.04 -19.33
C ASP A 472 29.83 -16.87 -18.40
N PHE A 473 28.61 -16.87 -17.85
CA PHE A 473 28.10 -15.82 -16.96
C PHE A 473 27.77 -16.31 -15.54
N VAL A 474 27.39 -17.59 -15.37
CA VAL A 474 26.98 -18.15 -14.07
C VAL A 474 28.16 -18.84 -13.36
N ASP A 475 28.61 -18.24 -12.26
CA ASP A 475 29.82 -18.60 -11.50
C ASP A 475 29.46 -19.10 -10.07
N PRO A 476 29.34 -20.42 -9.85
CA PRO A 476 29.05 -20.99 -8.54
C PRO A 476 30.10 -20.71 -7.46
N PRO A 477 31.42 -20.75 -7.75
CA PRO A 477 32.44 -20.27 -6.81
C PRO A 477 32.19 -18.83 -6.32
N ARG A 478 31.86 -17.89 -7.19
CA ARG A 478 31.62 -16.48 -6.82
C ARG A 478 30.36 -16.26 -5.99
N VAL A 479 29.29 -17.02 -6.24
CA VAL A 479 28.13 -17.06 -5.32
C VAL A 479 28.58 -17.61 -3.96
N SER A 480 29.34 -18.72 -3.94
CA SER A 480 29.82 -19.35 -2.71
C SER A 480 30.74 -18.45 -1.89
N GLN A 481 31.60 -17.64 -2.53
CA GLN A 481 32.46 -16.66 -1.86
C GLN A 481 31.64 -15.61 -1.11
N LYS A 482 30.63 -15.01 -1.77
CA LYS A 482 29.72 -14.03 -1.15
C LYS A 482 28.92 -14.63 0.02
N VAL A 483 28.43 -15.86 -0.14
CA VAL A 483 27.70 -16.57 0.92
C VAL A 483 28.60 -16.80 2.14
N VAL A 484 29.85 -17.23 1.94
CA VAL A 484 30.82 -17.43 3.03
C VAL A 484 31.21 -16.11 3.70
N GLN A 485 31.24 -14.99 2.97
CA GLN A 485 31.45 -13.65 3.55
C GLN A 485 30.31 -13.24 4.48
N GLY A 486 29.05 -13.38 4.05
CA GLY A 486 27.85 -13.01 4.83
C GLY A 486 27.48 -13.96 5.99
N MET A 487 28.12 -15.12 6.08
CA MET A 487 27.79 -16.19 7.03
C MET A 487 28.37 -15.95 8.45
N TYR A 488 27.53 -16.04 9.47
CA TYR A 488 27.92 -16.00 10.89
C TYR A 488 28.18 -17.40 11.49
N GLN A 489 28.80 -17.44 12.67
CA GLN A 489 29.15 -18.68 13.37
C GLN A 489 27.92 -19.36 13.97
N GLY A 490 27.66 -20.62 13.61
CA GLY A 490 26.50 -21.38 14.11
C GLY A 490 25.22 -21.23 13.30
N ILE A 491 25.28 -20.62 12.11
CA ILE A 491 24.16 -20.57 11.14
C ILE A 491 23.58 -21.97 10.89
N THR A 492 22.27 -22.08 10.65
CA THR A 492 21.67 -23.35 10.22
C THR A 492 21.87 -23.63 8.73
N THR A 493 21.74 -24.90 8.33
CA THR A 493 21.74 -25.29 6.91
C THR A 493 20.62 -24.63 6.08
N VAL A 494 19.47 -24.31 6.69
CA VAL A 494 18.32 -23.70 6.01
C VAL A 494 18.54 -22.20 5.79
N GLU A 495 19.10 -21.50 6.77
CA GLU A 495 19.51 -20.09 6.63
C GLU A 495 20.64 -19.92 5.62
N LEU A 496 21.62 -20.83 5.61
CA LEU A 496 22.69 -20.83 4.62
C LEU A 496 22.16 -20.99 3.18
N ASP A 497 21.16 -21.85 2.98
CA ASP A 497 20.50 -22.04 1.68
C ASP A 497 19.67 -20.82 1.27
N ASN A 498 18.98 -20.17 2.22
CA ASN A 498 18.26 -18.91 1.95
C ASN A 498 19.22 -17.77 1.58
N LEU A 499 20.32 -17.61 2.32
CA LEU A 499 21.38 -16.63 2.01
C LEU A 499 21.99 -16.90 0.63
N ALA A 500 22.18 -18.16 0.23
CA ALA A 500 22.66 -18.53 -1.10
C ALA A 500 21.66 -18.21 -2.21
N ALA A 501 20.36 -18.45 -2.00
CA ALA A 501 19.31 -18.08 -2.94
C ALA A 501 19.23 -16.54 -3.12
N GLU A 502 19.31 -15.78 -2.03
CA GLU A 502 19.25 -14.31 -2.04
C GLU A 502 20.50 -13.70 -2.66
N THR A 503 21.69 -14.24 -2.35
CA THR A 503 22.96 -13.85 -2.98
C THR A 503 22.92 -14.05 -4.49
N ALA A 504 22.37 -15.18 -4.96
CA ALA A 504 22.15 -15.41 -6.38
C ALA A 504 21.09 -14.45 -6.96
N ALA A 505 19.99 -14.18 -6.24
CA ALA A 505 18.95 -13.26 -6.72
C ALA A 505 19.48 -11.83 -6.93
N TYR A 506 20.39 -11.33 -6.08
CA TYR A 506 21.07 -10.06 -6.29
C TYR A 506 21.96 -10.03 -7.55
N MET A 507 22.45 -11.19 -8.01
CA MET A 507 23.27 -11.33 -9.21
C MET A 507 22.44 -11.44 -10.51
N THR A 508 21.11 -11.38 -10.43
CA THR A 508 20.21 -11.26 -11.61
C THR A 508 20.56 -10.06 -12.49
N THR A 509 21.08 -8.97 -11.92
CA THR A 509 21.51 -7.79 -12.71
C THR A 509 22.77 -8.04 -13.56
N THR A 510 23.47 -9.16 -13.33
CA THR A 510 24.62 -9.58 -14.14
C THR A 510 24.20 -10.47 -15.32
N HIS A 511 23.30 -11.44 -15.08
CA HIS A 511 22.75 -12.35 -16.10
C HIS A 511 21.42 -12.96 -15.61
N PRO A 512 20.40 -13.18 -16.46
CA PRO A 512 19.06 -13.57 -16.00
C PRO A 512 19.04 -14.96 -15.35
N ASP A 513 19.92 -15.87 -15.77
CA ASP A 513 20.04 -17.22 -15.20
C ASP A 513 20.32 -17.24 -13.69
N TYR A 514 20.88 -16.17 -13.11
CA TYR A 514 21.03 -16.06 -11.66
C TYR A 514 19.68 -16.05 -10.93
N ALA A 515 18.61 -15.53 -11.54
CA ALA A 515 17.24 -15.62 -10.99
C ALA A 515 16.70 -17.05 -11.01
N THR A 516 17.09 -17.85 -12.01
CA THR A 516 16.79 -19.28 -12.12
C THR A 516 17.60 -20.09 -11.10
N LEU A 517 18.89 -19.82 -10.96
CA LEU A 517 19.75 -20.44 -9.94
C LEU A 517 19.25 -20.15 -8.52
N ALA A 518 18.91 -18.90 -8.23
CA ALA A 518 18.32 -18.47 -6.97
C ALA A 518 17.01 -19.24 -6.66
N ALA A 519 16.14 -19.40 -7.66
CA ALA A 519 14.93 -20.21 -7.52
C ALA A 519 15.26 -21.68 -7.23
N ARG A 520 16.20 -22.27 -7.98
CA ARG A 520 16.60 -23.68 -7.80
C ARG A 520 17.21 -23.95 -6.43
N ILE A 521 17.96 -23.01 -5.87
CA ILE A 521 18.46 -23.10 -4.48
C ILE A 521 17.29 -23.06 -3.48
N ALA A 522 16.37 -22.11 -3.63
CA ALA A 522 15.21 -21.99 -2.73
C ALA A 522 14.25 -23.19 -2.80
N VAL A 523 13.98 -23.71 -4.01
CA VAL A 523 13.21 -24.94 -4.24
C VAL A 523 13.95 -26.15 -3.67
N SER A 524 15.27 -26.25 -3.86
CA SER A 524 16.10 -27.28 -3.23
C SER A 524 16.07 -27.24 -1.70
N ASN A 525 15.86 -26.06 -1.10
CA ASN A 525 15.68 -25.91 0.34
C ASN A 525 14.30 -26.46 0.75
N LEU A 526 13.21 -25.96 0.14
CA LEU A 526 11.84 -26.46 0.41
C LEU A 526 11.70 -27.98 0.19
N HIS A 527 12.38 -28.53 -0.82
CA HIS A 527 12.37 -29.97 -1.11
C HIS A 527 13.04 -30.86 -0.07
N LYS A 528 13.79 -30.29 0.90
CA LYS A 528 14.28 -30.99 2.10
C LYS A 528 13.30 -30.89 3.26
N GLU A 529 12.75 -29.70 3.49
CA GLU A 529 11.90 -29.40 4.64
C GLU A 529 10.44 -29.90 4.47
N SER A 530 10.05 -30.31 3.27
CA SER A 530 8.72 -30.87 2.95
C SER A 530 8.77 -32.35 2.56
N LYS A 531 7.75 -33.14 2.94
CA LYS A 531 7.59 -34.53 2.47
C LYS A 531 7.53 -34.59 0.93
N LYS A 532 7.94 -35.73 0.35
CA LYS A 532 7.90 -35.91 -1.12
C LYS A 532 6.51 -36.34 -1.61
N LEU A 533 5.89 -37.33 -0.98
CA LEU A 533 4.61 -37.89 -1.46
C LEU A 533 3.46 -36.91 -1.19
N PHE A 534 2.65 -36.68 -2.22
CA PHE A 534 1.52 -35.76 -2.18
C PHE A 534 0.42 -36.27 -1.23
N SER A 535 0.09 -37.56 -1.28
CA SER A 535 -0.92 -38.14 -0.38
C SER A 535 -0.56 -37.97 1.11
N GLN A 536 0.73 -38.05 1.47
CA GLN A 536 1.19 -37.85 2.84
C GLN A 536 1.10 -36.38 3.29
N VAL A 537 1.30 -35.41 2.39
CA VAL A 537 1.09 -33.99 2.71
C VAL A 537 -0.39 -33.67 2.84
N MET A 538 -1.25 -34.27 2.01
CA MET A 538 -2.70 -34.16 2.14
C MET A 538 -3.20 -34.81 3.45
N GLU A 539 -2.63 -35.94 3.86
CA GLU A 539 -2.89 -36.59 5.14
C GLU A 539 -2.47 -35.71 6.34
N ASP A 540 -1.30 -35.07 6.30
CA ASP A 540 -0.87 -34.11 7.34
C ASP A 540 -1.81 -32.90 7.43
N LEU A 541 -2.22 -32.35 6.28
CA LEU A 541 -3.13 -31.20 6.20
C LEU A 541 -4.54 -31.54 6.66
N TYR A 542 -5.03 -32.76 6.37
CA TYR A 542 -6.33 -33.22 6.86
C TYR A 542 -6.28 -33.51 8.36
N ASN A 543 -5.28 -34.25 8.85
CA ASN A 543 -5.16 -34.63 10.27
C ASN A 543 -4.63 -33.51 11.18
N HIS A 544 -4.56 -32.26 10.72
CA HIS A 544 -4.01 -31.15 11.49
C HIS A 544 -4.77 -30.91 12.81
N ILE A 545 -4.05 -30.95 13.93
CA ILE A 545 -4.52 -30.54 15.25
C ILE A 545 -3.89 -29.18 15.58
N HIS A 546 -4.73 -28.16 15.81
CA HIS A 546 -4.24 -26.81 16.03
C HIS A 546 -3.63 -26.67 17.45
N PRO A 547 -2.34 -26.32 17.60
CA PRO A 547 -1.58 -26.57 18.83
C PRO A 547 -2.08 -25.78 20.05
N LYS A 548 -2.65 -24.58 19.86
CA LYS A 548 -3.22 -23.76 20.94
C LYS A 548 -4.70 -24.05 21.24
N LEU A 549 -5.37 -24.85 20.42
CA LEU A 549 -6.80 -25.19 20.58
C LEU A 549 -7.02 -26.67 20.93
N ASN A 550 -5.98 -27.51 20.80
CA ASN A 550 -5.96 -28.95 21.05
C ASN A 550 -7.17 -29.70 20.45
N ARG A 551 -7.55 -29.31 19.22
CA ARG A 551 -8.63 -29.93 18.45
C ARG A 551 -8.24 -30.07 16.98
N HIS A 552 -8.86 -31.02 16.30
CA HIS A 552 -8.79 -31.20 14.87
C HIS A 552 -9.32 -29.95 14.14
N VAL A 553 -8.53 -29.44 13.19
CA VAL A 553 -8.84 -28.29 12.33
C VAL A 553 -8.27 -28.61 10.94
N PRO A 554 -8.98 -29.40 10.12
CA PRO A 554 -8.47 -29.83 8.82
C PRO A 554 -8.26 -28.63 7.89
N LEU A 555 -7.15 -28.64 7.16
CA LEU A 555 -6.78 -27.60 6.19
C LEU A 555 -7.19 -27.95 4.75
N ILE A 556 -7.48 -29.23 4.48
CA ILE A 556 -8.16 -29.70 3.27
C ILE A 556 -9.53 -30.31 3.60
N SER A 557 -10.43 -30.34 2.62
CA SER A 557 -11.75 -30.97 2.74
C SER A 557 -11.64 -32.49 2.84
N GLU A 558 -12.60 -33.10 3.55
CA GLU A 558 -12.75 -34.55 3.66
C GLU A 558 -12.95 -35.23 2.29
N GLU A 559 -13.76 -34.62 1.41
CA GLU A 559 -13.94 -35.08 0.02
C GLU A 559 -12.60 -35.16 -0.73
N THR A 560 -11.78 -34.10 -0.66
CA THR A 560 -10.46 -34.08 -1.33
C THR A 560 -9.51 -35.09 -0.70
N TYR A 561 -9.51 -35.23 0.63
CA TYR A 561 -8.67 -36.20 1.32
C TYR A 561 -9.00 -37.65 0.90
N GLU A 562 -10.27 -38.04 0.91
CA GLU A 562 -10.68 -39.40 0.52
C GLU A 562 -10.45 -39.66 -0.98
N ILE A 563 -10.68 -38.70 -1.88
CA ILE A 563 -10.31 -38.83 -3.30
C ILE A 563 -8.80 -39.07 -3.47
N VAL A 564 -7.97 -38.31 -2.75
CA VAL A 564 -6.50 -38.46 -2.78
C VAL A 564 -6.06 -39.81 -2.23
N LYS A 565 -6.70 -40.28 -1.16
CA LYS A 565 -6.42 -41.55 -0.48
C LYS A 565 -6.82 -42.76 -1.32
N GLU A 566 -7.99 -42.74 -1.96
CA GLU A 566 -8.45 -43.77 -2.90
C GLU A 566 -7.55 -43.88 -4.14
N ASN A 567 -7.00 -42.76 -4.62
CA ASN A 567 -6.25 -42.68 -5.89
C ASN A 567 -4.74 -42.44 -5.68
N ALA A 568 -4.22 -42.73 -4.47
CA ALA A 568 -2.92 -42.25 -4.01
C ALA A 568 -1.76 -42.58 -4.96
N ASP A 569 -1.64 -43.82 -5.43
CA ASP A 569 -0.53 -44.22 -6.31
C ASP A 569 -0.58 -43.53 -7.67
N ARG A 570 -1.78 -43.39 -8.26
CA ARG A 570 -2.00 -42.69 -9.54
C ARG A 570 -1.66 -41.20 -9.43
N LEU A 571 -2.07 -40.55 -8.35
CA LEU A 571 -1.83 -39.12 -8.12
C LEU A 571 -0.38 -38.83 -7.72
N ASN A 572 0.24 -39.68 -6.89
CA ASN A 572 1.65 -39.54 -6.51
C ASN A 572 2.60 -39.74 -7.70
N SER A 573 2.29 -40.66 -8.61
CA SER A 573 3.12 -40.95 -9.80
C SER A 573 2.93 -39.95 -10.95
N ALA A 574 1.78 -39.29 -11.04
CA ALA A 574 1.52 -38.25 -12.03
C ALA A 574 2.33 -36.95 -11.78
N ILE A 575 2.84 -36.72 -10.56
CA ILE A 575 3.48 -35.45 -10.19
C ILE A 575 4.96 -35.42 -10.58
N ILE A 576 5.33 -34.42 -11.39
CA ILE A 576 6.71 -34.17 -11.84
C ILE A 576 7.33 -33.04 -11.01
N TYR A 577 8.03 -33.40 -9.93
CA TYR A 577 8.65 -32.43 -9.01
C TYR A 577 9.70 -31.53 -9.66
N ASP A 578 10.33 -31.95 -10.76
CA ASP A 578 11.30 -31.12 -11.48
C ASP A 578 10.66 -29.87 -12.12
N ARG A 579 9.34 -29.85 -12.31
CA ARG A 579 8.60 -28.64 -12.73
C ARG A 579 8.70 -27.50 -11.69
N ASP A 580 8.99 -27.79 -10.41
CA ASP A 580 9.27 -26.75 -9.40
C ASP A 580 10.55 -25.95 -9.74
N TYR A 581 11.54 -26.55 -10.40
CA TYR A 581 12.78 -25.88 -10.80
C TYR A 581 12.62 -24.93 -12.00
N SER A 582 11.39 -24.79 -12.52
CA SER A 582 11.04 -23.87 -13.62
C SER A 582 10.56 -22.48 -13.16
N TYR A 583 10.34 -22.26 -11.86
CA TYR A 583 9.97 -20.95 -11.33
C TYR A 583 11.18 -20.00 -11.25
N THR A 584 10.93 -18.70 -11.32
CA THR A 584 11.93 -17.68 -10.96
C THR A 584 11.93 -17.45 -9.45
N PHE A 585 12.99 -16.87 -8.90
CA PHE A 585 13.10 -16.65 -7.45
C PHE A 585 11.91 -15.87 -6.88
N PHE A 586 11.48 -14.81 -7.56
CA PHE A 586 10.35 -13.99 -7.13
C PHE A 586 9.01 -14.70 -7.29
N ALA A 587 8.83 -15.54 -8.33
CA ALA A 587 7.64 -16.38 -8.47
C ALA A 587 7.53 -17.39 -7.31
N PHE A 588 8.64 -18.07 -7.00
CA PHE A 588 8.72 -19.01 -5.88
C PHE A 588 8.47 -18.32 -4.54
N LYS A 589 9.06 -17.14 -4.29
CA LYS A 589 8.83 -16.39 -3.04
C LYS A 589 7.41 -15.81 -2.93
N THR A 590 6.72 -15.48 -4.03
CA THR A 590 5.28 -15.18 -4.01
C THR A 590 4.47 -16.42 -3.59
N LEU A 591 4.78 -17.60 -4.14
CA LEU A 591 4.12 -18.86 -3.77
C LEU A 591 4.34 -19.20 -2.29
N GLU A 592 5.59 -19.24 -1.85
CA GLU A 592 6.04 -19.52 -0.47
C GLU A 592 5.36 -18.59 0.55
N LYS A 593 5.23 -17.30 0.24
CA LYS A 593 4.66 -16.31 1.16
C LYS A 593 3.15 -16.47 1.38
N SER A 594 2.39 -16.95 0.39
CA SER A 594 0.92 -16.80 0.44
C SER A 594 0.08 -17.94 -0.11
N TYR A 595 0.62 -18.81 -0.98
CA TYR A 595 -0.15 -19.82 -1.72
C TYR A 595 0.04 -21.25 -1.21
N LEU A 596 1.24 -21.60 -0.75
CA LEU A 596 1.54 -22.92 -0.23
C LEU A 596 1.00 -23.07 1.20
N LEU A 597 0.23 -24.11 1.48
CA LEU A 597 -0.35 -24.34 2.80
C LEU A 597 0.74 -24.64 3.86
N ARG A 598 0.43 -24.23 5.09
CA ARG A 598 1.34 -24.25 6.24
C ARG A 598 0.72 -24.98 7.42
N ILE A 599 1.54 -25.74 8.14
CA ILE A 599 1.20 -26.32 9.45
C ILE A 599 2.14 -25.66 10.47
N ASN A 600 1.57 -25.06 11.52
CA ASN A 600 2.33 -24.34 12.57
C ASN A 600 3.34 -23.33 11.96
N ASP A 601 2.86 -22.54 11.00
CA ASP A 601 3.62 -21.57 10.18
C ASP A 601 4.73 -22.13 9.27
N ILE A 602 5.05 -23.43 9.34
CA ILE A 602 5.99 -24.13 8.45
C ILE A 602 5.28 -24.51 7.14
N VAL A 603 5.90 -24.26 5.98
CA VAL A 603 5.35 -24.65 4.66
C VAL A 603 5.47 -26.16 4.48
N VAL A 604 4.34 -26.83 4.20
CA VAL A 604 4.30 -28.29 3.98
C VAL A 604 4.03 -28.67 2.52
N GLU A 605 3.33 -27.81 1.76
CA GLU A 605 3.12 -28.02 0.33
C GLU A 605 4.32 -27.59 -0.52
N ARG A 606 4.66 -28.39 -1.53
CA ARG A 606 5.43 -27.98 -2.70
C ARG A 606 4.50 -27.31 -3.74
N PRO A 607 4.99 -26.48 -4.67
CA PRO A 607 4.14 -25.93 -5.74
C PRO A 607 3.39 -27.00 -6.53
N GLN A 608 4.01 -28.15 -6.83
CA GLN A 608 3.29 -29.27 -7.44
C GLN A 608 2.13 -29.82 -6.59
N HIS A 609 2.28 -29.86 -5.25
CA HIS A 609 1.21 -30.32 -4.36
C HIS A 609 0.02 -29.36 -4.39
N MET A 610 0.29 -28.05 -4.36
CA MET A 610 -0.75 -27.02 -4.49
C MET A 610 -1.49 -27.16 -5.84
N ILE A 611 -0.78 -27.35 -6.96
CA ILE A 611 -1.42 -27.50 -8.27
C ILE A 611 -2.28 -28.78 -8.34
N MET A 612 -1.79 -29.91 -7.81
CA MET A 612 -2.58 -31.15 -7.78
C MET A 612 -3.81 -31.02 -6.85
N ARG A 613 -3.67 -30.38 -5.68
CA ARG A 613 -4.81 -30.05 -4.81
C ARG A 613 -5.83 -29.17 -5.52
N VAL A 614 -5.39 -28.16 -6.28
CA VAL A 614 -6.29 -27.29 -7.06
C VAL A 614 -7.02 -28.08 -8.13
N ALA A 615 -6.31 -28.94 -8.88
CA ALA A 615 -6.92 -29.78 -9.90
C ALA A 615 -7.98 -30.74 -9.30
N ILE A 616 -7.65 -31.47 -8.23
CA ILE A 616 -8.64 -32.33 -7.55
C ILE A 616 -9.78 -31.50 -6.95
N GLY A 617 -9.49 -30.31 -6.43
CA GLY A 617 -10.50 -29.36 -5.94
C GLY A 617 -11.50 -28.88 -6.99
N ILE A 618 -11.13 -28.88 -8.28
CA ILE A 618 -11.99 -28.49 -9.42
C ILE A 618 -12.65 -29.72 -10.08
N HIS A 619 -11.97 -30.85 -10.19
CA HIS A 619 -12.44 -32.00 -10.95
C HIS A 619 -13.07 -33.10 -10.06
N GLY A 620 -12.81 -33.10 -8.75
CA GLY A 620 -13.33 -34.09 -7.81
C GLY A 620 -12.87 -35.51 -8.18
N ARG A 621 -13.84 -36.42 -8.34
CA ARG A 621 -13.60 -37.83 -8.71
C ARG A 621 -13.22 -38.04 -10.18
N ASP A 622 -13.25 -37.01 -11.02
CA ASP A 622 -12.74 -37.04 -12.40
C ASP A 622 -11.21 -36.89 -12.40
N VAL A 623 -10.52 -37.99 -12.05
CA VAL A 623 -9.06 -38.02 -11.87
C VAL A 623 -8.31 -37.84 -13.20
N ASP A 624 -8.92 -38.22 -14.32
CA ASP A 624 -8.33 -38.05 -15.65
C ASP A 624 -8.24 -36.57 -16.03
N ALA A 625 -9.33 -35.82 -15.91
CA ALA A 625 -9.30 -34.39 -16.15
C ALA A 625 -8.53 -33.62 -15.04
N ALA A 626 -8.48 -34.14 -13.81
CA ALA A 626 -7.58 -33.59 -12.77
C ALA A 626 -6.10 -33.71 -13.19
N ILE A 627 -5.69 -34.84 -13.78
CA ILE A 627 -4.33 -35.06 -14.26
C ILE A 627 -4.03 -34.22 -15.52
N GLU A 628 -4.99 -34.02 -16.43
CA GLU A 628 -4.82 -33.05 -17.54
C GLU A 628 -4.58 -31.63 -16.99
N THR A 629 -5.48 -31.12 -16.15
CA THR A 629 -5.36 -29.79 -15.54
C THR A 629 -4.08 -29.63 -14.73
N TYR A 630 -3.67 -30.64 -13.95
CA TYR A 630 -2.39 -30.61 -13.24
C TYR A 630 -1.21 -30.44 -14.20
N ASN A 631 -1.16 -31.20 -15.31
CA ASN A 631 -0.08 -31.09 -16.28
C ASN A 631 -0.05 -29.69 -16.93
N LEU A 632 -1.17 -29.21 -17.45
CA LEU A 632 -1.22 -27.92 -18.15
C LEU A 632 -0.92 -26.73 -17.23
N MET A 633 -1.35 -26.77 -15.97
CA MET A 633 -1.00 -25.74 -14.97
C MET A 633 0.47 -25.82 -14.52
N SER A 634 1.01 -27.02 -14.28
CA SER A 634 2.41 -27.17 -13.85
C SER A 634 3.42 -26.92 -14.99
N GLU A 635 3.01 -27.12 -16.24
CA GLU A 635 3.73 -26.68 -17.45
C GLU A 635 3.48 -25.21 -17.78
N LYS A 636 2.61 -24.53 -17.02
CA LYS A 636 2.33 -23.08 -17.07
C LYS A 636 1.63 -22.59 -18.34
N TYR A 637 0.81 -23.42 -19.00
CA TYR A 637 -0.04 -22.99 -20.13
C TYR A 637 -1.13 -21.99 -19.69
N PHE A 638 -1.64 -22.15 -18.47
CA PHE A 638 -2.59 -21.24 -17.84
C PHE A 638 -2.46 -21.30 -16.32
N THR A 639 -3.17 -20.41 -15.62
CA THR A 639 -3.44 -20.54 -14.19
C THR A 639 -4.83 -20.02 -13.83
N HIS A 640 -5.48 -20.65 -12.86
CA HIS A 640 -6.66 -20.09 -12.20
C HIS A 640 -6.28 -18.87 -11.34
N ALA A 641 -7.28 -18.05 -11.02
CA ALA A 641 -7.12 -16.88 -10.16
C ALA A 641 -6.82 -17.22 -8.69
N THR A 642 -6.33 -16.24 -7.94
CA THR A 642 -5.83 -16.44 -6.56
C THR A 642 -6.80 -17.18 -5.61
N PRO A 643 -8.11 -16.88 -5.54
CA PRO A 643 -8.99 -17.58 -4.60
C PRO A 643 -9.15 -19.06 -4.94
N THR A 644 -9.14 -19.42 -6.23
CA THR A 644 -9.09 -20.82 -6.66
C THR A 644 -7.80 -21.50 -6.18
N LEU A 645 -6.64 -20.87 -6.37
CA LEU A 645 -5.35 -21.41 -5.92
C LEU A 645 -5.25 -21.57 -4.38
N PHE A 646 -5.79 -20.60 -3.64
CA PHE A 646 -5.86 -20.64 -2.17
C PHE A 646 -6.82 -21.71 -1.65
N ASN A 647 -8.04 -21.78 -2.20
CA ASN A 647 -9.18 -22.41 -1.52
C ASN A 647 -9.69 -23.69 -2.20
N ALA A 648 -9.30 -23.99 -3.45
CA ALA A 648 -9.65 -25.27 -4.07
C ALA A 648 -9.10 -26.45 -3.24
N GLY A 649 -9.96 -27.45 -3.00
CA GLY A 649 -9.69 -28.60 -2.14
C GLY A 649 -9.77 -28.33 -0.64
N THR A 650 -9.96 -27.09 -0.18
CA THR A 650 -10.08 -26.73 1.25
C THR A 650 -11.51 -26.93 1.80
N PRO A 651 -11.75 -26.94 3.12
CA PRO A 651 -13.08 -27.23 3.70
C PRO A 651 -14.22 -26.26 3.34
N ARG A 652 -13.92 -25.07 2.80
CA ARG A 652 -14.90 -24.11 2.27
C ARG A 652 -14.33 -23.45 1.01
N PRO A 653 -14.43 -24.10 -0.16
CA PRO A 653 -13.71 -23.70 -1.37
C PRO A 653 -14.38 -22.48 -2.04
N GLN A 654 -14.18 -21.29 -1.49
CA GLN A 654 -14.57 -20.04 -2.16
C GLN A 654 -13.52 -19.74 -3.25
N MET A 655 -13.87 -19.98 -4.52
CA MET A 655 -12.95 -20.00 -5.66
C MET A 655 -13.16 -18.84 -6.64
N SER A 656 -14.36 -18.24 -6.66
CA SER A 656 -14.70 -17.03 -7.45
C SER A 656 -13.93 -15.80 -6.97
N SER A 657 -13.68 -14.81 -7.83
CA SER A 657 -12.76 -13.70 -7.52
C SER A 657 -13.39 -12.33 -7.32
N CYS A 658 -14.52 -12.07 -7.97
CA CYS A 658 -15.22 -10.79 -7.90
C CYS A 658 -16.72 -11.02 -7.80
N PHE A 659 -17.40 -10.11 -7.12
CA PHE A 659 -18.85 -10.10 -6.95
C PHE A 659 -19.40 -8.73 -7.37
N LEU A 660 -20.57 -8.70 -8.00
CA LEU A 660 -21.29 -7.47 -8.31
C LEU A 660 -22.58 -7.45 -7.48
N VAL A 661 -22.82 -6.34 -6.79
CA VAL A 661 -23.98 -6.14 -5.91
C VAL A 661 -24.68 -4.86 -6.36
N GLN A 662 -25.99 -4.89 -6.61
CA GLN A 662 -26.78 -3.65 -6.59
C GLN A 662 -27.34 -3.42 -5.18
N MET A 663 -27.45 -2.15 -4.81
CA MET A 663 -28.16 -1.74 -3.60
C MET A 663 -29.59 -2.29 -3.61
N THR A 664 -29.99 -2.97 -2.54
CA THR A 664 -31.32 -3.61 -2.43
C THR A 664 -32.43 -2.59 -2.67
N ASP A 665 -32.42 -1.50 -1.89
CA ASP A 665 -33.49 -0.49 -1.84
C ASP A 665 -32.96 0.86 -1.31
N ASP A 666 -33.67 1.95 -1.57
CA ASP A 666 -33.40 3.30 -1.04
C ASP A 666 -33.98 3.48 0.39
N SER A 667 -33.58 2.58 1.28
CA SER A 667 -33.99 2.52 2.68
C SER A 667 -32.84 2.07 3.58
N ILE A 668 -32.93 2.38 4.88
CA ILE A 668 -31.90 1.98 5.86
C ILE A 668 -31.75 0.45 5.92
N GLU A 669 -32.86 -0.30 5.81
CA GLU A 669 -32.83 -1.76 5.76
C GLU A 669 -32.09 -2.27 4.51
N GLY A 670 -32.45 -1.77 3.32
CA GLY A 670 -31.78 -2.10 2.07
C GLY A 670 -30.28 -1.76 2.07
N ILE A 671 -29.89 -0.62 2.63
CA ILE A 671 -28.50 -0.18 2.79
C ILE A 671 -27.72 -1.13 3.70
N TYR A 672 -28.26 -1.49 4.87
CA TYR A 672 -27.56 -2.34 5.83
C TYR A 672 -27.53 -3.81 5.40
N ASP A 673 -28.52 -4.33 4.68
CA ASP A 673 -28.45 -5.67 4.06
C ASP A 673 -27.46 -5.72 2.90
N THR A 674 -27.35 -4.65 2.11
CA THR A 674 -26.29 -4.51 1.09
C THR A 674 -24.90 -4.50 1.74
N LEU A 675 -24.72 -3.73 2.83
CA LEU A 675 -23.46 -3.66 3.59
C LEU A 675 -23.08 -5.01 4.21
N LYS A 676 -24.05 -5.72 4.80
CA LYS A 676 -23.92 -7.09 5.33
C LYS A 676 -23.53 -8.09 4.25
N THR A 677 -24.11 -7.97 3.06
CA THR A 677 -23.76 -8.78 1.88
C THR A 677 -22.31 -8.56 1.46
N CYS A 678 -21.89 -7.29 1.29
CA CYS A 678 -20.49 -6.93 1.01
C CYS A 678 -19.52 -7.41 2.10
N SER A 679 -19.94 -7.39 3.37
CA SER A 679 -19.15 -7.87 4.50
C SER A 679 -18.91 -9.39 4.46
N LEU A 680 -19.95 -10.18 4.17
CA LEU A 680 -19.83 -11.65 4.05
C LEU A 680 -18.94 -12.06 2.86
N ILE A 681 -19.00 -11.29 1.76
CA ILE A 681 -18.13 -11.45 0.59
C ILE A 681 -16.67 -11.09 0.94
N SER A 682 -16.42 -9.92 1.53
CA SER A 682 -15.06 -9.48 1.90
C SER A 682 -14.39 -10.42 2.91
N LYS A 683 -15.15 -10.90 3.90
CA LYS A 683 -14.70 -11.93 4.86
C LYS A 683 -14.13 -13.17 4.15
N SER A 684 -14.71 -13.50 3.00
CA SER A 684 -14.37 -14.67 2.18
C SER A 684 -13.35 -14.36 1.08
N ALA A 685 -12.72 -13.17 1.10
CA ALA A 685 -11.72 -12.68 0.16
C ALA A 685 -12.19 -12.34 -1.28
N GLY A 686 -13.49 -12.14 -1.48
CA GLY A 686 -14.03 -11.56 -2.72
C GLY A 686 -13.87 -10.04 -2.78
N GLY A 687 -13.45 -9.51 -3.93
CA GLY A 687 -13.58 -8.08 -4.25
C GLY A 687 -15.00 -7.75 -4.71
N VAL A 688 -15.51 -6.55 -4.42
CA VAL A 688 -16.92 -6.19 -4.70
C VAL A 688 -17.02 -4.96 -5.60
N GLY A 689 -17.89 -5.00 -6.61
CA GLY A 689 -18.43 -3.82 -7.27
C GLY A 689 -19.85 -3.53 -6.78
N VAL A 690 -20.16 -2.29 -6.42
CA VAL A 690 -21.46 -1.91 -5.83
C VAL A 690 -22.14 -0.83 -6.67
N SER A 691 -23.28 -1.16 -7.26
CA SER A 691 -24.24 -0.20 -7.81
C SER A 691 -25.05 0.41 -6.66
N PHE A 692 -25.12 1.75 -6.58
CA PHE A 692 -25.89 2.44 -5.53
C PHE A 692 -26.69 3.65 -6.04
N GLN A 693 -26.89 3.77 -7.35
CA GLN A 693 -27.44 4.96 -8.02
C GLN A 693 -28.90 5.26 -7.67
N LYS A 694 -29.62 4.31 -7.05
CA LYS A 694 -30.97 4.48 -6.53
C LYS A 694 -31.07 5.27 -5.22
N ILE A 695 -29.95 5.43 -4.49
CA ILE A 695 -29.96 6.08 -3.17
C ILE A 695 -30.24 7.58 -3.32
N ARG A 696 -31.18 8.12 -2.55
CA ARG A 696 -31.58 9.53 -2.65
C ARG A 696 -30.46 10.50 -2.27
N ALA A 697 -30.28 11.51 -3.10
CA ALA A 697 -29.29 12.57 -2.93
C ALA A 697 -29.51 13.42 -1.66
N SER A 698 -28.54 14.26 -1.32
CA SER A 698 -28.62 15.19 -0.19
C SER A 698 -29.82 16.13 -0.27
N GLY A 699 -30.39 16.51 0.88
CA GLY A 699 -31.59 17.35 0.95
C GLY A 699 -32.89 16.68 0.46
N SER A 700 -32.89 15.41 0.07
CA SER A 700 -34.11 14.70 -0.36
C SER A 700 -35.02 14.38 0.83
N TYR A 701 -36.33 14.55 0.68
CA TYR A 701 -37.29 14.31 1.77
C TYR A 701 -37.29 12.85 2.26
N ILE A 702 -37.49 12.65 3.56
CA ILE A 702 -37.67 11.34 4.19
C ILE A 702 -39.08 11.25 4.79
N ALA A 703 -39.97 10.59 4.06
CA ALA A 703 -41.28 10.23 4.55
C ALA A 703 -41.17 9.36 5.83
N GLY A 704 -42.04 9.61 6.80
CA GLY A 704 -42.04 8.92 8.10
C GLY A 704 -41.25 9.65 9.19
N THR A 705 -40.02 10.09 8.92
CA THR A 705 -39.22 10.88 9.91
C THR A 705 -39.43 12.38 9.77
N ASN A 706 -40.00 12.85 8.66
CA ASN A 706 -40.16 14.27 8.31
C ASN A 706 -38.82 15.06 8.28
N GLY A 707 -37.72 14.36 8.03
CA GLY A 707 -36.38 14.92 7.86
C GLY A 707 -35.94 14.96 6.40
N HIS A 708 -34.67 15.30 6.20
CA HIS A 708 -34.01 15.30 4.89
C HIS A 708 -32.82 14.34 4.88
N SER A 709 -32.49 13.80 3.71
CA SER A 709 -31.32 12.95 3.49
C SER A 709 -30.03 13.74 3.62
N ASN A 710 -29.00 13.10 4.18
CA ASN A 710 -27.63 13.61 4.20
C ASN A 710 -26.83 13.20 2.94
N GLY A 711 -27.49 12.58 1.96
CA GLY A 711 -26.91 12.13 0.70
C GLY A 711 -26.04 10.88 0.83
N ILE A 712 -25.30 10.59 -0.23
CA ILE A 712 -24.50 9.36 -0.36
C ILE A 712 -23.23 9.37 0.51
N VAL A 713 -22.65 10.54 0.80
CA VAL A 713 -21.31 10.64 1.44
C VAL A 713 -21.26 9.95 2.82
N PRO A 714 -22.21 10.16 3.75
CA PRO A 714 -22.20 9.46 5.04
C PRO A 714 -22.41 7.94 4.90
N MET A 715 -23.24 7.50 3.95
CA MET A 715 -23.42 6.07 3.66
C MET A 715 -22.10 5.46 3.18
N LEU A 716 -21.43 6.10 2.23
CA LEU A 716 -20.17 5.63 1.66
C LEU A 716 -19.05 5.57 2.73
N ARG A 717 -19.07 6.44 3.74
CA ARG A 717 -18.15 6.31 4.90
C ARG A 717 -18.40 5.05 5.74
N VAL A 718 -19.65 4.60 5.90
CA VAL A 718 -19.95 3.31 6.55
C VAL A 718 -19.42 2.13 5.72
N PHE A 719 -19.53 2.18 4.38
CA PHE A 719 -18.90 1.20 3.50
C PHE A 719 -17.37 1.23 3.59
N ASN A 720 -16.76 2.41 3.69
CA ASN A 720 -15.31 2.60 3.84
C ASN A 720 -14.77 1.93 5.10
N ASP A 721 -15.32 2.26 6.27
CA ASP A 721 -14.87 1.69 7.53
C ASP A 721 -15.23 0.19 7.66
N THR A 722 -16.28 -0.27 6.97
CA THR A 722 -16.57 -1.71 6.82
C THR A 722 -15.53 -2.44 5.97
N ALA A 723 -15.03 -1.83 4.88
CA ALA A 723 -13.95 -2.42 4.08
C ALA A 723 -12.66 -2.57 4.90
N ARG A 724 -12.34 -1.57 5.73
CA ARG A 724 -11.20 -1.59 6.66
C ARG A 724 -11.35 -2.60 7.79
N PHE A 725 -12.56 -2.74 8.33
CA PHE A 725 -12.86 -3.69 9.40
C PHE A 725 -12.82 -5.13 8.91
N VAL A 726 -13.44 -5.42 7.76
CA VAL A 726 -13.52 -6.77 7.18
C VAL A 726 -12.37 -7.00 6.19
N ASN A 727 -11.14 -6.81 6.68
CA ASN A 727 -9.92 -7.14 5.94
C ASN A 727 -9.82 -8.66 5.70
N GLN A 728 -9.63 -9.02 4.44
CA GLN A 728 -9.85 -10.35 3.89
C GLN A 728 -8.93 -11.41 4.52
N GLY A 729 -9.53 -12.53 4.95
CA GLY A 729 -8.78 -13.73 5.35
C GLY A 729 -7.79 -13.55 6.51
N GLY A 730 -8.03 -12.58 7.41
CA GLY A 730 -7.14 -12.31 8.56
C GLY A 730 -5.91 -11.48 8.20
N GLY A 731 -6.05 -10.52 7.28
CA GLY A 731 -4.95 -9.65 6.84
C GLY A 731 -4.13 -10.22 5.67
N LYS A 732 -4.61 -11.28 4.99
CA LYS A 732 -4.00 -11.77 3.74
C LYS A 732 -4.17 -10.78 2.58
N ARG A 733 -5.27 -10.02 2.58
CA ARG A 733 -5.59 -8.92 1.65
C ARG A 733 -6.44 -7.88 2.37
N ASN A 734 -6.48 -6.64 1.86
CA ASN A 734 -7.37 -5.62 2.38
C ASN A 734 -8.81 -5.84 1.85
N GLY A 735 -9.83 -5.39 2.58
CA GLY A 735 -11.16 -5.23 2.01
C GLY A 735 -11.13 -4.21 0.87
N SER A 736 -11.93 -4.39 -0.17
CA SER A 736 -11.87 -3.53 -1.37
C SER A 736 -13.21 -3.56 -2.11
N PHE A 737 -13.89 -2.41 -2.10
CA PHE A 737 -15.16 -2.19 -2.80
C PHE A 737 -15.00 -1.07 -3.82
N ALA A 738 -15.46 -1.28 -5.06
CA ALA A 738 -15.62 -0.24 -6.07
C ALA A 738 -17.07 0.23 -6.10
N MET A 739 -17.30 1.51 -5.84
CA MET A 739 -18.64 2.10 -5.77
C MET A 739 -18.95 2.78 -7.10
N TYR A 740 -20.09 2.47 -7.70
CA TYR A 740 -20.48 2.93 -9.04
C TYR A 740 -21.64 3.93 -9.00
N LEU A 741 -21.42 5.10 -9.59
CA LEU A 741 -22.39 6.19 -9.70
C LEU A 741 -22.62 6.62 -11.16
N GLU A 742 -23.86 6.97 -11.52
CA GLU A 742 -24.18 7.56 -12.82
C GLU A 742 -24.10 9.10 -12.75
N PRO A 743 -23.60 9.79 -13.80
CA PRO A 743 -23.23 11.20 -13.72
C PRO A 743 -24.41 12.19 -13.65
N TRP A 744 -25.65 11.73 -13.74
CA TRP A 744 -26.85 12.55 -13.50
C TRP A 744 -27.23 12.66 -12.02
N HIS A 745 -26.65 11.83 -11.14
CA HIS A 745 -26.98 11.84 -9.72
C HIS A 745 -26.58 13.17 -9.06
N ASP A 746 -27.44 13.75 -8.23
CA ASP A 746 -27.20 15.10 -7.70
C ASP A 746 -25.93 15.21 -6.82
N ASP A 747 -25.61 14.21 -5.99
CA ASP A 747 -24.37 14.19 -5.18
C ASP A 747 -23.07 13.85 -5.97
N VAL A 748 -23.05 13.97 -7.31
CA VAL A 748 -21.91 13.51 -8.14
C VAL A 748 -20.61 14.28 -7.92
N PHE A 749 -20.65 15.59 -7.62
CA PHE A 749 -19.42 16.34 -7.34
C PHE A 749 -18.80 15.89 -6.01
N GLU A 750 -19.67 15.68 -5.03
CA GLU A 750 -19.34 15.23 -3.69
C GLU A 750 -18.78 13.79 -3.71
N PHE A 751 -19.22 12.94 -4.65
CA PHE A 751 -18.64 11.63 -4.95
C PHE A 751 -17.22 11.69 -5.51
N LEU A 752 -16.94 12.60 -6.47
CA LEU A 752 -15.62 12.75 -7.09
C LEU A 752 -14.54 13.18 -6.08
N ASP A 753 -14.95 13.90 -5.04
CA ASP A 753 -14.06 14.40 -3.99
C ASP A 753 -13.67 13.34 -2.93
N LEU A 754 -14.38 12.20 -2.83
CA LEU A 754 -14.23 11.22 -1.75
C LEU A 754 -12.81 10.66 -1.58
N ARG A 755 -12.06 10.53 -2.68
CA ARG A 755 -10.69 10.00 -2.69
C ARG A 755 -9.58 11.05 -2.63
N LYS A 756 -9.92 12.34 -2.68
CA LYS A 756 -8.93 13.43 -2.69
C LYS A 756 -8.09 13.44 -1.43
N ASN A 757 -6.84 13.84 -1.56
CA ASN A 757 -5.89 13.83 -0.43
C ASN A 757 -6.22 14.97 0.55
N THR A 758 -6.63 16.14 0.06
CA THR A 758 -6.97 17.31 0.87
C THR A 758 -8.48 17.45 1.11
N GLY A 759 -8.85 18.37 2.03
CA GLY A 759 -10.24 18.65 2.40
C GLY A 759 -10.69 17.95 3.69
N HIS A 760 -11.96 18.14 4.07
CA HIS A 760 -12.49 17.63 5.34
C HIS A 760 -12.62 16.11 5.36
N GLU A 761 -11.96 15.44 6.32
CA GLU A 761 -12.04 13.98 6.55
C GLU A 761 -13.48 13.45 6.66
N GLU A 762 -14.41 14.26 7.18
CA GLU A 762 -15.82 13.87 7.29
C GLU A 762 -16.51 13.63 5.94
N LEU A 763 -15.89 14.10 4.85
CA LEU A 763 -16.31 13.98 3.45
C LEU A 763 -15.34 13.13 2.61
N ARG A 764 -14.60 12.19 3.24
CA ARG A 764 -13.61 11.34 2.58
C ARG A 764 -13.84 9.85 2.83
N ALA A 765 -13.49 9.03 1.83
CA ALA A 765 -13.62 7.58 1.83
C ALA A 765 -12.48 6.96 0.99
N ARG A 766 -11.24 7.10 1.47
CA ARG A 766 -10.03 6.78 0.70
C ARG A 766 -9.69 5.28 0.59
N ASP A 767 -10.39 4.42 1.32
CA ASP A 767 -10.29 2.95 1.22
C ASP A 767 -11.26 2.38 0.16
N LEU A 768 -12.24 3.18 -0.31
CA LEU A 768 -13.15 2.81 -1.40
C LEU A 768 -12.61 3.21 -2.77
N PHE A 769 -12.80 2.34 -3.77
CA PHE A 769 -12.55 2.64 -5.17
C PHE A 769 -13.80 3.28 -5.80
N LEU A 770 -13.62 4.16 -6.78
CA LEU A 770 -14.72 4.94 -7.39
C LEU A 770 -14.81 4.64 -8.88
N GLY A 771 -16.02 4.37 -9.38
CA GLY A 771 -16.29 4.20 -10.80
C GLY A 771 -17.49 5.04 -11.25
N LEU A 772 -17.39 5.57 -12.47
CA LEU A 772 -18.51 6.22 -13.16
C LEU A 772 -19.14 5.24 -14.16
N TRP A 773 -20.46 5.18 -14.14
CA TRP A 773 -21.29 4.43 -15.08
C TRP A 773 -21.95 5.46 -16.02
N ILE A 774 -21.39 5.64 -17.22
CA ILE A 774 -21.63 6.84 -18.03
C ILE A 774 -22.57 6.53 -19.21
N PRO A 775 -23.76 7.16 -19.30
CA PRO A 775 -24.58 7.10 -20.50
C PRO A 775 -23.99 7.98 -21.62
N ASP A 776 -24.16 7.56 -22.86
CA ASP A 776 -23.66 8.22 -24.08
C ASP A 776 -24.22 9.65 -24.22
N LEU A 777 -25.42 9.91 -23.68
CA LEU A 777 -26.01 11.24 -23.61
C LEU A 777 -25.11 12.24 -22.85
N PHE A 778 -24.46 11.82 -21.76
CA PHE A 778 -23.55 12.69 -21.03
C PHE A 778 -22.32 13.05 -21.89
N MET A 779 -21.75 12.05 -22.56
CA MET A 779 -20.60 12.24 -23.45
C MET A 779 -20.94 13.19 -24.62
N ARG A 780 -22.10 13.02 -25.26
CA ARG A 780 -22.60 13.96 -26.28
C ARG A 780 -22.78 15.37 -25.72
N ARG A 781 -23.42 15.52 -24.56
CA ARG A 781 -23.62 16.85 -23.93
C ARG A 781 -22.32 17.54 -23.55
N VAL A 782 -21.27 16.80 -23.18
CA VAL A 782 -19.93 17.35 -22.97
C VAL A 782 -19.31 17.85 -24.29
N GLU A 783 -19.42 17.08 -25.38
CA GLU A 783 -18.92 17.49 -26.71
C GLU A 783 -19.69 18.69 -27.29
N GLU A 784 -21.01 18.73 -27.14
CA GLU A 784 -21.91 19.79 -27.61
C GLU A 784 -21.83 21.09 -26.77
N ASN A 785 -21.11 21.08 -25.64
CA ASN A 785 -21.21 22.10 -24.57
C ASN A 785 -22.67 22.36 -24.12
N GLY A 786 -23.46 21.29 -24.12
CA GLY A 786 -24.85 21.28 -23.73
C GLY A 786 -25.05 21.39 -22.22
N ASP A 787 -26.30 21.61 -21.84
CA ASP A 787 -26.70 21.59 -20.43
C ASP A 787 -26.87 20.14 -19.96
N TRP A 788 -26.55 19.94 -18.68
CA TRP A 788 -26.70 18.70 -17.94
C TRP A 788 -27.49 18.98 -16.67
N HIS A 789 -28.49 18.17 -16.42
CA HIS A 789 -29.41 18.29 -15.30
C HIS A 789 -29.10 17.21 -14.28
N LEU A 790 -28.92 17.63 -13.03
CA LEU A 790 -28.71 16.76 -11.89
C LEU A 790 -30.07 16.44 -11.24
N LEU A 791 -30.26 15.14 -10.96
CA LEU A 791 -31.53 14.54 -10.54
C LEU A 791 -31.32 13.72 -9.27
N CYS A 792 -32.35 13.68 -8.41
CA CYS A 792 -32.41 12.71 -7.32
C CYS A 792 -33.21 11.47 -7.77
N PRO A 793 -32.71 10.24 -7.57
CA PRO A 793 -33.45 9.02 -7.93
C PRO A 793 -34.78 8.87 -7.17
N GLY A 794 -34.86 9.34 -5.92
CA GLY A 794 -36.11 9.37 -5.15
C GLY A 794 -37.19 10.30 -5.72
N GLU A 795 -36.81 11.22 -6.62
CA GLU A 795 -37.72 12.09 -7.37
C GLU A 795 -37.87 11.63 -8.84
N CYS A 796 -36.85 10.99 -9.39
CA CYS A 796 -36.71 10.56 -10.78
C CYS A 796 -36.32 9.07 -10.90
N PRO A 797 -37.15 8.13 -10.39
CA PRO A 797 -36.77 6.72 -10.28
C PRO A 797 -36.75 6.01 -11.64
N GLY A 798 -35.96 4.92 -11.72
CA GLY A 798 -35.89 4.02 -12.87
C GLY A 798 -34.88 4.43 -13.94
N LEU A 799 -34.15 5.54 -13.77
CA LEU A 799 -33.06 5.94 -14.67
C LEU A 799 -31.90 4.92 -14.65
N GLU A 800 -31.72 4.21 -13.54
CA GLU A 800 -30.77 3.10 -13.40
C GLU A 800 -31.25 1.80 -14.09
N ASP A 801 -32.55 1.69 -14.38
CA ASP A 801 -33.18 0.49 -14.97
C ASP A 801 -33.29 0.55 -16.50
N VAL A 802 -32.99 1.69 -17.14
CA VAL A 802 -33.00 1.89 -18.60
C VAL A 802 -31.65 2.37 -19.12
N TYR A 803 -31.38 2.17 -20.42
CA TYR A 803 -30.17 2.60 -21.12
C TYR A 803 -30.49 3.03 -22.56
N GLY A 804 -29.54 3.68 -23.25
CA GLY A 804 -29.73 4.20 -24.61
C GLY A 804 -30.94 5.14 -24.74
N GLN A 805 -31.70 5.02 -25.84
CA GLN A 805 -32.84 5.90 -26.11
C GLN A 805 -33.90 5.92 -24.99
N GLU A 806 -34.16 4.77 -24.34
CA GLU A 806 -35.13 4.68 -23.24
C GLU A 806 -34.67 5.50 -22.02
N PHE A 807 -33.36 5.55 -21.77
CA PHE A 807 -32.77 6.44 -20.76
C PHE A 807 -32.92 7.91 -21.16
N GLU A 808 -32.66 8.26 -22.41
CA GLU A 808 -32.77 9.65 -22.90
C GLU A 808 -34.21 10.17 -22.81
N ASP A 809 -35.18 9.38 -23.26
CA ASP A 809 -36.60 9.72 -23.23
C ASP A 809 -37.09 9.88 -21.78
N LEU A 810 -36.68 8.99 -20.87
CA LEU A 810 -37.02 9.09 -19.44
C LEU A 810 -36.34 10.28 -18.76
N TYR A 811 -35.07 10.54 -19.09
CA TYR A 811 -34.30 11.67 -18.58
C TYR A 811 -34.94 13.00 -19.01
N PHE A 812 -35.22 13.20 -20.30
CA PHE A 812 -35.86 14.43 -20.77
C PHE A 812 -37.31 14.56 -20.32
N LYS A 813 -38.04 13.46 -20.12
CA LYS A 813 -39.36 13.48 -19.46
C LYS A 813 -39.29 14.07 -18.04
N TYR A 814 -38.26 13.76 -17.26
CA TYR A 814 -38.09 14.34 -15.92
C TYR A 814 -37.57 15.78 -15.94
N VAL A 815 -36.66 16.13 -16.87
CA VAL A 815 -36.19 17.51 -17.08
C VAL A 815 -37.34 18.43 -17.49
N ASN A 816 -38.13 18.02 -18.50
CA ASN A 816 -39.29 18.78 -18.99
C ASN A 816 -40.43 18.87 -17.96
N ALA A 817 -40.50 17.93 -17.02
CA ALA A 817 -41.39 17.98 -15.86
C ALA A 817 -40.86 18.86 -14.70
N GLY A 818 -39.74 19.56 -14.89
CA GLY A 818 -39.19 20.49 -13.90
C GLY A 818 -38.49 19.84 -12.71
N LYS A 819 -38.13 18.53 -12.78
CA LYS A 819 -37.50 17.80 -11.67
C LYS A 819 -35.97 17.97 -11.58
N ALA A 820 -35.38 18.86 -12.37
CA ALA A 820 -33.96 19.17 -12.31
C ALA A 820 -33.62 19.94 -11.02
N ARG A 821 -32.85 19.33 -10.11
CA ARG A 821 -32.43 19.95 -8.85
C ARG A 821 -31.36 21.01 -9.07
N ARG A 822 -30.38 20.70 -9.92
CA ARG A 822 -29.34 21.62 -10.38
C ARG A 822 -29.21 21.47 -11.90
N THR A 823 -29.07 22.57 -12.63
CA THR A 823 -28.70 22.55 -14.05
C THR A 823 -27.31 23.19 -14.19
N ILE A 824 -26.42 22.53 -14.91
CA ILE A 824 -25.02 22.91 -15.10
C ILE A 824 -24.64 22.74 -16.58
N LYS A 825 -23.51 23.30 -17.01
CA LYS A 825 -22.87 22.85 -18.24
C LYS A 825 -22.26 21.47 -18.05
N ALA A 826 -22.47 20.56 -18.99
CA ALA A 826 -21.92 19.20 -18.93
C ALA A 826 -20.39 19.21 -18.77
N GLN A 827 -19.72 20.14 -19.48
CA GLN A 827 -18.27 20.36 -19.37
C GLN A 827 -17.80 20.74 -17.95
N LYS A 828 -18.63 21.38 -17.12
CA LYS A 828 -18.28 21.69 -15.72
C LYS A 828 -18.10 20.41 -14.90
N LEU A 829 -18.97 19.42 -15.10
CA LEU A 829 -18.84 18.13 -14.45
C LEU A 829 -17.69 17.32 -15.06
N TRP A 830 -17.51 17.38 -16.38
CA TRP A 830 -16.39 16.75 -17.07
C TRP A 830 -15.02 17.17 -16.51
N PHE A 831 -14.78 18.47 -16.37
CA PHE A 831 -13.50 18.94 -15.80
C PHE A 831 -13.31 18.45 -14.36
N ALA A 832 -14.35 18.47 -13.51
CA ALA A 832 -14.25 17.92 -12.16
C ALA A 832 -13.93 16.40 -12.13
N MET A 833 -14.41 15.62 -13.10
CA MET A 833 -14.04 14.19 -13.26
C MET A 833 -12.56 14.05 -13.64
N VAL A 834 -12.09 14.88 -14.58
CA VAL A 834 -10.72 14.87 -15.08
C VAL A 834 -9.72 15.35 -14.01
N ASP A 835 -10.07 16.38 -13.23
CA ASP A 835 -9.27 16.88 -12.11
C ASP A 835 -9.10 15.81 -11.02
N ALA A 836 -10.19 15.09 -10.68
CA ALA A 836 -10.13 13.97 -9.74
C ALA A 836 -9.22 12.83 -10.26
N GLN A 837 -9.22 12.57 -11.57
CA GLN A 837 -8.35 11.59 -12.21
C GLN A 837 -6.88 12.01 -12.20
N ILE A 838 -6.57 13.28 -12.41
CA ILE A 838 -5.22 13.84 -12.30
C ILE A 838 -4.69 13.71 -10.86
N GLU A 839 -5.51 14.01 -9.85
CA GLU A 839 -5.11 13.95 -8.43
C GLU A 839 -5.02 12.50 -7.88
N THR A 840 -5.97 11.62 -8.25
CA THR A 840 -6.18 10.34 -7.55
C THR A 840 -6.05 9.08 -8.43
N GLY A 841 -5.91 9.23 -9.74
CA GLY A 841 -5.96 8.12 -10.71
C GLY A 841 -7.37 7.53 -10.93
N MET A 842 -8.41 8.16 -10.37
CA MET A 842 -9.82 7.72 -10.31
C MET A 842 -10.77 8.92 -10.42
N PRO A 843 -12.07 8.74 -10.73
CA PRO A 843 -12.79 7.47 -10.87
C PRO A 843 -12.47 6.70 -12.17
N TYR A 844 -12.80 5.41 -12.16
CA TYR A 844 -12.84 4.56 -13.35
C TYR A 844 -13.90 5.07 -14.35
N MET A 845 -13.69 4.83 -15.65
CA MET A 845 -14.60 5.27 -16.73
C MET A 845 -15.19 4.07 -17.47
N LEU A 846 -16.50 3.84 -17.31
CA LEU A 846 -17.23 2.76 -17.98
C LEU A 846 -18.48 3.34 -18.65
N TYR A 847 -18.79 2.88 -19.86
CA TYR A 847 -19.87 3.41 -20.69
C TYR A 847 -21.09 2.50 -20.65
N LYS A 848 -22.11 2.94 -19.89
CA LYS A 848 -23.35 2.20 -19.57
C LYS A 848 -24.01 1.60 -20.81
N ASP A 849 -24.13 2.38 -21.88
CA ASP A 849 -24.85 1.98 -23.08
C ASP A 849 -24.04 0.96 -23.90
N ALA A 850 -22.73 1.17 -24.06
CA ALA A 850 -21.83 0.20 -24.69
C ALA A 850 -21.74 -1.13 -23.91
N CYS A 851 -21.83 -1.08 -22.58
CA CYS A 851 -21.90 -2.27 -21.71
C CYS A 851 -23.21 -3.05 -21.93
N ASN A 852 -24.35 -2.37 -21.89
CA ASN A 852 -25.67 -3.00 -21.98
C ASN A 852 -26.02 -3.48 -23.40
N ALA A 853 -25.86 -2.62 -24.42
CA ALA A 853 -26.21 -2.96 -25.80
C ALA A 853 -25.40 -4.15 -26.34
N LYS A 854 -24.19 -4.38 -25.80
CA LYS A 854 -23.22 -5.39 -26.25
C LYS A 854 -22.89 -6.43 -25.16
N SER A 855 -23.87 -6.75 -24.30
CA SER A 855 -23.80 -7.90 -23.39
C SER A 855 -24.76 -9.00 -23.86
N ASN A 856 -24.33 -10.26 -23.72
CA ASN A 856 -25.20 -11.42 -23.94
C ASN A 856 -26.24 -11.61 -22.82
N GLN A 857 -26.08 -10.95 -21.67
CA GLN A 857 -27.03 -10.96 -20.56
C GLN A 857 -28.15 -9.89 -20.68
N LYS A 858 -28.21 -9.12 -21.79
CA LYS A 858 -29.19 -8.03 -21.93
C LYS A 858 -30.67 -8.47 -21.98
N ASN A 859 -30.94 -9.77 -22.04
CA ASN A 859 -32.28 -10.34 -21.87
C ASN A 859 -32.74 -10.43 -20.39
N LEU A 860 -31.84 -10.21 -19.43
CA LEU A 860 -32.14 -10.20 -17.98
C LEU A 860 -32.63 -8.83 -17.47
N GLY A 861 -32.24 -7.75 -18.17
CA GLY A 861 -32.48 -6.37 -17.79
C GLY A 861 -31.19 -5.53 -17.78
N THR A 862 -31.29 -4.29 -17.34
CA THR A 862 -30.18 -3.33 -17.37
C THR A 862 -29.10 -3.66 -16.34
N ILE A 863 -27.86 -3.73 -16.81
CA ILE A 863 -26.62 -3.87 -16.03
C ILE A 863 -26.22 -2.48 -15.50
N LYS A 864 -25.92 -2.40 -14.19
CA LYS A 864 -25.82 -1.14 -13.43
C LYS A 864 -24.43 -0.80 -12.90
N CYS A 865 -23.48 -1.72 -13.00
CA CYS A 865 -22.10 -1.53 -12.55
C CYS A 865 -21.17 -2.56 -13.20
N SER A 866 -19.89 -2.48 -12.82
CA SER A 866 -18.89 -3.53 -13.05
C SER A 866 -18.33 -3.99 -11.69
N ASN A 867 -17.44 -4.98 -11.69
CA ASN A 867 -16.67 -5.40 -10.50
C ASN A 867 -15.61 -4.37 -10.02
N LEU A 868 -14.78 -4.78 -9.05
CA LEU A 868 -13.61 -4.06 -8.54
C LEU A 868 -12.55 -3.71 -9.60
N CYS A 869 -12.41 -4.53 -10.66
CA CYS A 869 -11.30 -4.43 -11.63
C CYS A 869 -11.73 -4.03 -13.06
N THR A 870 -12.99 -3.60 -13.23
CA THR A 870 -13.58 -3.04 -14.48
C THR A 870 -13.63 -3.97 -15.70
N GLU A 871 -13.40 -5.27 -15.55
CA GLU A 871 -13.52 -6.27 -16.63
C GLU A 871 -14.85 -7.02 -16.67
N ILE A 872 -15.66 -7.00 -15.61
CA ILE A 872 -16.87 -7.85 -15.48
C ILE A 872 -18.16 -7.06 -15.65
N ILE A 873 -18.99 -7.46 -16.61
CA ILE A 873 -20.22 -6.78 -17.03
C ILE A 873 -21.38 -7.79 -16.91
N GLU A 874 -21.79 -8.06 -15.68
CA GLU A 874 -22.81 -9.05 -15.32
C GLU A 874 -24.04 -8.38 -14.67
N TYR A 875 -25.22 -8.96 -14.91
CA TYR A 875 -26.50 -8.51 -14.37
C TYR A 875 -26.61 -8.70 -12.85
N THR A 876 -27.35 -7.82 -12.17
CA THR A 876 -27.61 -7.90 -10.73
C THR A 876 -29.06 -7.52 -10.39
N ALA A 877 -29.61 -8.15 -9.36
CA ALA A 877 -30.97 -7.93 -8.84
C ALA A 877 -30.94 -7.86 -7.30
N PRO A 878 -32.03 -7.51 -6.59
CA PRO A 878 -32.04 -7.45 -5.12
C PRO A 878 -31.77 -8.82 -4.48
N ASP A 879 -32.06 -9.89 -5.22
CA ASP A 879 -31.89 -11.29 -4.87
C ASP A 879 -30.82 -12.00 -5.73
N GLU A 880 -30.06 -11.27 -6.56
CA GLU A 880 -29.01 -11.82 -7.44
C GLU A 880 -27.74 -10.97 -7.40
N VAL A 881 -26.67 -11.58 -6.85
CA VAL A 881 -25.32 -11.01 -6.77
C VAL A 881 -24.48 -11.71 -7.82
N ALA A 882 -23.97 -11.00 -8.83
CA ALA A 882 -23.19 -11.64 -9.89
C ALA A 882 -21.83 -12.13 -9.37
N VAL A 883 -21.25 -13.14 -10.02
CA VAL A 883 -20.12 -13.91 -9.49
C VAL A 883 -19.15 -14.31 -10.59
N CYS A 884 -17.96 -13.73 -10.55
CA CYS A 884 -16.97 -13.97 -11.59
C CYS A 884 -15.96 -15.08 -11.24
N ASN A 885 -15.80 -16.01 -12.17
CA ASN A 885 -14.97 -17.21 -12.07
C ASN A 885 -13.80 -17.10 -13.08
N LEU A 886 -12.56 -16.91 -12.59
CA LEU A 886 -11.44 -16.38 -13.38
C LEU A 886 -10.26 -17.37 -13.58
N ALA A 887 -9.70 -17.37 -14.80
CA ALA A 887 -8.39 -17.97 -15.13
C ALA A 887 -7.73 -17.24 -16.31
N SER A 888 -6.40 -17.20 -16.35
CA SER A 888 -5.64 -16.54 -17.43
C SER A 888 -4.66 -17.45 -18.16
N ILE A 889 -4.64 -17.32 -19.49
CA ILE A 889 -3.79 -18.06 -20.43
C ILE A 889 -2.41 -17.40 -20.56
N ALA A 890 -1.34 -18.19 -20.51
CA ALA A 890 0.03 -17.70 -20.65
C ALA A 890 0.47 -17.65 -22.13
N LEU A 891 0.24 -16.51 -22.78
CA LEU A 891 0.50 -16.32 -24.22
C LEU A 891 1.92 -16.69 -24.69
N PRO A 892 3.00 -16.51 -23.90
CA PRO A 892 4.35 -16.96 -24.27
C PRO A 892 4.49 -18.46 -24.56
N LYS A 893 3.60 -19.30 -24.04
CA LYS A 893 3.65 -20.77 -24.23
C LYS A 893 3.31 -21.23 -25.64
N PHE A 894 2.66 -20.36 -26.41
CA PHE A 894 2.23 -20.65 -27.79
C PHE A 894 3.19 -20.04 -28.82
N VAL A 895 4.27 -19.36 -28.38
CA VAL A 895 5.28 -18.79 -29.28
C VAL A 895 6.42 -19.78 -29.50
N ASN A 896 6.58 -20.23 -30.74
CA ASN A 896 7.79 -20.91 -31.18
C ASN A 896 8.83 -19.85 -31.60
N THR A 897 9.86 -19.68 -30.78
CA THR A 897 10.93 -18.69 -30.98
C THR A 897 11.89 -19.02 -32.13
N ALA A 898 11.99 -20.29 -32.54
CA ALA A 898 12.85 -20.72 -33.64
C ALA A 898 12.22 -20.44 -35.01
N THR A 899 10.91 -20.64 -35.14
CA THR A 899 10.14 -20.33 -36.37
C THR A 899 9.55 -18.92 -36.39
N LYS A 900 9.55 -18.22 -35.25
CA LYS A 900 8.81 -16.95 -35.01
C LYS A 900 7.33 -17.06 -35.37
N THR A 901 6.67 -18.13 -34.93
CA THR A 901 5.23 -18.39 -35.17
C THR A 901 4.46 -18.56 -33.86
N PHE A 902 3.18 -18.19 -33.87
CA PHE A 902 2.24 -18.40 -32.77
C PHE A 902 1.31 -19.59 -33.07
N ASP A 903 1.16 -20.53 -32.13
CA ASP A 903 0.31 -21.70 -32.27
C ASP A 903 -1.13 -21.44 -31.77
N PHE A 904 -1.99 -21.05 -32.71
CA PHE A 904 -3.41 -20.85 -32.45
C PHE A 904 -4.19 -22.15 -32.21
N LYS A 905 -3.70 -23.31 -32.66
CA LYS A 905 -4.38 -24.60 -32.47
C LYS A 905 -4.20 -25.12 -31.05
N GLU A 906 -2.98 -25.03 -30.53
CA GLU A 906 -2.74 -25.34 -29.13
C GLU A 906 -3.38 -24.30 -28.20
N LEU A 907 -3.40 -23.00 -28.59
CA LEU A 907 -4.15 -21.98 -27.85
C LEU A 907 -5.64 -22.34 -27.73
N HIS A 908 -6.28 -22.69 -28.85
CA HIS A 908 -7.68 -23.13 -28.90
C HIS A 908 -7.91 -24.35 -28.01
N ARG A 909 -7.07 -25.41 -28.14
CA ARG A 909 -7.16 -26.62 -27.31
C ARG A 909 -7.09 -26.32 -25.81
N ILE A 910 -6.12 -25.51 -25.38
CA ILE A 910 -5.96 -25.13 -23.98
C ILE A 910 -7.17 -24.34 -23.47
N VAL A 911 -7.68 -23.37 -24.24
CA VAL A 911 -8.85 -22.56 -23.84
C VAL A 911 -10.10 -23.43 -23.63
N LYS A 912 -10.30 -24.49 -24.44
CA LYS A 912 -11.41 -25.44 -24.24
C LYS A 912 -11.30 -26.17 -22.88
N VAL A 913 -10.10 -26.56 -22.45
CA VAL A 913 -9.89 -27.15 -21.11
C VAL A 913 -10.19 -26.13 -20.01
N VAL A 914 -9.68 -24.90 -20.11
CA VAL A 914 -9.91 -23.87 -19.08
C VAL A 914 -11.39 -23.48 -18.98
N THR A 915 -12.13 -23.48 -20.09
CA THR A 915 -13.60 -23.31 -20.10
C THR A 915 -14.30 -24.39 -19.28
N LYS A 916 -13.94 -25.67 -19.49
CA LYS A 916 -14.47 -26.81 -18.73
C LYS A 916 -14.14 -26.71 -17.24
N ASN A 917 -12.92 -26.30 -16.91
CA ASN A 917 -12.49 -26.08 -15.51
C ASN A 917 -13.29 -24.97 -14.83
N LEU A 918 -13.45 -23.81 -15.48
CA LEU A 918 -14.21 -22.69 -14.94
C LEU A 918 -15.70 -23.02 -14.81
N ASN A 919 -16.27 -23.80 -15.73
CA ASN A 919 -17.64 -24.31 -15.57
C ASN A 919 -17.77 -25.25 -14.35
N LYS A 920 -16.79 -26.13 -14.09
CA LYS A 920 -16.79 -26.99 -12.89
C LYS A 920 -16.55 -26.21 -11.58
N VAL A 921 -15.84 -25.07 -11.63
CA VAL A 921 -15.67 -24.16 -10.48
C VAL A 921 -17.02 -23.61 -10.01
N ILE A 922 -17.98 -23.35 -10.92
CA ILE A 922 -19.32 -22.85 -10.57
C ILE A 922 -20.05 -23.83 -9.62
N ASP A 923 -20.05 -25.12 -9.95
CA ASP A 923 -20.79 -26.13 -9.19
C ASP A 923 -20.09 -26.55 -7.88
N ARG A 924 -18.77 -26.32 -7.79
CA ARG A 924 -17.94 -26.68 -6.61
C ARG A 924 -17.57 -25.49 -5.71
N ASN A 925 -17.97 -24.26 -6.07
CA ASN A 925 -17.66 -23.06 -5.28
C ASN A 925 -18.54 -22.96 -4.02
N TYR A 926 -17.92 -22.66 -2.88
CA TYR A 926 -18.64 -22.22 -1.69
C TYR A 926 -19.08 -20.76 -1.84
N TYR A 927 -20.38 -20.50 -1.88
CA TYR A 927 -20.93 -19.14 -1.99
C TYR A 927 -21.04 -18.47 -0.61
N PRO A 928 -20.60 -17.20 -0.45
CA PRO A 928 -20.68 -16.50 0.84
C PRO A 928 -22.11 -16.02 1.17
N VAL A 929 -22.98 -15.90 0.17
CA VAL A 929 -24.38 -15.45 0.26
C VAL A 929 -25.24 -16.18 -0.79
N PRO A 930 -26.51 -16.52 -0.50
CA PRO A 930 -27.34 -17.33 -1.42
C PRO A 930 -27.71 -16.60 -2.72
N GLN A 931 -27.75 -15.27 -2.73
CA GLN A 931 -27.95 -14.47 -3.95
C GLN A 931 -26.84 -14.69 -4.98
N ALA A 932 -25.63 -15.02 -4.51
CA ALA A 932 -24.48 -15.31 -5.35
C ALA A 932 -24.54 -16.71 -5.97
N GLU A 933 -25.00 -17.69 -5.18
CA GLU A 933 -25.27 -19.04 -5.65
C GLU A 933 -26.38 -19.05 -6.72
N LYS A 934 -27.48 -18.34 -6.46
CA LYS A 934 -28.58 -18.17 -7.42
C LYS A 934 -28.08 -17.61 -8.75
N SER A 935 -27.45 -16.43 -8.74
CA SER A 935 -26.99 -15.78 -9.98
C SER A 935 -26.02 -16.67 -10.77
N ASN A 936 -25.02 -17.25 -10.10
CA ASN A 936 -24.00 -18.04 -10.78
C ASN A 936 -24.55 -19.37 -11.34
N LEU A 937 -25.52 -20.01 -10.70
CA LEU A 937 -26.14 -21.23 -11.23
C LEU A 937 -27.10 -20.94 -12.41
N ARG A 938 -27.79 -19.80 -12.42
CA ARG A 938 -28.78 -19.42 -13.46
C ARG A 938 -28.18 -18.89 -14.76
N HIS A 939 -27.05 -18.20 -14.66
CA HIS A 939 -26.38 -17.56 -15.81
C HIS A 939 -25.04 -18.21 -16.16
N ARG A 940 -24.38 -18.83 -15.17
CA ARG A 940 -23.10 -19.54 -15.30
C ARG A 940 -21.96 -18.76 -15.98
N PRO A 941 -21.74 -17.46 -15.67
CA PRO A 941 -20.67 -16.68 -16.30
C PRO A 941 -19.27 -17.15 -15.87
N ILE A 942 -18.33 -17.02 -16.79
CA ILE A 942 -16.90 -17.19 -16.53
C ILE A 942 -16.12 -16.01 -17.13
N GLY A 943 -14.86 -15.85 -16.71
CA GLY A 943 -13.96 -14.84 -17.26
C GLY A 943 -12.59 -15.42 -17.59
N LEU A 944 -12.42 -15.75 -18.88
CA LEU A 944 -11.13 -16.10 -19.46
C LEU A 944 -10.33 -14.84 -19.76
N GLY A 945 -9.11 -14.75 -19.21
CA GLY A 945 -8.16 -13.69 -19.47
C GLY A 945 -6.87 -14.20 -20.12
N VAL A 946 -5.92 -13.28 -20.30
CA VAL A 946 -4.57 -13.58 -20.81
C VAL A 946 -3.51 -13.06 -19.85
N GLN A 947 -2.25 -13.41 -20.08
CA GLN A 947 -1.07 -12.80 -19.47
C GLN A 947 0.15 -12.97 -20.38
N GLY A 948 1.11 -12.06 -20.27
CA GLY A 948 2.33 -12.08 -21.08
C GLY A 948 2.12 -11.71 -22.56
N LEU A 949 1.18 -10.81 -22.88
CA LEU A 949 1.03 -10.33 -24.26
C LEU A 949 2.30 -9.61 -24.74
N ALA A 950 2.90 -8.76 -23.89
CA ALA A 950 4.18 -8.10 -24.19
C ALA A 950 5.33 -9.10 -24.37
N ASP A 951 5.44 -10.10 -23.50
CA ASP A 951 6.41 -11.19 -23.63
C ASP A 951 6.26 -11.90 -24.99
N ALA A 952 5.04 -12.26 -25.38
CA ALA A 952 4.76 -12.94 -26.64
C ALA A 952 5.12 -12.09 -27.87
N PHE A 953 4.83 -10.79 -27.85
CA PHE A 953 5.26 -9.85 -28.90
C PHE A 953 6.79 -9.73 -28.97
N ILE A 954 7.46 -9.60 -27.82
CA ILE A 954 8.92 -9.48 -27.76
C ILE A 954 9.60 -10.77 -28.27
N MET A 955 9.10 -11.95 -27.89
CA MET A 955 9.59 -13.24 -28.37
C MET A 955 9.41 -13.43 -29.88
N LEU A 956 8.39 -12.80 -30.49
CA LEU A 956 8.16 -12.78 -31.94
C LEU A 956 8.89 -11.64 -32.67
N ARG A 957 9.54 -10.73 -31.93
CA ARG A 957 10.19 -9.50 -32.44
C ARG A 957 9.22 -8.47 -33.03
N TYR A 958 8.04 -8.31 -32.43
CA TYR A 958 7.06 -7.29 -32.81
C TYR A 958 7.04 -6.14 -31.79
N PRO A 959 7.34 -4.89 -32.18
CA PRO A 959 7.03 -3.71 -31.37
C PRO A 959 5.55 -3.67 -31.01
N PHE A 960 5.20 -3.22 -29.81
CA PHE A 960 3.85 -3.41 -29.24
C PHE A 960 2.74 -2.76 -30.08
N ASP A 961 3.01 -1.60 -30.67
CA ASP A 961 2.13 -0.81 -31.54
C ASP A 961 2.26 -1.14 -33.04
N SER A 962 3.09 -2.13 -33.40
CA SER A 962 3.27 -2.53 -34.79
C SER A 962 2.00 -3.14 -35.40
N PRO A 963 1.79 -3.04 -36.73
CA PRO A 963 0.70 -3.73 -37.41
C PRO A 963 0.66 -5.25 -37.15
N GLN A 964 1.83 -5.87 -36.98
CA GLN A 964 2.00 -7.29 -36.66
C GLN A 964 1.48 -7.62 -35.25
N ALA A 965 1.88 -6.85 -34.23
CA ALA A 965 1.36 -6.99 -32.86
C ALA A 965 -0.15 -6.71 -32.80
N ARG A 966 -0.62 -5.70 -33.53
CA ARG A 966 -2.05 -5.35 -33.65
C ARG A 966 -2.88 -6.47 -34.29
N GLN A 967 -2.38 -7.12 -35.34
CA GLN A 967 -3.06 -8.25 -35.96
C GLN A 967 -3.03 -9.50 -35.06
N LEU A 968 -1.87 -9.83 -34.47
CA LEU A 968 -1.76 -10.94 -33.53
C LEU A 968 -2.67 -10.77 -32.31
N ASN A 969 -2.86 -9.54 -31.82
CA ASN A 969 -3.86 -9.21 -30.80
C ASN A 969 -5.27 -9.60 -31.23
N LYS A 970 -5.69 -9.34 -32.48
CA LYS A 970 -6.99 -9.83 -33.00
C LYS A 970 -7.03 -11.35 -33.02
N ASP A 971 -6.02 -11.97 -33.64
CA ASP A 971 -5.97 -13.43 -33.85
C ASP A 971 -6.03 -14.23 -32.53
N ILE A 972 -5.35 -13.75 -31.49
CA ILE A 972 -5.38 -14.34 -30.14
C ILE A 972 -6.78 -14.26 -29.54
N PHE A 973 -7.40 -13.07 -29.53
CA PHE A 973 -8.70 -12.90 -28.88
C PHE A 973 -9.86 -13.54 -29.67
N GLU A 974 -9.78 -13.55 -31.00
CA GLU A 974 -10.68 -14.31 -31.87
C GLU A 974 -10.62 -15.82 -31.55
N THR A 975 -9.41 -16.34 -31.38
CA THR A 975 -9.16 -17.75 -31.01
C THR A 975 -9.67 -18.07 -29.60
N LEU A 976 -9.46 -17.18 -28.62
CA LEU A 976 -10.00 -17.32 -27.26
C LEU A 976 -11.53 -17.44 -27.28
N TYR A 977 -12.20 -16.52 -27.97
CA TYR A 977 -13.66 -16.46 -27.98
C TYR A 977 -14.28 -17.65 -28.74
N HIS A 978 -13.71 -18.04 -29.87
CA HIS A 978 -14.16 -19.23 -30.61
C HIS A 978 -14.03 -20.50 -29.75
N ALA A 979 -12.85 -20.74 -29.17
CA ALA A 979 -12.59 -21.93 -28.36
C ALA A 979 -13.48 -21.98 -27.10
N ALA A 980 -13.72 -20.84 -26.46
CA ALA A 980 -14.60 -20.75 -25.30
C ALA A 980 -16.07 -21.03 -25.65
N LEU A 981 -16.58 -20.45 -26.74
CA LEU A 981 -17.93 -20.72 -27.24
C LEU A 981 -18.10 -22.18 -27.64
N GLU A 982 -17.14 -22.73 -28.40
CA GLU A 982 -17.15 -24.13 -28.85
C GLU A 982 -17.16 -25.09 -27.64
N SER A 983 -16.30 -24.86 -26.64
CA SER A 983 -16.30 -25.67 -25.42
C SER A 983 -17.58 -25.49 -24.59
N SER A 984 -18.16 -24.30 -24.55
CA SER A 984 -19.43 -24.06 -23.83
C SER A 984 -20.61 -24.72 -24.55
N CYS A 985 -20.55 -24.82 -25.89
CA CYS A 985 -21.49 -25.59 -26.71
C CYS A 985 -21.32 -27.11 -26.53
N GLU A 986 -20.08 -27.62 -26.45
CA GLU A 986 -19.80 -29.03 -26.11
C GLU A 986 -20.41 -29.43 -24.77
N ILE A 987 -20.29 -28.58 -23.73
CA ILE A 987 -20.89 -28.86 -22.42
C ILE A 987 -22.42 -28.76 -22.51
N ALA A 988 -22.98 -27.80 -23.25
CA ALA A 988 -24.43 -27.67 -23.42
C ALA A 988 -25.07 -28.85 -24.15
N ALA A 989 -24.35 -29.50 -25.08
CA ALA A 989 -24.79 -30.72 -25.75
C ALA A 989 -24.90 -31.94 -24.79
N ILE A 990 -24.33 -31.86 -23.58
CA ILE A 990 -24.35 -32.91 -22.55
C ILE A 990 -25.25 -32.51 -21.38
N ASP A 991 -25.01 -31.34 -20.79
CA ASP A 991 -25.67 -30.88 -19.55
C ASP A 991 -26.89 -29.97 -19.80
N GLY A 992 -27.16 -29.61 -21.05
CA GLY A 992 -28.08 -28.54 -21.46
C GLY A 992 -27.46 -27.13 -21.35
N PRO A 993 -28.05 -26.11 -22.02
CA PRO A 993 -27.63 -24.72 -21.86
C PRO A 993 -27.91 -24.18 -20.44
N TYR A 994 -27.43 -22.97 -20.12
CA TYR A 994 -27.80 -22.31 -18.86
C TYR A 994 -29.29 -21.91 -18.85
N GLU A 995 -29.89 -21.82 -17.65
CA GLU A 995 -31.33 -21.60 -17.44
C GLU A 995 -31.90 -20.43 -18.27
N THR A 996 -31.14 -19.35 -18.35
CA THR A 996 -31.53 -18.08 -18.95
C THR A 996 -31.00 -17.87 -20.39
N TYR A 997 -30.61 -18.96 -21.06
CA TYR A 997 -30.13 -18.93 -22.45
C TYR A 997 -31.20 -18.47 -23.44
N GLN A 998 -32.46 -18.89 -23.27
CA GLN A 998 -33.52 -18.55 -24.22
C GLN A 998 -33.83 -17.04 -24.19
N GLY A 999 -33.85 -16.42 -25.36
CA GLY A 999 -34.01 -14.97 -25.52
C GLY A 999 -32.71 -14.17 -25.42
N SER A 1000 -31.58 -14.78 -25.06
CA SER A 1000 -30.26 -14.14 -25.14
C SER A 1000 -29.82 -13.95 -26.60
N PRO A 1001 -28.95 -12.96 -26.92
CA PRO A 1001 -28.39 -12.77 -28.27
C PRO A 1001 -27.76 -14.03 -28.88
N VAL A 1002 -27.03 -14.84 -28.11
CA VAL A 1002 -26.46 -16.11 -28.63
C VAL A 1002 -27.53 -17.12 -29.03
N SER A 1003 -28.72 -17.10 -28.41
CA SER A 1003 -29.88 -17.92 -28.84
C SER A 1003 -30.54 -17.42 -30.12
N GLN A 1004 -30.17 -16.22 -30.57
CA GLN A 1004 -30.62 -15.60 -31.82
C GLN A 1004 -29.52 -15.63 -32.91
N GLY A 1005 -28.40 -16.33 -32.67
CA GLY A 1005 -27.25 -16.40 -33.58
C GLY A 1005 -26.35 -15.15 -33.58
N VAL A 1006 -26.56 -14.23 -32.64
CA VAL A 1006 -25.81 -12.97 -32.49
C VAL A 1006 -24.70 -13.19 -31.46
N LEU A 1007 -23.46 -13.31 -31.95
CA LEU A 1007 -22.25 -13.42 -31.14
C LEU A 1007 -21.65 -12.02 -30.89
N GLN A 1008 -20.60 -11.92 -30.08
CA GLN A 1008 -20.10 -10.61 -29.64
C GLN A 1008 -19.68 -9.71 -30.81
N TYR A 1009 -18.93 -10.21 -31.79
CA TYR A 1009 -18.45 -9.38 -32.90
C TYR A 1009 -19.59 -8.81 -33.77
N ASP A 1010 -20.73 -9.52 -33.87
CA ASP A 1010 -21.93 -9.02 -34.53
C ASP A 1010 -22.44 -7.76 -33.82
N MET A 1011 -22.43 -7.74 -32.48
CA MET A 1011 -22.80 -6.55 -31.67
C MET A 1011 -21.81 -5.39 -31.78
N TRP A 1012 -20.62 -5.61 -32.36
CA TRP A 1012 -19.64 -4.57 -32.70
C TRP A 1012 -19.62 -4.23 -34.19
N ASN A 1013 -20.44 -4.88 -35.02
CA ASN A 1013 -20.43 -4.80 -36.50
C ASN A 1013 -19.05 -5.17 -37.11
N VAL A 1014 -18.34 -6.12 -36.50
CA VAL A 1014 -17.04 -6.62 -36.96
C VAL A 1014 -17.22 -7.96 -37.66
N LYS A 1015 -16.75 -8.10 -38.91
CA LYS A 1015 -16.59 -9.42 -39.54
C LYS A 1015 -15.32 -10.08 -38.96
N PRO A 1016 -15.38 -11.31 -38.43
CA PRO A 1016 -14.18 -12.06 -38.03
C PRO A 1016 -13.33 -12.49 -39.23
N SER A 1017 -12.15 -13.03 -38.95
CA SER A 1017 -11.29 -13.63 -39.96
C SER A 1017 -11.73 -15.04 -40.35
N ASP A 1018 -11.25 -15.53 -41.49
CA ASP A 1018 -11.53 -16.90 -41.96
C ASP A 1018 -10.61 -17.95 -41.26
N ARG A 1019 -10.13 -17.65 -40.04
CA ARG A 1019 -9.22 -18.50 -39.23
C ARG A 1019 -9.94 -19.66 -38.56
N TRP A 1020 -11.21 -19.47 -38.24
CA TRP A 1020 -12.08 -20.43 -37.56
C TRP A 1020 -13.47 -20.46 -38.21
N ASP A 1021 -14.15 -21.60 -38.19
CA ASP A 1021 -15.44 -21.78 -38.84
C ASP A 1021 -16.58 -21.28 -37.94
N TRP A 1022 -16.81 -19.97 -38.02
CA TRP A 1022 -17.85 -19.28 -37.27
C TRP A 1022 -19.28 -19.69 -37.67
N ASP A 1023 -19.51 -20.19 -38.89
CA ASP A 1023 -20.84 -20.57 -39.37
C ASP A 1023 -21.22 -21.99 -38.91
N ASP A 1024 -20.28 -22.94 -38.91
CA ASP A 1024 -20.41 -24.24 -38.24
C ASP A 1024 -20.60 -24.06 -36.72
N LEU A 1025 -19.82 -23.17 -36.08
CA LEU A 1025 -20.00 -22.87 -34.65
C LEU A 1025 -21.38 -22.23 -34.36
N LYS A 1026 -21.84 -21.27 -35.16
CA LYS A 1026 -23.21 -20.72 -35.02
C LYS A 1026 -24.28 -21.80 -35.22
N THR A 1027 -24.09 -22.72 -36.15
CA THR A 1027 -25.00 -23.86 -36.40
C THR A 1027 -25.06 -24.82 -35.19
N LYS A 1028 -23.92 -25.14 -34.59
CA LYS A 1028 -23.83 -25.93 -33.35
C LYS A 1028 -24.49 -25.24 -32.17
N ILE A 1029 -24.24 -23.94 -31.99
CA ILE A 1029 -24.87 -23.13 -30.93
C ILE A 1029 -26.40 -23.07 -31.12
N ALA A 1030 -26.90 -22.92 -32.34
CA ALA A 1030 -28.34 -22.96 -32.62
C ALA A 1030 -28.98 -24.34 -32.33
N THR A 1031 -28.18 -25.42 -32.35
CA THR A 1031 -28.65 -26.80 -32.13
C THR A 1031 -28.60 -27.20 -30.64
N HIS A 1032 -27.57 -26.80 -29.90
CA HIS A 1032 -27.30 -27.26 -28.53
C HIS A 1032 -27.33 -26.16 -27.46
N GLY A 1033 -27.27 -24.89 -27.87
CA GLY A 1033 -27.02 -23.76 -26.98
C GLY A 1033 -25.58 -23.69 -26.47
N ILE A 1034 -25.36 -22.89 -25.42
CA ILE A 1034 -24.08 -22.82 -24.68
C ILE A 1034 -24.33 -22.90 -23.17
N ARG A 1035 -23.36 -23.41 -22.42
CA ARG A 1035 -23.47 -23.66 -20.97
C ARG A 1035 -23.25 -22.42 -20.10
N ASN A 1036 -22.63 -21.37 -20.64
CA ASN A 1036 -22.19 -20.18 -19.91
C ASN A 1036 -22.67 -18.91 -20.62
N SER A 1037 -23.26 -17.96 -19.90
CA SER A 1037 -23.79 -16.73 -20.53
C SER A 1037 -22.72 -15.77 -21.03
N LEU A 1038 -21.53 -15.81 -20.42
CA LEU A 1038 -20.39 -14.94 -20.67
C LEU A 1038 -19.11 -15.76 -20.45
N LEU A 1039 -18.05 -15.45 -21.22
CA LEU A 1039 -16.90 -16.33 -21.39
C LEU A 1039 -15.54 -15.63 -21.21
N VAL A 1040 -15.38 -14.40 -21.71
CA VAL A 1040 -14.06 -13.76 -21.88
C VAL A 1040 -14.03 -12.41 -21.16
N ALA A 1041 -13.13 -12.28 -20.19
CA ALA A 1041 -12.94 -11.09 -19.37
C ALA A 1041 -11.46 -10.92 -18.96
N PRO A 1042 -10.65 -10.14 -19.72
CA PRO A 1042 -9.23 -9.94 -19.41
C PRO A 1042 -9.01 -9.04 -18.17
N MET A 1043 -8.80 -9.70 -17.03
CA MET A 1043 -8.57 -9.14 -15.70
C MET A 1043 -7.11 -8.70 -15.45
N PRO A 1044 -6.81 -7.96 -14.37
CA PRO A 1044 -5.42 -7.66 -13.98
C PRO A 1044 -4.76 -8.90 -13.36
N THR A 1045 -3.59 -9.31 -13.87
CA THR A 1045 -2.95 -10.57 -13.45
C THR A 1045 -1.83 -10.40 -12.41
N ALA A 1046 -1.68 -9.21 -11.82
CA ALA A 1046 -0.64 -8.81 -10.86
C ALA A 1046 0.05 -9.92 -10.07
N SER A 1047 -0.70 -10.76 -9.33
CA SER A 1047 -0.09 -11.83 -8.53
C SER A 1047 0.10 -13.16 -9.27
N THR A 1048 -0.66 -13.45 -10.33
CA THR A 1048 -0.60 -14.72 -11.08
C THR A 1048 0.41 -14.69 -12.23
N SER A 1049 0.56 -13.58 -12.96
CA SER A 1049 1.64 -13.43 -13.95
C SER A 1049 3.01 -13.36 -13.28
N GLN A 1050 3.10 -12.74 -12.10
CA GLN A 1050 4.29 -12.81 -11.23
C GLN A 1050 4.68 -14.24 -10.79
N ILE A 1051 3.74 -15.20 -10.76
CA ILE A 1051 4.00 -16.62 -10.44
C ILE A 1051 4.43 -17.39 -11.69
N LEU A 1052 3.87 -17.11 -12.87
CA LEU A 1052 4.30 -17.79 -14.10
C LEU A 1052 5.64 -17.25 -14.64
N GLY A 1053 5.90 -15.95 -14.44
CA GLY A 1053 7.11 -15.24 -14.90
C GLY A 1053 6.85 -14.15 -15.95
N ASN A 1054 5.58 -13.88 -16.27
CA ASN A 1054 5.13 -13.05 -17.39
C ASN A 1054 4.82 -11.60 -16.97
N ASN A 1055 4.74 -10.68 -17.93
CA ASN A 1055 4.16 -9.34 -17.74
C ASN A 1055 2.63 -9.41 -17.51
N GLU A 1056 2.04 -8.33 -17.00
CA GLU A 1056 0.62 -8.30 -16.63
C GLU A 1056 -0.33 -8.27 -17.84
N CYS A 1057 -1.30 -9.18 -17.82
CA CYS A 1057 -2.41 -9.30 -18.76
C CYS A 1057 -2.06 -8.97 -20.24
N PHE A 1058 -2.64 -7.89 -20.77
CA PHE A 1058 -2.41 -7.34 -22.10
C PHE A 1058 -1.56 -6.04 -22.07
N GLU A 1059 -0.89 -5.72 -20.96
CA GLU A 1059 -0.11 -4.49 -20.83
C GLU A 1059 1.28 -4.62 -21.48
N PRO A 1060 1.81 -3.54 -22.08
CA PRO A 1060 3.24 -3.34 -22.32
C PRO A 1060 4.09 -3.38 -21.03
N TYR A 1061 5.41 -3.47 -21.16
CA TYR A 1061 6.30 -3.28 -20.02
C TYR A 1061 6.27 -1.83 -19.51
N THR A 1062 5.99 -1.66 -18.22
CA THR A 1062 5.93 -0.34 -17.58
C THR A 1062 7.30 0.31 -17.40
N SER A 1063 8.36 -0.50 -17.41
CA SER A 1063 9.77 -0.12 -17.38
C SER A 1063 10.64 -1.33 -17.75
N ASN A 1064 11.79 -1.14 -18.43
CA ASN A 1064 12.75 -2.23 -18.64
C ASN A 1064 13.71 -2.45 -17.46
N ILE A 1065 13.71 -1.58 -16.43
CA ILE A 1065 14.31 -1.89 -15.13
C ILE A 1065 13.45 -1.34 -13.99
N TYR A 1066 13.18 -2.18 -12.99
CA TYR A 1066 12.31 -1.81 -11.86
C TYR A 1066 12.83 -2.42 -10.56
N GLN A 1067 12.55 -1.75 -9.44
CA GLN A 1067 12.82 -2.27 -8.11
C GLN A 1067 11.66 -3.16 -7.65
N ARG A 1068 11.97 -4.28 -7.01
CA ARG A 1068 10.99 -5.17 -6.39
C ARG A 1068 11.40 -5.47 -4.95
N ARG A 1069 10.51 -5.14 -4.01
CA ARG A 1069 10.70 -5.37 -2.58
C ARG A 1069 10.19 -6.75 -2.18
N VAL A 1070 11.03 -7.50 -1.48
CA VAL A 1070 10.70 -8.75 -0.78
C VAL A 1070 11.09 -8.62 0.69
N MET A 1071 10.87 -9.65 1.51
CA MET A 1071 11.12 -9.54 2.96
C MET A 1071 12.61 -9.38 3.32
N SER A 1072 13.52 -9.85 2.46
CA SER A 1072 14.98 -9.76 2.60
C SER A 1072 15.62 -8.54 1.91
N GLY A 1073 14.83 -7.64 1.33
CA GLY A 1073 15.33 -6.37 0.78
C GLY A 1073 14.70 -5.95 -0.55
N GLU A 1074 15.34 -5.00 -1.22
CA GLU A 1074 14.92 -4.46 -2.51
C GLU A 1074 15.90 -4.89 -3.61
N PHE A 1075 15.35 -5.49 -4.67
CA PHE A 1075 16.11 -6.09 -5.77
C PHE A 1075 15.82 -5.32 -7.05
N GLN A 1076 16.87 -4.98 -7.81
CA GLN A 1076 16.71 -4.50 -9.18
C GLN A 1076 16.42 -5.67 -10.11
N ILE A 1077 15.34 -5.57 -10.89
CA ILE A 1077 14.95 -6.54 -11.92
C ILE A 1077 14.97 -5.85 -13.28
N VAL A 1078 15.73 -6.41 -14.21
CA VAL A 1078 15.74 -6.01 -15.62
C VAL A 1078 14.68 -6.82 -16.38
N ASN A 1079 14.08 -6.24 -17.43
CA ASN A 1079 13.33 -7.00 -18.42
C ASN A 1079 14.21 -8.13 -18.96
N HIS A 1080 13.83 -9.38 -18.71
CA HIS A 1080 14.69 -10.54 -18.95
C HIS A 1080 14.94 -10.80 -20.44
N HIS A 1081 14.00 -10.40 -21.31
CA HIS A 1081 14.16 -10.45 -22.77
C HIS A 1081 15.21 -9.42 -23.25
N LEU A 1082 15.09 -8.15 -22.79
CA LEU A 1082 16.07 -7.11 -23.11
C LEU A 1082 17.47 -7.48 -22.59
N LEU A 1083 17.55 -7.95 -21.35
CA LEU A 1083 18.81 -8.35 -20.74
C LEU A 1083 19.49 -9.45 -21.57
N LYS A 1084 18.72 -10.45 -22.01
CA LYS A 1084 19.21 -11.53 -22.88
C LYS A 1084 19.74 -10.97 -24.21
N ASP A 1085 19.00 -10.10 -24.90
CA ASP A 1085 19.44 -9.52 -26.17
C ASP A 1085 20.74 -8.72 -26.01
N LEU A 1086 20.85 -7.92 -24.93
CA LEU A 1086 22.04 -7.12 -24.65
C LEU A 1086 23.25 -7.99 -24.24
N THR A 1087 23.04 -9.17 -23.64
CA THR A 1087 24.13 -10.13 -23.38
C THR A 1087 24.52 -10.93 -24.63
N GLU A 1088 23.56 -11.34 -25.47
CA GLU A 1088 23.83 -12.02 -26.76
C GLU A 1088 24.56 -11.10 -27.76
N LEU A 1089 24.32 -9.79 -27.71
CA LEU A 1089 25.08 -8.77 -28.46
C LEU A 1089 26.40 -8.36 -27.80
N GLY A 1090 26.74 -8.87 -26.61
CA GLY A 1090 27.97 -8.52 -25.89
C GLY A 1090 28.05 -7.07 -25.38
N VAL A 1091 26.93 -6.33 -25.36
CA VAL A 1091 26.87 -4.91 -24.96
C VAL A 1091 26.42 -4.69 -23.50
N TRP A 1092 25.94 -5.73 -22.82
CA TRP A 1092 25.55 -5.64 -21.40
C TRP A 1092 26.77 -5.45 -20.48
N ASN A 1093 26.71 -4.42 -19.64
CA ASN A 1093 27.68 -4.13 -18.59
C ASN A 1093 27.06 -3.19 -17.54
N GLU A 1094 27.73 -2.98 -16.41
CA GLU A 1094 27.26 -2.10 -15.33
C GLU A 1094 27.03 -0.65 -15.80
N THR A 1095 27.76 -0.15 -16.81
CA THR A 1095 27.52 1.19 -17.35
C THR A 1095 26.25 1.26 -18.19
N MET A 1096 25.99 0.26 -19.05
CA MET A 1096 24.73 0.13 -19.80
C MET A 1096 23.53 0.04 -18.85
N LYS A 1097 23.64 -0.80 -17.80
CA LYS A 1097 22.66 -0.91 -16.71
C LYS A 1097 22.42 0.45 -16.02
N ASN A 1098 23.48 1.18 -15.69
CA ASN A 1098 23.37 2.51 -15.08
C ASN A 1098 22.80 3.57 -16.02
N GLN A 1099 23.04 3.49 -17.33
CA GLN A 1099 22.39 4.33 -18.34
C GLN A 1099 20.87 4.04 -18.40
N ILE A 1100 20.45 2.76 -18.38
CA ILE A 1100 19.04 2.36 -18.33
C ILE A 1100 18.35 2.84 -17.04
N ILE A 1101 19.03 2.75 -15.89
CA ILE A 1101 18.54 3.29 -14.61
C ILE A 1101 18.38 4.82 -14.70
N ALA A 1102 19.41 5.52 -15.18
CA ALA A 1102 19.36 6.98 -15.38
C ALA A 1102 18.20 7.41 -16.29
N ALA A 1103 17.85 6.57 -17.28
CA ALA A 1103 16.74 6.78 -18.22
C ALA A 1103 15.36 6.26 -17.73
N SER A 1104 15.18 5.94 -16.44
CA SER A 1104 13.91 5.39 -15.88
C SER A 1104 13.41 4.13 -16.61
N GLY A 1105 14.34 3.25 -16.99
CA GLY A 1105 14.09 2.01 -17.71
C GLY A 1105 13.81 2.15 -19.21
N SER A 1106 14.00 3.35 -19.77
CA SER A 1106 14.02 3.57 -21.21
C SER A 1106 15.34 3.10 -21.84
N ILE A 1107 15.30 2.75 -23.13
CA ILE A 1107 16.51 2.48 -23.93
C ILE A 1107 16.68 3.42 -25.14
N GLN A 1108 15.77 4.38 -25.35
CA GLN A 1108 15.70 5.17 -26.58
C GLN A 1108 16.96 6.01 -26.85
N THR A 1109 17.62 6.47 -25.77
CA THR A 1109 18.84 7.29 -25.80
C THR A 1109 20.14 6.47 -25.92
N LEU A 1110 20.07 5.14 -25.87
CA LEU A 1110 21.25 4.27 -25.81
C LEU A 1110 21.82 3.98 -27.20
N PRO A 1111 23.14 3.68 -27.31
CA PRO A 1111 23.79 3.33 -28.57
C PRO A 1111 23.49 1.87 -29.01
N VAL A 1112 22.21 1.54 -29.12
CA VAL A 1112 21.68 0.24 -29.58
C VAL A 1112 20.87 0.43 -30.87
N SER A 1113 20.58 -0.66 -31.60
CA SER A 1113 19.84 -0.61 -32.86
C SER A 1113 18.40 -0.09 -32.69
N GLU A 1114 17.88 0.60 -33.71
CA GLU A 1114 16.51 1.10 -33.73
C GLU A 1114 15.45 -0.02 -33.64
N GLU A 1115 15.75 -1.24 -34.12
CA GLU A 1115 14.89 -2.42 -33.94
C GLU A 1115 14.66 -2.74 -32.45
N LEU A 1116 15.75 -2.82 -31.67
CA LEU A 1116 15.66 -3.02 -30.20
C LEU A 1116 14.92 -1.87 -29.53
N LYS A 1117 15.23 -0.62 -29.89
CA LYS A 1117 14.56 0.57 -29.34
C LYS A 1117 13.05 0.52 -29.52
N GLN A 1118 12.59 0.18 -30.73
CA GLN A 1118 11.16 0.01 -31.03
C GLN A 1118 10.55 -1.17 -30.27
N LEU A 1119 11.26 -2.30 -30.19
CA LEU A 1119 10.80 -3.53 -29.53
C LEU A 1119 10.62 -3.36 -28.01
N TYR A 1120 11.51 -2.61 -27.37
CA TYR A 1120 11.55 -2.40 -25.92
C TYR A 1120 11.08 -1.01 -25.48
N ARG A 1121 10.24 -0.34 -26.29
CA ARG A 1121 9.56 0.88 -25.85
C ARG A 1121 8.76 0.62 -24.59
N THR A 1122 8.95 1.46 -23.57
CA THR A 1122 8.15 1.38 -22.34
C THR A 1122 6.73 1.90 -22.59
N ILE A 1123 5.78 1.58 -21.70
CA ILE A 1123 4.40 2.08 -21.75
C ILE A 1123 4.29 3.62 -21.94
N TRP A 1124 5.29 4.36 -21.46
CA TRP A 1124 5.37 5.83 -21.51
C TRP A 1124 5.91 6.37 -22.85
N GLU A 1125 6.41 5.47 -23.70
CA GLU A 1125 6.95 5.73 -25.05
C GLU A 1125 6.01 5.20 -26.15
N ILE A 1126 4.95 4.49 -25.77
CA ILE A 1126 3.93 3.94 -26.68
C ILE A 1126 2.75 4.92 -26.77
N PRO A 1127 2.31 5.33 -27.97
CA PRO A 1127 1.12 6.15 -28.15
C PRO A 1127 -0.11 5.47 -27.53
N GLN A 1128 -0.74 6.09 -26.52
CA GLN A 1128 -1.90 5.51 -25.82
C GLN A 1128 -3.08 5.24 -26.77
N ARG A 1129 -3.14 5.96 -27.90
CA ARG A 1129 -4.06 5.69 -29.01
C ARG A 1129 -3.93 4.26 -29.55
N ALA A 1130 -2.71 3.74 -29.71
CA ALA A 1130 -2.47 2.38 -30.19
C ALA A 1130 -3.02 1.33 -29.20
N LEU A 1131 -2.90 1.59 -27.90
CA LEU A 1131 -3.48 0.72 -26.85
C LEU A 1131 -5.00 0.72 -26.90
N ILE A 1132 -5.63 1.88 -27.10
CA ILE A 1132 -7.09 2.00 -27.25
C ILE A 1132 -7.57 1.33 -28.55
N ASP A 1133 -6.84 1.48 -29.66
CA ASP A 1133 -7.13 0.78 -30.91
C ASP A 1133 -7.02 -0.75 -30.78
N MET A 1134 -5.99 -1.26 -30.10
CA MET A 1134 -5.83 -2.70 -29.82
C MET A 1134 -6.86 -3.23 -28.80
N ALA A 1135 -7.27 -2.39 -27.84
CA ALA A 1135 -8.33 -2.71 -26.87
C ALA A 1135 -9.70 -2.80 -27.56
N ALA A 1136 -10.00 -1.88 -28.49
CA ALA A 1136 -11.22 -1.92 -29.29
C ALA A 1136 -11.23 -3.10 -30.28
N ASP A 1137 -10.11 -3.35 -30.96
CA ASP A 1137 -9.93 -4.49 -31.86
C ASP A 1137 -10.24 -5.83 -31.17
N ARG A 1138 -9.76 -6.03 -29.92
CA ARG A 1138 -10.04 -7.26 -29.17
C ARG A 1138 -11.43 -7.29 -28.55
N ALA A 1139 -12.07 -6.13 -28.31
CA ALA A 1139 -13.35 -6.06 -27.61
C ALA A 1139 -14.52 -6.66 -28.41
N ALA A 1140 -14.38 -6.79 -29.73
CA ALA A 1140 -15.28 -7.58 -30.58
C ALA A 1140 -15.32 -9.08 -30.20
N TYR A 1141 -14.31 -9.57 -29.48
CA TYR A 1141 -14.20 -10.96 -29.01
C TYR A 1141 -14.19 -11.07 -27.48
N ILE A 1142 -14.68 -10.03 -26.78
CA ILE A 1142 -14.79 -9.98 -25.32
C ILE A 1142 -16.26 -9.67 -24.98
N ASP A 1143 -16.99 -10.67 -24.55
CA ASP A 1143 -18.42 -10.55 -24.20
C ASP A 1143 -18.64 -9.82 -22.86
N GLN A 1144 -17.67 -9.87 -21.95
CA GLN A 1144 -17.57 -9.01 -20.76
C GLN A 1144 -16.89 -7.67 -21.12
N SER A 1145 -15.88 -7.22 -20.37
CA SER A 1145 -15.00 -6.07 -20.66
C SER A 1145 -13.53 -6.41 -20.35
N GLN A 1146 -12.66 -5.42 -20.25
CA GLN A 1146 -11.22 -5.56 -20.01
C GLN A 1146 -10.68 -4.43 -19.10
N SER A 1147 -9.74 -4.75 -18.20
CA SER A 1147 -9.18 -3.81 -17.21
C SER A 1147 -8.17 -2.80 -17.81
N LEU A 1148 -8.62 -1.93 -18.72
CA LEU A 1148 -7.74 -1.04 -19.49
C LEU A 1148 -7.13 0.10 -18.65
N ASN A 1149 -5.93 -0.10 -18.09
CA ASN A 1149 -5.12 0.98 -17.55
C ASN A 1149 -4.62 1.91 -18.68
N VAL A 1150 -4.51 3.21 -18.39
CA VAL A 1150 -3.98 4.20 -19.34
C VAL A 1150 -2.92 5.07 -18.66
N PHE A 1151 -1.87 5.45 -19.41
CA PHE A 1151 -0.62 5.95 -18.87
C PHE A 1151 -0.23 7.29 -19.52
N LEU A 1152 -0.13 8.35 -18.73
CA LEU A 1152 0.24 9.70 -19.19
C LEU A 1152 1.32 10.29 -18.28
N SER A 1153 2.55 10.41 -18.78
CA SER A 1153 3.69 10.97 -18.04
C SER A 1153 3.42 12.40 -17.55
N ASP A 1154 2.84 13.23 -18.41
CA ASP A 1154 2.29 14.55 -18.11
C ASP A 1154 0.78 14.52 -18.39
N PRO A 1155 -0.07 14.28 -17.38
CA PRO A 1155 -1.52 14.25 -17.52
C PRO A 1155 -2.10 15.67 -17.48
N ASN A 1156 -2.86 16.05 -18.50
CA ASN A 1156 -3.58 17.33 -18.50
C ASN A 1156 -4.97 17.17 -19.14
N ALA A 1157 -5.83 18.17 -18.92
CA ALA A 1157 -7.25 18.06 -19.28
C ALA A 1157 -7.50 17.82 -20.78
N SER A 1158 -6.67 18.37 -21.67
CA SER A 1158 -6.79 18.16 -23.12
C SER A 1158 -6.43 16.72 -23.53
N LYS A 1159 -5.31 16.20 -23.00
CA LYS A 1159 -4.88 14.81 -23.22
C LYS A 1159 -5.91 13.80 -22.71
N ILE A 1160 -6.37 13.97 -21.46
CA ILE A 1160 -7.35 13.06 -20.85
C ILE A 1160 -8.71 13.14 -21.58
N THR A 1161 -9.14 14.34 -21.98
CA THR A 1161 -10.40 14.51 -22.72
C THR A 1161 -10.35 13.81 -24.07
N SER A 1162 -9.34 14.10 -24.89
CA SER A 1162 -9.19 13.47 -26.22
C SER A 1162 -9.06 11.94 -26.14
N MET A 1163 -8.33 11.43 -25.14
CA MET A 1163 -8.19 10.01 -24.82
C MET A 1163 -9.53 9.33 -24.50
N HIS A 1164 -10.30 9.86 -23.54
CA HIS A 1164 -11.61 9.30 -23.18
C HIS A 1164 -12.62 9.37 -24.32
N PHE A 1165 -12.67 10.50 -25.05
CA PHE A 1165 -13.55 10.62 -26.21
C PHE A 1165 -13.16 9.68 -27.35
N TYR A 1166 -11.86 9.35 -27.51
CA TYR A 1166 -11.42 8.32 -28.45
C TYR A 1166 -11.88 6.92 -28.04
N GLY A 1167 -11.69 6.55 -26.76
CA GLY A 1167 -12.16 5.26 -26.22
C GLY A 1167 -13.67 5.08 -26.32
N TRP A 1168 -14.43 6.13 -25.97
CA TRP A 1168 -15.88 6.18 -26.11
C TRP A 1168 -16.34 6.04 -27.58
N LYS A 1169 -15.78 6.81 -28.50
CA LYS A 1169 -16.13 6.75 -29.94
C LYS A 1169 -15.66 5.47 -30.65
N LYS A 1170 -14.71 4.74 -30.05
CA LYS A 1170 -14.36 3.36 -30.42
C LYS A 1170 -15.33 2.32 -29.85
N GLY A 1171 -16.29 2.75 -29.04
CA GLY A 1171 -17.31 1.91 -28.43
C GLY A 1171 -16.79 1.04 -27.28
N LEU A 1172 -15.66 1.39 -26.64
CA LEU A 1172 -15.18 0.64 -25.47
C LEU A 1172 -16.28 0.51 -24.40
N LYS A 1173 -16.26 -0.59 -23.65
CA LYS A 1173 -17.11 -0.78 -22.47
C LYS A 1173 -16.49 -0.12 -21.25
N THR A 1174 -15.23 -0.48 -20.98
CA THR A 1174 -14.35 0.21 -20.03
C THR A 1174 -13.41 1.12 -20.83
N GLY A 1175 -13.58 2.44 -20.69
CA GLY A 1175 -12.67 3.43 -21.27
C GLY A 1175 -11.38 3.57 -20.47
N MET A 1176 -11.46 3.44 -19.15
CA MET A 1176 -10.30 3.50 -18.26
C MET A 1176 -10.55 2.72 -16.96
N TYR A 1177 -9.58 1.89 -16.58
CA TYR A 1177 -9.40 1.39 -15.22
C TYR A 1177 -8.67 2.47 -14.40
N TYR A 1178 -7.37 2.34 -14.13
CA TYR A 1178 -6.60 3.45 -13.54
C TYR A 1178 -6.06 4.40 -14.62
N LEU A 1179 -6.02 5.69 -14.30
CA LEU A 1179 -5.01 6.60 -14.86
C LEU A 1179 -3.70 6.39 -14.09
N ARG A 1180 -2.59 6.25 -14.82
CA ARG A 1180 -1.23 6.16 -14.27
C ARG A 1180 -0.41 7.35 -14.77
N SER A 1181 0.19 8.09 -13.84
CA SER A 1181 1.07 9.23 -14.15
C SER A 1181 2.48 9.00 -13.61
N ARG A 1182 3.42 9.86 -14.05
CA ARG A 1182 4.76 10.00 -13.44
C ARG A 1182 4.85 11.39 -12.80
N PRO A 1183 5.64 11.59 -11.74
CA PRO A 1183 5.97 12.93 -11.25
C PRO A 1183 6.65 13.76 -12.35
N ALA A 1184 6.36 15.06 -12.41
CA ALA A 1184 6.97 15.98 -13.39
C ALA A 1184 8.49 16.16 -13.21
N VAL A 1185 9.02 15.78 -12.05
CA VAL A 1185 10.46 15.70 -11.75
C VAL A 1185 10.77 14.29 -11.30
N ASP A 1186 11.59 13.55 -12.06
CA ASP A 1186 12.17 12.29 -11.62
C ASP A 1186 13.01 12.54 -10.34
N ALA A 1187 12.71 11.83 -9.25
CA ALA A 1187 13.53 11.88 -8.05
C ALA A 1187 14.98 11.47 -8.38
N ILE A 1188 15.96 12.18 -7.83
CA ILE A 1188 17.38 12.02 -8.20
C ILE A 1188 17.81 10.56 -8.02
N LYS A 1189 18.29 9.94 -9.10
CA LYS A 1189 18.54 8.50 -9.18
C LYS A 1189 19.90 8.16 -8.58
N PHE A 1190 19.97 8.23 -7.25
CA PHE A 1190 21.18 8.13 -6.42
C PHE A 1190 22.00 6.84 -6.56
N THR A 1191 21.56 5.87 -7.36
CA THR A 1191 22.25 4.60 -7.65
C THR A 1191 23.24 4.69 -8.81
N VAL A 1192 23.31 5.81 -9.53
CA VAL A 1192 24.21 6.02 -10.67
C VAL A 1192 25.31 7.02 -10.34
N ASP A 1193 26.57 6.61 -10.51
CA ASP A 1193 27.72 7.52 -10.55
C ASP A 1193 27.62 8.41 -11.79
N GLN A 1194 27.34 9.70 -11.57
CA GLN A 1194 27.12 10.67 -12.64
C GLN A 1194 28.42 11.06 -13.36
N GLN A 1195 29.58 10.96 -12.71
CA GLN A 1195 30.88 11.23 -13.36
C GLN A 1195 31.24 10.08 -14.29
N ALA A 1196 31.21 8.84 -13.80
CA ALA A 1196 31.47 7.66 -14.63
C ALA A 1196 30.46 7.52 -15.80
N LEU A 1197 29.19 7.92 -15.57
CA LEU A 1197 28.18 7.98 -16.62
C LEU A 1197 28.53 9.02 -17.70
N ALA A 1198 28.89 10.25 -17.30
CA ALA A 1198 29.22 11.34 -18.22
C ALA A 1198 30.51 11.08 -19.00
N GLU A 1199 31.52 10.46 -18.38
CA GLU A 1199 32.74 10.04 -19.07
C GLU A 1199 32.46 8.91 -20.07
N SER A 1200 31.69 7.89 -19.69
CA SER A 1200 31.33 6.81 -20.61
C SER A 1200 30.52 7.30 -21.81
N LEU A 1201 29.57 8.22 -21.60
CA LEU A 1201 28.81 8.83 -22.70
C LEU A 1201 29.71 9.62 -23.66
N LYS A 1202 30.73 10.34 -23.16
CA LYS A 1202 31.75 10.98 -24.00
C LYS A 1202 32.56 9.95 -24.79
N THR A 1203 33.02 8.87 -24.15
CA THR A 1203 33.79 7.81 -24.82
C THR A 1203 32.95 7.07 -25.87
N GLN A 1204 31.70 6.74 -25.57
CA GLN A 1204 30.77 6.12 -26.53
C GLN A 1204 30.49 7.05 -27.73
N ALA A 1205 30.30 8.35 -27.50
CA ALA A 1205 30.12 9.33 -28.58
C ALA A 1205 31.38 9.45 -29.47
N LEU A 1206 32.58 9.42 -28.88
CA LEU A 1206 33.85 9.42 -29.61
C LEU A 1206 34.03 8.14 -30.45
N VAL A 1207 33.73 6.96 -29.88
CA VAL A 1207 33.79 5.68 -30.61
C VAL A 1207 32.78 5.64 -31.76
N ALA A 1208 31.54 6.08 -31.55
CA ALA A 1208 30.53 6.15 -32.60
C ALA A 1208 30.94 7.11 -33.74
N LYS A 1209 31.65 8.20 -33.41
CA LYS A 1209 32.22 9.14 -34.39
C LYS A 1209 33.36 8.50 -35.19
N ALA A 1210 34.24 7.73 -34.53
CA ALA A 1210 35.33 7.00 -35.18
C ALA A 1210 34.81 5.88 -36.12
N VAL A 1211 33.80 5.11 -35.71
CA VAL A 1211 33.17 4.08 -36.56
C VAL A 1211 32.54 4.70 -37.81
N LYS A 1212 31.83 5.82 -37.69
CA LYS A 1212 31.30 6.57 -38.84
C LYS A 1212 32.40 7.14 -39.75
N GLN A 1213 33.58 7.46 -39.22
CA GLN A 1213 34.72 7.90 -40.03
C GLN A 1213 35.37 6.73 -40.80
N GLN A 1214 35.49 5.54 -40.19
CA GLN A 1214 36.04 4.36 -40.87
C GLN A 1214 35.16 3.87 -42.04
N GLN A 1215 33.84 4.02 -41.96
CA GLN A 1215 32.92 3.63 -43.04
C GLN A 1215 32.99 4.52 -44.31
N ASN A 1216 33.67 5.67 -44.26
CA ASN A 1216 33.78 6.62 -45.38
C ASN A 1216 35.14 6.61 -46.10
N TYR A 1217 36.06 5.68 -45.79
CA TYR A 1217 37.38 5.67 -46.39
C TYR A 1217 37.41 4.97 -47.77
N LYS A 1218 37.65 5.75 -48.83
CA LYS A 1218 38.11 5.25 -50.15
C LYS A 1218 39.58 5.69 -50.36
N PRO A 1219 40.48 4.80 -50.82
CA PRO A 1219 41.88 5.16 -51.06
C PRO A 1219 42.09 5.91 -52.39
N GLY A 1220 42.84 7.02 -52.39
CA GLY A 1220 43.23 7.73 -53.61
C GLY A 1220 44.09 8.99 -53.42
N SER A 1221 45.27 8.99 -54.04
CA SER A 1221 46.14 10.13 -54.46
C SER A 1221 46.55 11.26 -53.47
N ASP A 1222 47.84 11.23 -53.13
CA ASP A 1222 48.85 12.31 -53.07
C ASP A 1222 48.68 13.63 -52.27
N ARG A 1223 49.63 13.80 -51.32
CA ARG A 1223 50.54 14.97 -51.06
C ARG A 1223 49.93 16.39 -51.02
N LYS A 1224 50.26 17.24 -50.02
CA LYS A 1224 51.63 17.60 -49.61
C LYS A 1224 51.69 18.31 -48.24
N ASP A 1225 52.90 18.65 -47.79
CA ASP A 1225 53.26 19.15 -46.45
C ASP A 1225 52.82 20.60 -46.14
N GLY A 1226 52.67 20.93 -44.85
CA GLY A 1226 52.45 22.31 -44.35
C GLY A 1226 52.07 22.38 -42.87
N ASP A 1227 53.03 22.71 -41.99
CA ASP A 1227 52.84 22.87 -40.54
C ASP A 1227 52.47 24.30 -40.15
N GLN A 1228 51.44 24.49 -39.30
CA GLN A 1228 51.50 25.35 -38.11
C GLN A 1228 50.30 25.17 -37.16
N SER A 1229 50.50 25.60 -35.90
CA SER A 1229 49.65 25.33 -34.74
C SER A 1229 48.67 26.50 -34.42
N PRO A 1230 47.78 26.40 -33.39
CA PRO A 1230 46.53 27.15 -33.36
C PRO A 1230 46.62 28.51 -32.66
N ASP A 1231 45.55 29.31 -32.83
CA ASP A 1231 45.15 30.33 -31.86
C ASP A 1231 43.61 30.31 -31.64
N LEU A 1232 43.16 30.99 -30.59
CA LEU A 1232 41.84 30.86 -29.96
C LEU A 1232 40.74 31.68 -30.66
N LEU A 1233 39.53 31.11 -30.77
CA LEU A 1233 38.30 31.87 -31.05
C LEU A 1233 37.09 31.33 -30.26
N GLU A 1234 36.12 32.22 -30.06
CA GLU A 1234 35.05 32.09 -29.06
C GLU A 1234 33.85 31.24 -29.52
N SER A 1235 33.04 30.79 -28.57
CA SER A 1235 31.76 30.11 -28.84
C SER A 1235 30.70 31.11 -29.34
N PRO A 1236 30.03 30.86 -30.48
CA PRO A 1236 28.97 31.74 -30.97
C PRO A 1236 27.74 31.69 -30.06
N LYS A 1237 27.06 32.84 -29.92
CA LYS A 1237 25.72 32.91 -29.34
C LYS A 1237 24.68 32.62 -30.43
N LEU A 1238 23.60 31.95 -30.07
CA LEU A 1238 22.45 31.72 -30.94
C LEU A 1238 21.59 32.98 -31.10
N ASP A 1239 20.82 33.04 -32.18
CA ASP A 1239 20.00 34.19 -32.55
C ASP A 1239 18.63 34.17 -31.83
N PRO A 1240 18.23 35.25 -31.13
CA PRO A 1240 16.90 35.36 -30.51
C PRO A 1240 15.72 35.18 -31.48
N GLU A 1241 15.88 35.45 -32.78
CA GLU A 1241 14.80 35.19 -33.76
C GLU A 1241 14.61 33.70 -34.06
N GLU A 1242 15.67 32.89 -34.02
CA GLU A 1242 15.55 31.42 -34.12
C GLU A 1242 14.89 30.83 -32.87
N GLU A 1243 15.24 31.34 -31.68
CA GLU A 1243 14.64 30.92 -30.41
C GLU A 1243 13.13 31.23 -30.39
N LYS A 1244 12.73 32.39 -30.88
CA LYS A 1244 11.31 32.75 -31.05
C LYS A 1244 10.61 31.88 -32.10
N ALA A 1245 11.24 31.63 -33.24
CA ALA A 1245 10.68 30.76 -34.29
C ALA A 1245 10.55 29.29 -33.85
N ALA A 1246 11.36 28.84 -32.88
CA ALA A 1246 11.17 27.55 -32.21
C ALA A 1246 9.98 27.59 -31.23
N LEU A 1247 9.80 28.70 -30.51
CA LEU A 1247 8.68 28.89 -29.57
C LEU A 1247 7.32 28.96 -30.27
N ASP A 1248 7.22 29.65 -31.40
CA ASP A 1248 5.97 29.74 -32.18
C ASP A 1248 5.57 28.37 -32.79
N ARG A 1249 6.52 27.43 -32.96
CA ARG A 1249 6.25 26.03 -33.38
C ARG A 1249 5.73 25.13 -32.24
N LEU A 1250 5.78 25.58 -30.98
CA LEU A 1250 5.19 24.87 -29.84
C LEU A 1250 3.70 25.22 -29.61
N MET A 1251 3.15 26.19 -30.35
CA MET A 1251 1.77 26.65 -30.23
C MET A 1251 0.86 25.97 -31.28
N CYS A 1252 -0.10 25.16 -30.82
CA CYS A 1252 -1.06 24.49 -31.70
C CYS A 1252 -2.12 25.46 -32.25
N SER A 1253 -2.01 25.85 -33.52
CA SER A 1253 -3.13 26.45 -34.26
C SER A 1253 -4.19 25.41 -34.62
N LEU A 1254 -5.47 25.78 -34.51
CA LEU A 1254 -6.60 24.96 -34.94
C LEU A 1254 -6.63 24.69 -36.46
N GLU A 1255 -5.94 25.54 -37.24
CA GLU A 1255 -5.99 25.56 -38.71
C GLU A 1255 -4.97 24.63 -39.38
N ASN A 1256 -3.91 24.21 -38.67
CA ASN A 1256 -2.80 23.44 -39.25
C ASN A 1256 -2.50 22.17 -38.43
N ARG A 1257 -3.40 21.20 -38.53
CA ARG A 1257 -3.42 19.98 -37.69
C ARG A 1257 -2.23 19.04 -37.93
N ASP A 1258 -1.72 18.99 -39.15
CA ASP A 1258 -0.74 17.99 -39.59
C ASP A 1258 0.72 18.36 -39.22
N ALA A 1259 0.94 19.57 -38.68
CA ALA A 1259 2.25 20.04 -38.23
C ALA A 1259 2.55 19.74 -36.74
N CYS A 1260 1.61 19.18 -35.98
CA CYS A 1260 1.77 18.97 -34.55
C CYS A 1260 2.52 17.69 -34.21
N VAL A 1261 3.83 17.82 -33.96
CA VAL A 1261 4.75 16.72 -33.57
C VAL A 1261 4.28 15.95 -32.32
N MET A 1262 3.49 16.57 -31.43
CA MET A 1262 2.93 15.91 -30.24
C MET A 1262 1.61 15.16 -30.51
N CYS A 1263 1.02 15.31 -31.70
CA CYS A 1263 -0.15 14.55 -32.18
C CYS A 1263 0.21 13.50 -33.25
N SER A 1264 1.43 13.54 -33.78
CA SER A 1264 1.97 12.61 -34.77
C SER A 1264 3.27 11.97 -34.29
N GLY A 1265 3.12 10.91 -33.49
CA GLY A 1265 4.19 10.01 -33.04
C GLY A 1265 3.71 8.55 -33.07
#